data_AF-A0A347U8T7-F1
#
_entry.id   AF-A0A347U8T7-F1
#
_cell.length_a   1.000
_cell.length_b   1.000
_cell.length_c   1.000
_cell.angle_alpha   90.00
_cell.angle_beta   90.00
_cell.angle_gamma   90.00
#
_symmetry.space_group_name_H-M   'P 1'
#
loop_
_entity.id
_entity.type
_entity.pdbx_description
1 polymer ?
#
loop_
_entity_poly.entity_id
_entity_poly.type
_entity_poly.pdbx_seq_one_letter_code
_entity_poly.pdbx_strand_id
1 'polypeptide(L)'
;MRLKTLFFLFLIFIFTLNSYAKNQEKKIKLQLQWKHQFEFAGFYMAKEKGFYKDLGVDVEFIEFDGKSNIMDEVLNENVQIGVWGSGLINEWLNGKDIVFLANYFKRSPLALITRPEIRTPEDLIGKRVMIPLFDASSASFQQMFKVFNISKDDLILVEPNFDIPNFEKDKIDATSTFLPNEPYHFIKNGLPYNILDPNNYGVEFYEVNLFTSKKFATQNPLLVKEFVEATNKGWDYALNNINESVNLILEKYNTQHKTKDALLFEANESKKFILQKNYSLGSIDIEKVRKIAELYIELGFAPKKDNLEDILFIKNPTTISLTKEEENFLKEHPTIKIASDKFYPPLDYIKNNKPTGYSIELIEILLKSLGFNVEFKIDGNWDNQIESFKKGELDILTSIFESNFYKENSILTNSYLKAQDVIIVRNGEDSIQNAYDLKGKIIAFPKGYTYLELLKNKGINFTHLEVENMQEALEAVSDCKADATIESDAVMEYLMDKDSYVNLKKVYKIFDNRVGVYHDFHFAVNKEYPILAQMINKALENLSITQKRDLKGKWFDKKESQNIKTILLSDEEKKFIKENPIIKVSNETNFPPFDFTIGNQPYGFSIDILNLLSKKIGVKFEYETSDSWSQLYNDFKDKKIDLLHTLTKTPQRENDGIFSDPYIWYETHFVTRKENPEIKNIEELNGKILVVGKSWSSEEFISKNYPKIKLLVVDNFEEMLEAVSKGEAYAMIGENLMTRYFIKKKGFTNIKISSVFADFNSTERTSYRFLTSKDKPILNQLLNKGLNSLTLKELDELEEKWFGKYDITDKIDELNIKLDDDELSYLSKKKLIKMCVDPNWMPLERINENGFHEGMAADLIKKMSQKLNINIELIKTSSWEQSLEFAKNRECDILSLAMKTEERSKYLDFTSPYLSFPFVIATLHKELFIENIEQILDKEIALVKGYAYSEILKKRYPNKKFIEVTNIKEGLELLSEKKVFAFIDTLVSIGYEIQENNFYNIKIAGKLDVKWDLSLATRNDEPILNRIFQKGVNSILENDKQNAYNKWFSIKFEQSVDYMILWKIIVPIFILIFITIYWNRKLYNEKEKTKKALNSLKNLQDILEIKNFELEKMSNTDKLTNLHNRHKLDDSLKYELSRFHRTNIGFGLIILDIDFFKDVNDTFGHNIGDEVLIEICSVLNKNVRSSDILGRWGGEEFLIIVPNVTKEELEAFAEKLRKEIEEHHFFKVGKKTCSFGLTISKELDNENSIVSRADKALYKAKNKGRNRVEFL
;
A
#
# COMPACT_ATOMS: atom_id res chain seq x y z
N MET A 1 29.98 -31.75 -71.73
CA MET A 1 28.68 -31.15 -71.35
C MET A 1 27.95 -31.85 -70.19
N ARG A 2 28.33 -33.07 -69.73
CA ARG A 2 27.61 -33.81 -68.67
C ARG A 2 28.07 -33.54 -67.21
N LEU A 3 29.29 -33.04 -66.98
CA LEU A 3 29.82 -32.85 -65.61
C LEU A 3 29.30 -31.56 -64.93
N LYS A 4 29.12 -30.47 -65.69
CA LYS A 4 28.59 -29.19 -65.16
C LYS A 4 27.11 -29.31 -64.78
N THR A 5 26.33 -30.08 -65.52
CA THR A 5 24.90 -30.31 -65.22
C THR A 5 24.71 -31.22 -64.00
N LEU A 6 25.57 -32.24 -63.82
CA LEU A 6 25.57 -33.06 -62.60
C LEU A 6 26.00 -32.25 -61.37
N PHE A 7 26.99 -31.38 -61.49
CA PHE A 7 27.43 -30.51 -60.39
C PHE A 7 26.36 -29.49 -59.99
N PHE A 8 25.63 -28.95 -60.98
CA PHE A 8 24.53 -28.02 -60.73
C PHE A 8 23.31 -28.71 -60.10
N LEU A 9 22.98 -29.94 -60.54
CA LEU A 9 21.93 -30.75 -59.92
C LEU A 9 22.31 -31.23 -58.51
N PHE A 10 23.58 -31.53 -58.26
CA PHE A 10 24.09 -31.87 -56.93
C PHE A 10 24.09 -30.66 -55.99
N LEU A 11 24.41 -29.47 -56.49
CA LEU A 11 24.27 -28.20 -55.75
C LEU A 11 22.80 -27.87 -55.44
N ILE A 12 21.88 -28.09 -56.38
CA ILE A 12 20.44 -27.94 -56.14
C ILE A 12 19.96 -28.97 -55.11
N PHE A 13 20.42 -30.22 -55.19
CA PHE A 13 20.05 -31.27 -54.24
C PHE A 13 20.57 -30.98 -52.82
N ILE A 14 21.80 -30.46 -52.68
CA ILE A 14 22.38 -30.00 -51.41
C ILE A 14 21.67 -28.74 -50.88
N PHE A 15 21.28 -27.81 -51.75
CA PHE A 15 20.46 -26.65 -51.36
C PHE A 15 19.07 -27.08 -50.90
N THR A 16 18.43 -28.05 -51.57
CA THR A 16 17.13 -28.57 -51.15
C THR A 16 17.20 -29.39 -49.86
N LEU A 17 18.30 -30.11 -49.61
CA LEU A 17 18.53 -30.84 -48.35
C LEU A 17 18.85 -29.90 -47.17
N ASN A 18 19.60 -28.82 -47.40
CA ASN A 18 19.85 -27.79 -46.37
C ASN A 18 18.63 -26.90 -46.09
N SER A 19 17.73 -26.71 -47.06
CA SER A 19 16.45 -26.04 -46.83
C SER A 19 15.44 -26.93 -46.08
N TYR A 20 15.52 -28.26 -46.22
CA TYR A 20 14.65 -29.18 -45.50
C TYR A 20 15.09 -29.43 -44.04
N ALA A 21 16.39 -29.32 -43.75
CA ALA A 21 16.92 -29.51 -42.39
C ALA A 21 16.71 -28.30 -41.45
N LYS A 22 16.27 -27.14 -41.96
CA LYS A 22 16.20 -25.89 -41.19
C LYS A 22 14.80 -25.52 -40.64
N ASN A 23 13.79 -26.38 -40.81
CA ASN A 23 12.39 -26.07 -40.49
C ASN A 23 11.71 -27.13 -39.60
N GLN A 24 12.35 -27.53 -38.50
CA GLN A 24 11.62 -28.07 -37.36
C GLN A 24 11.79 -27.10 -36.19
N GLU A 25 10.81 -26.23 -36.03
CA GLU A 25 10.70 -25.33 -34.87
C GLU A 25 10.68 -26.18 -33.59
N LYS A 26 11.51 -25.83 -32.61
CA LYS A 26 11.52 -26.50 -31.31
C LYS A 26 10.25 -26.10 -30.56
N LYS A 27 9.41 -27.08 -30.23
CA LYS A 27 8.22 -26.84 -29.41
C LYS A 27 8.60 -26.65 -27.95
N ILE A 28 8.18 -25.53 -27.37
CA ILE A 28 8.32 -25.22 -25.94
C ILE A 28 6.92 -25.05 -25.36
N LYS A 29 6.63 -25.77 -24.29
CA LYS A 29 5.41 -25.54 -23.52
C LYS A 29 5.66 -24.50 -22.43
N LEU A 30 4.74 -23.56 -22.29
CA LEU A 30 4.72 -22.55 -21.23
C LEU A 30 3.43 -22.68 -20.42
N GLN A 31 3.55 -23.01 -19.14
CA GLN A 31 2.42 -23.13 -18.21
C GLN A 31 2.07 -21.77 -17.61
N LEU A 32 0.84 -21.30 -17.84
CA LEU A 32 0.30 -20.07 -17.25
C LEU A 32 -0.15 -20.32 -15.81
N GLN A 33 0.02 -19.30 -14.95
CA GLN A 33 -0.44 -19.33 -13.56
C GLN A 33 -1.96 -19.20 -13.40
N TRP A 34 -2.66 -18.80 -14.47
CA TRP A 34 -4.10 -18.62 -14.48
C TRP A 34 -4.71 -18.86 -15.87
N LYS A 35 -5.99 -18.51 -16.00
CA LYS A 35 -6.75 -18.51 -17.25
C LYS A 35 -6.31 -17.40 -18.21
N HIS A 36 -6.55 -17.59 -19.51
CA HIS A 36 -6.15 -16.60 -20.52
C HIS A 36 -6.75 -15.21 -20.26
N GLN A 37 -5.91 -14.18 -20.16
CA GLN A 37 -6.29 -12.78 -19.92
C GLN A 37 -5.13 -11.80 -20.22
N PHE A 38 -5.35 -10.49 -20.01
CA PHE A 38 -4.37 -9.45 -20.34
C PHE A 38 -3.11 -9.52 -19.45
N GLU A 39 -3.21 -10.07 -18.24
CA GLU A 39 -2.06 -10.42 -17.39
C GLU A 39 -0.92 -11.14 -18.15
N PHE A 40 -1.23 -11.87 -19.23
CA PHE A 40 -0.23 -12.60 -20.03
C PHE A 40 -0.01 -12.02 -21.43
N ALA A 41 -0.48 -10.80 -21.70
CA ALA A 41 -0.45 -10.18 -23.02
C ALA A 41 0.95 -10.15 -23.65
N GLY A 42 2.00 -9.92 -22.86
CA GLY A 42 3.37 -9.90 -23.38
C GLY A 42 3.81 -11.24 -23.98
N PHE A 43 3.39 -12.36 -23.39
CA PHE A 43 3.68 -13.69 -23.92
C PHE A 43 2.96 -13.94 -25.24
N TYR A 44 1.68 -13.53 -25.33
CA TYR A 44 0.88 -13.67 -26.54
C TYR A 44 1.46 -12.83 -27.68
N MET A 45 1.81 -11.56 -27.41
CA MET A 45 2.42 -10.71 -28.44
C MET A 45 3.78 -11.25 -28.88
N ALA A 46 4.58 -11.82 -27.97
CA ALA A 46 5.86 -12.44 -28.35
C ALA A 46 5.68 -13.62 -29.33
N LYS A 47 4.63 -14.42 -29.16
CA LYS A 47 4.29 -15.48 -30.11
C LYS A 47 3.78 -14.91 -31.44
N GLU A 48 2.77 -14.04 -31.38
CA GLU A 48 2.00 -13.62 -32.55
C GLU A 48 2.74 -12.61 -33.43
N LYS A 49 3.68 -11.85 -32.86
CA LYS A 49 4.59 -10.98 -33.61
C LYS A 49 5.83 -11.70 -34.14
N GLY A 50 5.95 -13.01 -33.88
CA GLY A 50 7.05 -13.82 -34.37
C GLY A 50 8.34 -13.71 -33.56
N PHE A 51 8.36 -13.02 -32.41
CA PHE A 51 9.59 -12.89 -31.61
C PHE A 51 10.10 -14.24 -31.10
N TYR A 52 9.23 -15.21 -30.79
CA TYR A 52 9.66 -16.58 -30.51
C TYR A 52 10.04 -17.35 -31.78
N LYS A 53 9.35 -17.10 -32.89
CA LYS A 53 9.63 -17.74 -34.18
C LYS A 53 11.01 -17.37 -34.73
N ASP A 54 11.45 -16.13 -34.50
CA ASP A 54 12.79 -15.66 -34.85
C ASP A 54 13.90 -16.45 -34.13
N LEU A 55 13.58 -17.06 -32.99
CA LEU A 55 14.47 -17.97 -32.24
C LEU A 55 14.39 -19.43 -32.71
N GLY A 56 13.54 -19.73 -33.71
CA GLY A 56 13.24 -21.11 -34.13
C GLY A 56 12.40 -21.89 -33.11
N VAL A 57 11.60 -21.19 -32.30
CA VAL A 57 10.79 -21.75 -31.22
C VAL A 57 9.30 -21.54 -31.51
N ASP A 58 8.51 -22.61 -31.35
CA ASP A 58 7.05 -22.53 -31.29
C ASP A 58 6.59 -22.72 -29.84
N VAL A 59 5.88 -21.73 -29.30
CA VAL A 59 5.45 -21.73 -27.90
C VAL A 59 4.00 -22.17 -27.79
N GLU A 60 3.75 -23.24 -27.05
CA GLU A 60 2.41 -23.72 -26.69
C GLU A 60 2.05 -23.22 -25.29
N PHE A 61 0.97 -22.45 -25.16
CA PHE A 61 0.48 -21.99 -23.87
C PHE A 61 -0.43 -23.06 -23.25
N ILE A 62 -0.08 -23.51 -22.06
CA ILE A 62 -0.90 -24.42 -21.26
C ILE A 62 -1.62 -23.59 -20.21
N GLU A 63 -2.95 -23.52 -20.32
CA GLU A 63 -3.80 -22.81 -19.38
C GLU A 63 -3.87 -23.54 -18.03
N PHE A 64 -4.03 -22.80 -16.93
CA PHE A 64 -4.24 -23.40 -15.62
C PHE A 64 -5.59 -24.13 -15.54
N ASP A 65 -5.61 -25.36 -15.05
CA ASP A 65 -6.79 -26.23 -14.97
C ASP A 65 -7.48 -26.22 -13.60
N GLY A 66 -6.92 -25.51 -12.61
CA GLY A 66 -7.42 -25.47 -11.24
C GLY A 66 -6.98 -26.64 -10.34
N LYS A 67 -6.18 -27.60 -10.85
CA LYS A 67 -5.79 -28.82 -10.11
C LYS A 67 -4.29 -29.14 -10.21
N SER A 68 -3.66 -28.83 -11.34
CA SER A 68 -2.29 -29.18 -11.66
C SER A 68 -1.30 -28.31 -10.87
N ASN A 69 -0.26 -28.92 -10.31
CA ASN A 69 0.82 -28.19 -9.65
C ASN A 69 1.85 -27.73 -10.70
N ILE A 70 1.82 -26.44 -11.05
CA ILE A 70 2.70 -25.83 -12.05
C ILE A 70 4.19 -26.08 -11.74
N MET A 71 4.56 -26.08 -10.45
CA MET A 71 5.94 -26.31 -10.03
C MET A 71 6.41 -27.72 -10.40
N ASP A 72 5.56 -28.72 -10.15
CA ASP A 72 5.88 -30.12 -10.44
C ASP A 72 5.91 -30.39 -11.95
N GLU A 73 5.02 -29.76 -12.74
CA GLU A 73 5.04 -29.87 -14.21
C GLU A 73 6.35 -29.36 -14.83
N VAL A 74 6.92 -28.27 -14.29
CA VAL A 74 8.19 -27.70 -14.77
C VAL A 74 9.39 -28.52 -14.29
N LEU A 75 9.39 -28.97 -13.02
CA LEU A 75 10.49 -29.76 -12.47
C LEU A 75 10.57 -31.17 -13.08
N ASN A 76 9.43 -31.77 -13.42
CA ASN A 76 9.35 -33.04 -14.13
C ASN A 76 9.59 -32.92 -15.65
N GLU A 77 9.80 -31.69 -16.15
CA GLU A 77 10.03 -31.36 -17.57
C GLU A 77 8.86 -31.74 -18.52
N ASN A 78 7.65 -31.97 -17.99
CA ASN A 78 6.42 -32.07 -18.77
C ASN A 78 6.13 -30.76 -19.51
N VAL A 79 6.52 -29.65 -18.88
CA VAL A 79 6.53 -28.28 -19.40
C VAL A 79 7.93 -27.70 -19.18
N GLN A 80 8.43 -26.91 -20.12
CA GLN A 80 9.80 -26.36 -20.03
C GLN A 80 9.87 -25.05 -19.23
N ILE A 81 8.84 -24.20 -19.34
CA ILE A 81 8.83 -22.86 -18.74
C ILE A 81 7.51 -22.65 -17.99
N GLY A 82 7.56 -22.03 -16.82
CA GLY A 82 6.38 -21.68 -16.03
C GLY A 82 6.29 -20.20 -15.73
N VAL A 83 5.06 -19.72 -15.54
CA VAL A 83 4.76 -18.45 -14.87
C VAL A 83 4.23 -18.78 -13.49
N TRP A 84 4.71 -18.08 -12.47
CA TRP A 84 4.27 -18.27 -11.09
C TRP A 84 4.30 -16.97 -10.28
N GLY A 85 3.56 -16.95 -9.19
CA GLY A 85 3.47 -15.78 -8.33
C GLY A 85 4.58 -15.69 -7.30
N SER A 86 4.31 -14.97 -6.22
CA SER A 86 5.26 -14.68 -5.15
C SER A 86 5.84 -15.93 -4.47
N GLY A 87 5.11 -17.05 -4.51
CA GLY A 87 5.53 -18.34 -3.95
C GLY A 87 6.77 -18.96 -4.60
N LEU A 88 7.26 -18.43 -5.74
CA LEU A 88 8.44 -18.97 -6.42
C LEU A 88 9.67 -18.99 -5.51
N ILE A 89 9.87 -17.91 -4.75
CA ILE A 89 11.01 -17.77 -3.84
C ILE A 89 10.86 -18.73 -2.65
N ASN A 90 9.64 -18.93 -2.15
CA ASN A 90 9.35 -19.90 -1.10
C ASN A 90 9.72 -21.34 -1.51
N GLU A 91 9.36 -21.75 -2.73
CA GLU A 91 9.69 -23.08 -3.25
C GLU A 91 11.21 -23.31 -3.35
N TRP A 92 11.96 -22.29 -3.79
CA TRP A 92 13.42 -22.36 -3.86
C TRP A 92 14.07 -22.43 -2.46
N LEU A 93 13.56 -21.67 -1.50
CA LEU A 93 14.04 -21.73 -0.11
C LEU A 93 13.80 -23.13 0.49
N ASN A 94 12.69 -23.78 0.12
CA ASN A 94 12.36 -25.15 0.49
C ASN A 94 13.11 -26.23 -0.34
N GLY A 95 14.11 -25.83 -1.13
CA GLY A 95 15.05 -26.75 -1.76
C GLY A 95 14.69 -27.22 -3.17
N LYS A 96 13.69 -26.61 -3.82
CA LYS A 96 13.36 -26.93 -5.22
C LYS A 96 14.42 -26.38 -6.19
N ASP A 97 14.82 -27.20 -7.16
CA ASP A 97 15.85 -26.88 -8.16
C ASP A 97 15.29 -26.05 -9.34
N ILE A 98 14.96 -24.79 -9.04
CA ILE A 98 14.40 -23.82 -9.99
C ILE A 98 15.34 -22.63 -10.23
N VAL A 99 15.13 -21.95 -11.35
CA VAL A 99 15.82 -20.72 -11.73
C VAL A 99 14.80 -19.64 -12.08
N PHE A 100 14.94 -18.48 -11.46
CA PHE A 100 14.14 -17.28 -11.69
C PHE A 100 14.70 -16.48 -12.87
N LEU A 101 13.91 -16.38 -13.94
CA LEU A 101 14.35 -15.86 -15.23
C LEU A 101 14.02 -14.38 -15.43
N ALA A 102 12.79 -13.97 -15.12
CA ALA A 102 12.30 -12.61 -15.34
C ALA A 102 11.06 -12.31 -14.49
N ASN A 103 10.85 -11.04 -14.14
CA ASN A 103 9.63 -10.58 -13.46
C ASN A 103 8.95 -9.43 -14.22
N TYR A 104 7.62 -9.49 -14.33
CA TYR A 104 6.82 -8.50 -15.05
C TYR A 104 5.95 -7.62 -14.14
N PHE A 105 5.37 -8.14 -13.07
CA PHE A 105 4.63 -7.33 -12.10
C PHE A 105 5.49 -7.09 -10.86
N LYS A 106 5.87 -5.82 -10.65
CA LYS A 106 6.77 -5.37 -9.59
C LYS A 106 6.10 -5.29 -8.23
N ARG A 107 4.78 -5.39 -8.19
CA ARG A 107 3.96 -5.44 -6.98
C ARG A 107 2.83 -6.44 -7.21
N SER A 108 2.55 -7.30 -6.24
CA SER A 108 1.43 -8.22 -6.35
C SER A 108 0.11 -7.45 -6.28
N PRO A 109 -0.80 -7.64 -7.25
CA PRO A 109 -2.13 -7.04 -7.26
C PRO A 109 -3.19 -7.86 -6.49
N LEU A 110 -2.78 -8.92 -5.78
CA LEU A 110 -3.69 -9.73 -4.97
C LEU A 110 -4.16 -8.94 -3.74
N ALA A 111 -5.47 -8.77 -3.60
CA ALA A 111 -6.12 -8.00 -2.52
C ALA A 111 -7.46 -8.63 -2.11
N LEU A 112 -8.13 -8.04 -1.12
CA LEU A 112 -9.54 -8.32 -0.81
C LEU A 112 -10.43 -7.16 -1.26
N ILE A 113 -11.53 -7.47 -1.95
CA ILE A 113 -12.64 -6.54 -2.15
C ILE A 113 -13.71 -6.83 -1.09
N THR A 114 -14.18 -5.80 -0.41
CA THR A 114 -15.06 -5.92 0.77
C THR A 114 -16.31 -5.05 0.62
N ARG A 115 -17.32 -5.34 1.44
CA ARG A 115 -18.45 -4.42 1.62
C ARG A 115 -17.94 -3.04 2.12
N PRO A 116 -18.56 -1.91 1.73
CA PRO A 116 -18.08 -0.55 2.06
C PRO A 116 -17.90 -0.26 3.55
N GLU A 117 -18.65 -0.95 4.41
CA GLU A 117 -18.57 -0.84 5.87
C GLU A 117 -17.31 -1.49 6.47
N ILE A 118 -16.65 -2.41 5.76
CA ILE A 118 -15.43 -3.10 6.20
C ILE A 118 -14.24 -2.28 5.72
N ARG A 119 -13.61 -1.54 6.65
CA ARG A 119 -12.58 -0.54 6.35
C ARG A 119 -11.17 -0.97 6.74
N THR A 120 -11.04 -1.83 7.75
CA THR A 120 -9.75 -2.42 8.16
C THR A 120 -9.82 -3.95 8.13
N PRO A 121 -8.67 -4.66 8.17
CA PRO A 121 -8.68 -6.11 8.29
C PRO A 121 -9.36 -6.62 9.57
N GLU A 122 -9.34 -5.88 10.68
CA GLU A 122 -10.01 -6.29 11.93
C GLU A 122 -11.54 -6.42 11.78
N ASP A 123 -12.13 -5.60 10.90
CA ASP A 123 -13.55 -5.66 10.57
C ASP A 123 -13.95 -7.01 9.92
N LEU A 124 -12.98 -7.82 9.50
CA LEU A 124 -13.20 -9.17 8.95
C LEU A 124 -13.45 -10.24 10.01
N ILE A 125 -13.21 -9.96 11.29
CA ILE A 125 -13.43 -10.94 12.37
C ILE A 125 -14.91 -11.32 12.43
N GLY A 126 -15.19 -12.63 12.34
CA GLY A 126 -16.52 -13.22 12.27
C GLY A 126 -17.22 -13.04 10.92
N LYS A 127 -16.56 -12.51 9.89
CA LYS A 127 -17.13 -12.27 8.56
C LYS A 127 -16.91 -13.43 7.61
N ARG A 128 -17.77 -13.51 6.59
CA ARG A 128 -17.71 -14.52 5.53
C ARG A 128 -16.79 -14.06 4.41
N VAL A 129 -15.59 -14.63 4.35
CA VAL A 129 -14.55 -14.27 3.37
C VAL A 129 -14.47 -15.35 2.30
N MET A 130 -14.81 -15.01 1.07
CA MET A 130 -14.73 -15.90 -0.08
C MET A 130 -13.35 -15.84 -0.73
N ILE A 131 -12.50 -16.80 -0.41
CA ILE A 131 -11.10 -16.84 -0.81
C ILE A 131 -10.67 -18.29 -0.99
N PRO A 132 -9.94 -18.65 -2.08
CA PRO A 132 -9.38 -19.98 -2.21
C PRO A 132 -8.51 -20.34 -1.00
N LEU A 133 -8.55 -21.59 -0.54
CA LEU A 133 -7.77 -22.00 0.64
C LEU A 133 -6.26 -21.76 0.48
N PHE A 134 -5.72 -21.91 -0.73
CA PHE A 134 -4.31 -21.64 -1.01
C PHE A 134 -3.98 -20.14 -0.90
N ASP A 135 -4.88 -19.26 -1.34
CA ASP A 135 -4.72 -17.81 -1.21
C ASP A 135 -4.84 -17.39 0.25
N ALA A 136 -5.81 -17.91 1.00
CA ALA A 136 -5.96 -17.62 2.43
C ALA A 136 -4.71 -17.96 3.26
N SER A 137 -3.95 -18.97 2.82
CA SER A 137 -2.68 -19.38 3.40
C SER A 137 -1.44 -18.74 2.73
N SER A 138 -1.62 -17.83 1.78
CA SER A 138 -0.52 -17.08 1.15
C SER A 138 0.16 -16.14 2.13
N ALA A 139 1.46 -15.92 1.95
CA ALA A 139 2.21 -14.99 2.78
C ALA A 139 1.70 -13.55 2.72
N SER A 140 1.07 -13.14 1.60
CA SER A 140 0.46 -11.82 1.45
C SER A 140 -0.63 -11.58 2.49
N PHE A 141 -1.61 -12.49 2.58
CA PHE A 141 -2.69 -12.36 3.54
C PHE A 141 -2.25 -12.72 4.96
N GLN A 142 -1.35 -13.68 5.14
CA GLN A 142 -0.83 -14.01 6.47
C GLN A 142 -0.04 -12.86 7.08
N GLN A 143 0.74 -12.10 6.31
CA GLN A 143 1.41 -10.90 6.81
C GLN A 143 0.40 -9.84 7.24
N MET A 144 -0.60 -9.56 6.38
CA MET A 144 -1.67 -8.61 6.72
C MET A 144 -2.42 -9.05 7.99
N PHE A 145 -2.84 -10.30 8.08
CA PHE A 145 -3.56 -10.82 9.25
C PHE A 145 -2.69 -10.84 10.52
N LYS A 146 -1.39 -11.15 10.41
CA LYS A 146 -0.44 -11.07 11.51
C LYS A 146 -0.31 -9.66 12.08
N VAL A 147 -0.27 -8.64 11.22
CA VAL A 147 -0.25 -7.21 11.65
C VAL A 147 -1.45 -6.87 12.53
N PHE A 148 -2.60 -7.48 12.27
CA PHE A 148 -3.85 -7.24 13.00
C PHE A 148 -4.23 -8.35 14.01
N ASN A 149 -3.32 -9.29 14.26
CA ASN A 149 -3.54 -10.44 15.14
C ASN A 149 -4.82 -11.25 14.81
N ILE A 150 -5.12 -11.39 13.52
CA ILE A 150 -6.26 -12.17 13.00
C ILE A 150 -5.77 -13.58 12.73
N SER A 151 -6.42 -14.57 13.35
CA SER A 151 -6.19 -15.98 13.10
C SER A 151 -7.14 -16.52 12.03
N LYS A 152 -6.85 -17.71 11.49
CA LYS A 152 -7.73 -18.36 10.51
C LYS A 152 -9.11 -18.68 11.08
N ASP A 153 -9.19 -18.97 12.38
CA ASP A 153 -10.44 -19.31 13.07
C ASP A 153 -11.34 -18.07 13.33
N ASP A 154 -10.77 -16.87 13.21
CA ASP A 154 -11.53 -15.62 13.29
C ASP A 154 -12.31 -15.34 12.00
N LEU A 155 -12.07 -16.07 10.91
CA LEU A 155 -12.70 -15.86 9.61
C LEU A 155 -13.64 -17.03 9.25
N ILE A 156 -14.81 -16.72 8.69
CA ILE A 156 -15.69 -17.74 8.11
C ILE A 156 -15.32 -17.90 6.63
N LEU A 157 -14.39 -18.81 6.32
CA LEU A 157 -13.92 -19.03 4.95
C LEU A 157 -15.00 -19.68 4.06
N VAL A 158 -15.17 -19.15 2.86
CA VAL A 158 -16.09 -19.65 1.83
C VAL A 158 -15.28 -19.99 0.57
N GLU A 159 -15.41 -21.20 0.04
CA GLU A 159 -14.76 -21.60 -1.21
C GLU A 159 -15.41 -20.87 -2.42
N PRO A 160 -14.62 -20.29 -3.34
CA PRO A 160 -15.16 -19.59 -4.50
C PRO A 160 -15.79 -20.53 -5.54
N ASN A 161 -16.83 -20.05 -6.20
CA ASN A 161 -17.53 -20.73 -7.30
C ASN A 161 -17.06 -20.26 -8.70
N PHE A 162 -16.02 -19.42 -8.77
CA PHE A 162 -15.46 -18.78 -9.98
C PHE A 162 -16.44 -17.90 -10.78
N ASP A 163 -17.63 -17.60 -10.25
CA ASP A 163 -18.55 -16.60 -10.79
C ASP A 163 -18.20 -15.20 -10.25
N ILE A 164 -18.71 -14.15 -10.91
CA ILE A 164 -18.56 -12.77 -10.45
C ILE A 164 -19.20 -12.63 -9.06
N PRO A 165 -18.42 -12.28 -8.02
CA PRO A 165 -18.92 -12.22 -6.65
C PRO A 165 -19.98 -11.13 -6.48
N ASN A 166 -21.04 -11.44 -5.74
CA ASN A 166 -22.07 -10.50 -5.32
C ASN A 166 -22.32 -10.65 -3.82
N PHE A 167 -21.98 -9.61 -3.04
CA PHE A 167 -22.05 -9.63 -1.58
C PHE A 167 -23.42 -10.06 -1.03
N GLU A 168 -24.52 -9.64 -1.68
CA GLU A 168 -25.88 -9.94 -1.23
C GLU A 168 -26.37 -11.31 -1.69
N LYS A 169 -26.13 -11.67 -2.96
CA LYS A 169 -26.54 -12.97 -3.52
C LYS A 169 -25.77 -14.12 -2.88
N ASP A 170 -24.46 -13.96 -2.73
CA ASP A 170 -23.56 -15.03 -2.30
C ASP A 170 -23.40 -15.08 -0.78
N LYS A 171 -24.01 -14.11 -0.06
CA LYS A 171 -23.94 -13.98 1.41
C LYS A 171 -22.49 -13.95 1.90
N ILE A 172 -21.69 -13.08 1.28
CA ILE A 172 -20.28 -12.88 1.61
C ILE A 172 -20.03 -11.41 1.95
N ASP A 173 -18.99 -11.18 2.73
CA ASP A 173 -18.58 -9.86 3.23
C ASP A 173 -17.31 -9.35 2.54
N ALA A 174 -16.45 -10.28 2.12
CA ALA A 174 -15.21 -10.01 1.42
C ALA A 174 -14.89 -11.14 0.45
N THR A 175 -14.10 -10.85 -0.58
CA THR A 175 -13.56 -11.87 -1.50
C THR A 175 -12.20 -11.49 -2.05
N SER A 176 -11.37 -12.47 -2.39
CA SER A 176 -10.09 -12.24 -3.06
C SER A 176 -10.29 -11.63 -4.45
N THR A 177 -9.45 -10.66 -4.80
CA THR A 177 -9.44 -10.00 -6.10
C THR A 177 -8.01 -9.82 -6.59
N PHE A 178 -7.86 -9.90 -7.91
CA PHE A 178 -6.76 -9.38 -8.68
C PHE A 178 -7.11 -7.96 -9.16
N LEU A 179 -6.50 -6.94 -8.56
CA LEU A 179 -6.92 -5.54 -8.74
C LEU A 179 -7.10 -5.05 -10.20
N PRO A 180 -6.29 -5.49 -11.19
CA PRO A 180 -6.55 -5.17 -12.58
C PRO A 180 -7.85 -5.73 -13.17
N ASN A 181 -8.46 -6.76 -12.58
CA ASN A 181 -9.53 -7.52 -13.22
C ASN A 181 -10.90 -7.33 -12.53
N GLU A 182 -11.10 -7.87 -11.32
CA GLU A 182 -12.45 -7.98 -10.75
C GLU A 182 -13.13 -6.64 -10.38
N PRO A 183 -12.42 -5.55 -10.00
CA PRO A 183 -13.07 -4.27 -9.70
C PRO A 183 -13.90 -3.70 -10.86
N TYR A 184 -13.58 -4.03 -12.11
CA TYR A 184 -14.37 -3.65 -13.28
C TYR A 184 -15.85 -4.06 -13.14
N HIS A 185 -16.11 -5.25 -12.61
CA HIS A 185 -17.48 -5.76 -12.47
C HIS A 185 -18.28 -4.99 -11.43
N PHE A 186 -17.65 -4.55 -10.34
CA PHE A 186 -18.29 -3.73 -9.32
C PHE A 186 -18.59 -2.33 -9.85
N ILE A 187 -17.64 -1.71 -10.55
CA ILE A 187 -17.80 -0.39 -11.18
C ILE A 187 -18.93 -0.43 -12.22
N LYS A 188 -18.91 -1.41 -13.13
CA LYS A 188 -19.91 -1.54 -14.20
C LYS A 188 -21.33 -1.73 -13.67
N ASN A 189 -21.48 -2.44 -12.56
CA ASN A 189 -22.77 -2.73 -11.94
C ASN A 189 -23.19 -1.68 -10.89
N GLY A 190 -22.37 -0.64 -10.65
CA GLY A 190 -22.66 0.39 -9.65
C GLY A 190 -22.69 -0.15 -8.22
N LEU A 191 -21.96 -1.23 -7.93
CA LEU A 191 -21.90 -1.84 -6.61
C LEU A 191 -20.82 -1.14 -5.78
N PRO A 192 -21.15 -0.52 -4.64
CA PRO A 192 -20.14 0.09 -3.79
C PRO A 192 -19.29 -1.00 -3.13
N TYR A 193 -17.99 -0.75 -3.02
CA TYR A 193 -17.02 -1.67 -2.40
C TYR A 193 -15.90 -0.90 -1.72
N ASN A 194 -15.15 -1.59 -0.86
CA ASN A 194 -13.85 -1.14 -0.36
C ASN A 194 -12.76 -2.16 -0.73
N ILE A 195 -11.49 -1.75 -0.66
CA ILE A 195 -10.33 -2.61 -0.95
C ILE A 195 -9.43 -2.68 0.29
N LEU A 196 -9.10 -3.91 0.71
CA LEU A 196 -8.02 -4.17 1.65
C LEU A 196 -6.84 -4.76 0.87
N ASP A 197 -5.83 -3.92 0.63
CA ASP A 197 -4.63 -4.28 -0.12
C ASP A 197 -3.50 -4.67 0.86
N PRO A 198 -3.03 -5.92 0.86
CA PRO A 198 -1.90 -6.38 1.68
C PRO A 198 -0.65 -5.51 1.57
N ASN A 199 -0.40 -4.90 0.40
CA ASN A 199 0.77 -4.05 0.19
C ASN A 199 0.77 -2.81 1.10
N ASN A 200 -0.38 -2.37 1.59
CA ASN A 200 -0.48 -1.27 2.56
C ASN A 200 -0.03 -1.69 3.97
N TYR A 201 0.27 -2.98 4.19
CA TYR A 201 0.61 -3.58 5.49
C TYR A 201 1.97 -4.28 5.46
N GLY A 202 2.92 -3.73 4.69
CA GLY A 202 4.32 -4.20 4.64
C GLY A 202 4.56 -5.38 3.71
N VAL A 203 3.65 -5.65 2.78
CA VAL A 203 3.80 -6.71 1.77
C VAL A 203 4.42 -6.13 0.49
N GLU A 204 5.56 -6.66 0.05
CA GLU A 204 6.26 -6.21 -1.16
C GLU A 204 6.53 -7.37 -2.15
N PHE A 205 5.55 -8.23 -2.41
CA PHE A 205 5.76 -9.38 -3.29
C PHE A 205 5.78 -9.03 -4.79
N TYR A 206 6.47 -9.87 -5.56
CA TYR A 206 6.39 -9.93 -7.02
C TYR A 206 5.25 -10.80 -7.52
N GLU A 207 4.81 -10.53 -8.74
CA GLU A 207 3.81 -11.32 -9.47
C GLU A 207 4.24 -11.53 -10.93
N VAL A 208 3.69 -12.54 -11.61
CA VAL A 208 4.02 -12.87 -13.01
C VAL A 208 5.54 -13.13 -13.16
N ASN A 209 6.05 -14.09 -12.38
CA ASN A 209 7.45 -14.49 -12.37
C ASN A 209 7.67 -15.63 -13.37
N LEU A 210 8.54 -15.39 -14.36
CA LEU A 210 8.96 -16.39 -15.33
C LEU A 210 10.08 -17.25 -14.72
N PHE A 211 9.94 -18.57 -14.76
CA PHE A 211 10.91 -19.50 -14.20
C PHE A 211 11.03 -20.79 -15.01
N THR A 212 12.07 -21.56 -14.72
CA THR A 212 12.36 -22.88 -15.32
C THR A 212 13.06 -23.79 -14.31
N SER A 213 13.20 -25.08 -14.61
CA SER A 213 14.08 -25.97 -13.84
C SER A 213 15.56 -25.62 -14.05
N LYS A 214 16.38 -25.80 -13.01
CA LYS A 214 17.85 -25.62 -13.07
C LYS A 214 18.49 -26.51 -14.13
N LYS A 215 17.98 -27.73 -14.30
CA LYS A 215 18.40 -28.67 -15.33
C LYS A 215 18.20 -28.08 -16.73
N PHE A 216 17.00 -27.58 -17.04
CA PHE A 216 16.69 -27.01 -18.35
C PHE A 216 17.52 -25.74 -18.64
N ALA A 217 17.66 -24.85 -17.65
CA ALA A 217 18.48 -23.64 -17.78
C ALA A 217 19.95 -23.94 -18.05
N THR A 218 20.50 -24.97 -17.38
CA THR A 218 21.90 -25.37 -17.56
C THR A 218 22.13 -26.03 -18.93
N GLN A 219 21.15 -26.78 -19.43
CA GLN A 219 21.22 -27.42 -20.75
C GLN A 219 21.00 -26.45 -21.91
N ASN A 220 20.23 -25.38 -21.71
CA ASN A 220 19.81 -24.45 -22.76
C ASN A 220 20.02 -22.96 -22.39
N PRO A 221 21.23 -22.53 -21.97
CA PRO A 221 21.44 -21.20 -21.40
C PRO A 221 21.19 -20.06 -22.41
N LEU A 222 21.59 -20.25 -23.67
CA LEU A 222 21.37 -19.24 -24.72
C LEU A 222 19.87 -19.09 -25.04
N LEU A 223 19.19 -20.21 -25.22
CA LEU A 223 17.75 -20.25 -25.50
C LEU A 223 16.95 -19.56 -24.39
N VAL A 224 17.27 -19.84 -23.12
CA VAL A 224 16.59 -19.22 -21.98
C VAL A 224 16.79 -17.70 -21.96
N LYS A 225 18.02 -17.23 -22.23
CA LYS A 225 18.32 -15.79 -22.33
C LYS A 225 17.52 -15.13 -23.45
N GLU A 226 17.57 -15.68 -24.65
CA GLU A 226 16.88 -15.15 -25.82
C GLU A 226 15.35 -15.21 -25.65
N PHE A 227 14.83 -16.24 -25.00
CA PHE A 227 13.42 -16.37 -24.67
C PHE A 227 12.94 -15.23 -23.77
N VAL A 228 13.71 -14.86 -22.74
CA VAL A 228 13.41 -13.71 -21.88
C VAL A 228 13.42 -12.42 -22.70
N GLU A 229 14.41 -12.22 -23.59
CA GLU A 229 14.50 -11.04 -24.44
C GLU A 229 13.31 -10.93 -25.42
N ALA A 230 12.91 -12.03 -26.05
CA ALA A 230 11.72 -12.10 -26.91
C ALA A 230 10.43 -11.80 -26.12
N THR A 231 10.32 -12.33 -24.90
CA THR A 231 9.17 -12.06 -24.01
C THR A 231 9.13 -10.59 -23.59
N ASN A 232 10.29 -9.97 -23.32
CA ASN A 232 10.37 -8.55 -23.00
C ASN A 232 9.94 -7.66 -24.18
N LYS A 233 10.32 -8.01 -25.41
CA LYS A 233 9.81 -7.34 -26.63
C LYS A 233 8.30 -7.50 -26.77
N GLY A 234 7.76 -8.68 -26.47
CA GLY A 234 6.32 -8.92 -26.45
C GLY A 234 5.59 -8.04 -25.45
N TRP A 235 6.11 -7.92 -24.22
CA TRP A 235 5.55 -7.03 -23.19
C TRP A 235 5.61 -5.55 -23.56
N ASP A 236 6.75 -5.09 -24.09
CA ASP A 236 6.89 -3.72 -24.55
C ASP A 236 5.86 -3.42 -25.65
N TYR A 237 5.74 -4.33 -26.61
CA TYR A 237 4.76 -4.22 -27.68
C TYR A 237 3.32 -4.21 -27.13
N ALA A 238 2.99 -5.11 -26.20
CA ALA A 238 1.65 -5.22 -25.65
C ALA A 238 1.20 -3.93 -24.94
N LEU A 239 2.11 -3.29 -24.20
CA LEU A 239 1.81 -2.10 -23.39
C LEU A 239 1.77 -0.82 -24.23
N ASN A 240 2.51 -0.80 -25.34
CA ASN A 240 2.49 0.28 -26.34
C ASN A 240 1.33 0.12 -27.35
N ASN A 241 0.77 -1.09 -27.51
CA ASN A 241 -0.28 -1.41 -28.47
C ASN A 241 -1.50 -2.08 -27.81
N ILE A 242 -1.99 -1.51 -26.70
CA ILE A 242 -3.07 -2.08 -25.88
C ILE A 242 -4.27 -2.55 -26.71
N ASN A 243 -4.77 -1.71 -27.64
CA ASN A 243 -5.96 -2.05 -28.43
C ASN A 243 -5.75 -3.29 -29.28
N GLU A 244 -4.58 -3.43 -29.88
CA GLU A 244 -4.23 -4.60 -30.68
C GLU A 244 -4.10 -5.84 -29.80
N SER A 245 -3.40 -5.74 -28.68
CA SER A 245 -3.27 -6.84 -27.73
C SER A 245 -4.62 -7.31 -27.17
N VAL A 246 -5.51 -6.37 -26.86
CA VAL A 246 -6.87 -6.69 -26.41
C VAL A 246 -7.66 -7.40 -27.52
N ASN A 247 -7.59 -6.92 -28.76
CA ASN A 247 -8.27 -7.58 -29.89
C ASN A 247 -7.72 -8.99 -30.13
N LEU A 248 -6.39 -9.17 -30.06
CA LEU A 248 -5.77 -10.48 -30.18
C LEU A 248 -6.25 -11.44 -29.09
N ILE A 249 -6.30 -10.98 -27.84
CA ILE A 249 -6.81 -11.78 -26.73
C ILE A 249 -8.28 -12.14 -26.95
N LEU A 250 -9.11 -11.17 -27.34
CA LEU A 250 -10.52 -11.40 -27.66
C LEU A 250 -10.71 -12.49 -28.73
N GLU A 251 -9.88 -12.51 -29.76
CA GLU A 251 -10.00 -13.41 -30.90
C GLU A 251 -9.40 -14.81 -30.64
N LYS A 252 -8.25 -14.89 -29.97
CA LYS A 252 -7.49 -16.15 -29.85
C LYS A 252 -7.34 -16.68 -28.42
N TYR A 253 -7.43 -15.84 -27.41
CA TYR A 253 -7.09 -16.15 -26.02
C TYR A 253 -8.19 -15.70 -25.04
N ASN A 254 -9.46 -15.93 -25.35
CA ASN A 254 -10.61 -15.48 -24.56
C ASN A 254 -11.50 -16.64 -24.06
N THR A 255 -10.89 -17.61 -23.39
CA THR A 255 -11.57 -18.77 -22.78
C THR A 255 -12.58 -18.37 -21.70
N GLN A 256 -12.42 -17.18 -21.13
CA GLN A 256 -13.28 -16.62 -20.07
C GLN A 256 -14.42 -15.75 -20.61
N HIS A 257 -14.56 -15.60 -21.93
CA HIS A 257 -15.61 -14.78 -22.57
C HIS A 257 -15.65 -13.30 -22.08
N LYS A 258 -14.48 -12.72 -21.77
CA LYS A 258 -14.36 -11.32 -21.34
C LYS A 258 -14.78 -10.37 -22.47
N THR A 259 -15.43 -9.27 -22.09
CA THR A 259 -15.76 -8.17 -23.02
C THR A 259 -14.53 -7.33 -23.33
N LYS A 260 -14.53 -6.64 -24.48
CA LYS A 260 -13.47 -5.71 -24.87
C LYS A 260 -13.19 -4.65 -23.81
N ASP A 261 -14.25 -4.07 -23.22
CA ASP A 261 -14.12 -3.04 -22.18
C ASP A 261 -13.47 -3.58 -20.90
N ALA A 262 -13.75 -4.84 -20.54
CA ALA A 262 -13.13 -5.49 -19.39
C ALA A 262 -11.62 -5.68 -19.61
N LEU A 263 -11.22 -6.14 -20.80
CA LEU A 263 -9.81 -6.31 -21.16
C LEU A 263 -9.08 -4.97 -21.30
N LEU A 264 -9.76 -3.91 -21.75
CA LEU A 264 -9.20 -2.56 -21.77
C LEU A 264 -9.00 -2.00 -20.35
N PHE A 265 -9.95 -2.25 -19.44
CA PHE A 265 -9.79 -1.92 -18.03
C PHE A 265 -8.57 -2.64 -17.45
N GLU A 266 -8.50 -3.96 -17.64
CA GLU A 266 -7.38 -4.80 -17.18
C GLU A 266 -6.04 -4.29 -17.71
N ALA A 267 -5.95 -3.99 -19.00
CA ALA A 267 -4.73 -3.47 -19.62
C ALA A 267 -4.24 -2.15 -19.00
N ASN A 268 -5.16 -1.25 -18.68
CA ASN A 268 -4.80 0.04 -18.11
C ASN A 268 -4.42 -0.08 -16.63
N GLU A 269 -5.09 -0.93 -15.87
CA GLU A 269 -4.77 -1.15 -14.46
C GLU A 269 -3.47 -1.95 -14.28
N SER A 270 -3.20 -2.96 -15.12
CA SER A 270 -1.95 -3.74 -15.07
C SER A 270 -0.69 -2.86 -15.17
N LYS A 271 -0.74 -1.73 -15.92
CA LYS A 271 0.38 -0.78 -16.02
C LYS A 271 0.86 -0.26 -14.67
N LYS A 272 -0.05 -0.11 -13.69
CA LYS A 272 0.25 0.38 -12.34
C LYS A 272 1.12 -0.59 -11.55
N PHE A 273 1.05 -1.88 -11.86
CA PHE A 273 1.79 -2.94 -11.16
C PHE A 273 3.10 -3.30 -11.88
N ILE A 274 3.20 -3.07 -13.19
CA ILE A 274 4.42 -3.29 -13.98
C ILE A 274 5.48 -2.21 -13.70
N LEU A 275 5.08 -0.99 -13.36
CA LEU A 275 5.96 0.12 -12.97
C LEU A 275 7.10 0.41 -13.97
N GLN A 276 6.81 0.41 -15.28
CA GLN A 276 7.81 0.57 -16.35
C GLN A 276 8.70 1.83 -16.24
N LYS A 277 8.23 2.89 -15.58
CA LYS A 277 9.04 4.10 -15.35
C LYS A 277 10.22 3.86 -14.39
N ASN A 278 10.09 2.87 -13.51
CA ASN A 278 11.03 2.61 -12.42
C ASN A 278 11.84 1.32 -12.63
N TYR A 279 11.30 0.36 -13.39
CA TYR A 279 11.94 -0.93 -13.62
C TYR A 279 11.90 -1.34 -15.10
N SER A 280 13.02 -1.84 -15.61
CA SER A 280 13.08 -2.43 -16.94
C SER A 280 12.22 -3.70 -17.01
N LEU A 281 11.57 -3.95 -18.15
CA LEU A 281 10.79 -5.16 -18.38
C LEU A 281 11.64 -6.42 -18.17
N GLY A 282 11.10 -7.39 -17.43
CA GLY A 282 11.77 -8.64 -17.10
C GLY A 282 12.93 -8.53 -16.09
N SER A 283 13.26 -7.33 -15.59
CA SER A 283 14.33 -7.16 -14.59
C SER A 283 13.97 -7.80 -13.25
N ILE A 284 14.96 -8.26 -12.49
CA ILE A 284 14.78 -8.76 -11.13
C ILE A 284 15.65 -7.93 -10.20
N ASP A 285 15.04 -7.34 -9.17
CA ASP A 285 15.77 -6.65 -8.11
C ASP A 285 16.11 -7.64 -6.98
N ILE A 286 17.41 -7.89 -6.78
CA ILE A 286 17.91 -8.86 -5.79
C ILE A 286 17.63 -8.43 -4.34
N GLU A 287 17.60 -7.12 -4.06
CA GLU A 287 17.29 -6.62 -2.72
C GLU A 287 15.83 -6.89 -2.38
N LYS A 288 14.94 -6.74 -3.37
CA LYS A 288 13.53 -7.11 -3.24
C LYS A 288 13.33 -8.61 -3.08
N VAL A 289 14.07 -9.42 -3.85
CA VAL A 289 14.07 -10.89 -3.66
C VAL A 289 14.51 -11.25 -2.23
N ARG A 290 15.49 -10.55 -1.67
CA ARG A 290 15.93 -10.75 -0.28
C ARG A 290 14.85 -10.41 0.73
N LYS A 291 14.21 -9.24 0.62
CA LYS A 291 13.09 -8.86 1.49
C LYS A 291 11.94 -9.87 1.44
N ILE A 292 11.61 -10.35 0.24
CA ILE A 292 10.59 -11.39 0.03
C ILE A 292 10.99 -12.70 0.74
N ALA A 293 12.25 -13.12 0.60
CA ALA A 293 12.77 -14.32 1.26
C ALA A 293 12.76 -14.19 2.79
N GLU A 294 13.19 -13.05 3.32
CA GLU A 294 13.16 -12.73 4.76
C GLU A 294 11.73 -12.82 5.31
N LEU A 295 10.75 -12.25 4.60
CA LEU A 295 9.35 -12.32 5.00
C LEU A 295 8.82 -13.77 5.04
N TYR A 296 9.15 -14.62 4.07
CA TYR A 296 8.78 -16.03 4.10
C TYR A 296 9.41 -16.77 5.29
N ILE A 297 10.65 -16.46 5.65
CA ILE A 297 11.34 -17.04 6.81
C ILE A 297 10.71 -16.56 8.13
N GLU A 298 10.41 -15.26 8.25
CA GLU A 298 9.79 -14.67 9.44
C GLU A 298 8.36 -15.16 9.71
N LEU A 299 7.64 -15.50 8.65
CA LEU A 299 6.31 -16.09 8.72
C LEU A 299 6.34 -17.61 8.93
N GLY A 300 7.52 -18.24 8.93
CA GLY A 300 7.70 -19.67 9.16
C GLY A 300 7.37 -20.57 7.95
N PHE A 301 7.27 -20.01 6.74
CA PHE A 301 7.02 -20.76 5.51
C PHE A 301 8.27 -21.44 4.94
N ALA A 302 9.45 -20.95 5.30
CA ALA A 302 10.72 -21.41 4.72
C ALA A 302 11.87 -21.39 5.74
N PRO A 303 12.84 -22.31 5.60
CA PRO A 303 14.06 -22.27 6.40
C PRO A 303 15.00 -21.15 5.94
N LYS A 304 15.91 -20.71 6.84
CA LYS A 304 16.99 -19.78 6.48
C LYS A 304 17.99 -20.47 5.53
N LYS A 305 18.41 -19.76 4.48
CA LYS A 305 19.33 -20.24 3.44
C LYS A 305 20.32 -19.13 3.06
N ASP A 306 21.58 -19.49 2.85
CA ASP A 306 22.63 -18.56 2.41
C ASP A 306 22.67 -18.47 0.86
N ASN A 307 23.20 -17.36 0.32
CA ASN A 307 23.40 -17.10 -1.12
C ASN A 307 22.13 -17.08 -1.99
N LEU A 308 21.29 -16.05 -1.80
CA LEU A 308 20.09 -15.78 -2.60
C LEU A 308 20.33 -15.58 -4.11
N GLU A 309 21.56 -15.26 -4.51
CA GLU A 309 21.93 -15.04 -5.91
C GLU A 309 21.83 -16.33 -6.76
N ASP A 310 21.88 -17.51 -6.13
CA ASP A 310 21.82 -18.82 -6.79
C ASP A 310 20.45 -19.14 -7.42
N ILE A 311 19.39 -18.40 -7.07
CA ILE A 311 18.09 -18.51 -7.74
C ILE A 311 18.09 -17.82 -9.11
N LEU A 312 18.97 -16.84 -9.35
CA LEU A 312 18.94 -16.02 -10.54
C LEU A 312 19.69 -16.66 -11.71
N PHE A 313 19.19 -16.46 -12.92
CA PHE A 313 19.93 -16.79 -14.14
C PHE A 313 21.08 -15.77 -14.35
N ILE A 314 22.34 -16.19 -14.22
CA ILE A 314 23.52 -15.34 -14.37
C ILE A 314 23.63 -14.82 -15.81
N LYS A 315 23.35 -13.52 -16.01
CA LYS A 315 23.59 -12.81 -17.27
C LYS A 315 25.09 -12.54 -17.46
N ASN A 316 25.76 -13.28 -18.35
CA ASN A 316 27.03 -12.80 -18.91
C ASN A 316 26.78 -11.54 -19.77
N PRO A 317 27.64 -10.51 -19.69
CA PRO A 317 27.40 -9.19 -20.28
C PRO A 317 27.34 -9.21 -21.82
N THR A 318 26.55 -8.29 -22.35
CA THR A 318 26.16 -8.04 -23.75
C THR A 318 27.31 -7.94 -24.75
N THR A 319 27.22 -8.66 -25.88
CA THR A 319 28.08 -8.47 -27.06
C THR A 319 27.63 -7.24 -27.84
N ILE A 320 28.48 -6.21 -27.91
CA ILE A 320 28.26 -4.96 -28.66
C ILE A 320 28.51 -5.23 -30.15
N SER A 321 27.57 -4.87 -31.04
CA SER A 321 27.74 -5.04 -32.49
C SER A 321 28.74 -4.03 -33.06
N LEU A 322 29.87 -4.49 -33.60
CA LEU A 322 30.90 -3.65 -34.20
C LEU A 322 30.69 -3.44 -35.71
N THR A 323 31.13 -2.31 -36.24
CA THR A 323 31.24 -2.07 -37.67
C THR A 323 32.52 -2.72 -38.22
N LYS A 324 32.61 -2.87 -39.54
CA LYS A 324 33.79 -3.47 -40.18
C LYS A 324 35.09 -2.68 -39.95
N GLU A 325 34.99 -1.37 -39.77
CA GLU A 325 36.11 -0.49 -39.44
C GLU A 325 36.55 -0.67 -37.99
N GLU A 326 35.59 -0.74 -37.05
CA GLU A 326 35.84 -1.05 -35.63
C GLU A 326 36.45 -2.46 -35.44
N GLU A 327 35.98 -3.45 -36.20
CA GLU A 327 36.54 -4.81 -36.19
C GLU A 327 37.98 -4.87 -36.72
N ASN A 328 38.32 -4.07 -37.72
CA ASN A 328 39.70 -3.98 -38.23
C ASN A 328 40.60 -3.28 -37.22
N PHE A 329 40.13 -2.17 -36.62
CA PHE A 329 40.85 -1.47 -35.58
C PHE A 329 41.17 -2.40 -34.39
N LEU A 330 40.20 -3.19 -33.93
CA LEU A 330 40.40 -4.18 -32.87
C LEU A 330 41.46 -5.24 -33.23
N LYS A 331 41.55 -5.65 -34.50
CA LYS A 331 42.57 -6.62 -34.96
C LYS A 331 43.97 -6.01 -35.02
N GLU A 332 44.08 -4.74 -35.42
CA GLU A 332 45.35 -4.02 -35.52
C GLU A 332 45.86 -3.56 -34.14
N HIS A 333 44.94 -3.25 -33.22
CA HIS A 333 45.21 -2.76 -31.87
C HIS A 333 44.52 -3.63 -30.80
N PRO A 334 44.91 -4.91 -30.65
CA PRO A 334 44.22 -5.84 -29.74
C PRO A 334 44.43 -5.55 -28.25
N THR A 335 45.39 -4.68 -27.91
CA THR A 335 45.72 -4.32 -26.53
C THR A 335 45.70 -2.80 -26.38
N ILE A 336 44.97 -2.32 -25.38
CA ILE A 336 44.88 -0.90 -25.02
C ILE A 336 45.62 -0.64 -23.72
N LYS A 337 46.52 0.35 -23.75
CA LYS A 337 47.37 0.77 -22.63
C LYS A 337 46.71 1.91 -21.86
N ILE A 338 46.47 1.69 -20.57
CA ILE A 338 45.78 2.63 -19.69
C ILE A 338 46.71 3.05 -18.56
N ALA A 339 46.73 4.34 -18.27
CA ALA A 339 47.42 4.86 -17.08
C ALA A 339 46.56 4.68 -15.83
N SER A 340 47.18 4.35 -14.71
CA SER A 340 46.53 4.36 -13.41
C SER A 340 47.28 5.27 -12.45
N ASP A 341 46.59 6.24 -11.86
CA ASP A 341 47.12 7.08 -10.79
C ASP A 341 47.39 6.22 -9.53
N LYS A 342 48.38 6.62 -8.73
CA LYS A 342 48.67 6.00 -7.43
C LYS A 342 47.77 6.52 -6.32
N PHE A 343 47.26 7.75 -6.41
CA PHE A 343 46.77 8.50 -5.25
C PHE A 343 45.41 9.19 -5.46
N TYR A 344 44.53 8.65 -6.31
CA TYR A 344 43.23 9.27 -6.61
C TYR A 344 41.98 8.40 -6.29
N PRO A 345 41.83 7.89 -5.04
CA PRO A 345 40.67 7.10 -4.68
C PRO A 345 39.39 7.96 -4.49
N PRO A 346 38.19 7.42 -4.71
CA PRO A 346 37.88 6.05 -5.10
C PRO A 346 37.92 5.82 -6.63
N LEU A 347 38.41 6.78 -7.41
CA LEU A 347 38.29 6.79 -8.87
C LEU A 347 39.39 6.00 -9.57
N ASP A 348 40.65 6.25 -9.22
CA ASP A 348 41.83 5.62 -9.81
C ASP A 348 43.00 5.64 -8.80
N TYR A 349 43.36 4.48 -8.26
CA TYR A 349 44.46 4.36 -7.30
C TYR A 349 45.03 2.94 -7.31
N ILE A 350 46.20 2.77 -6.71
CA ILE A 350 46.83 1.46 -6.60
C ILE A 350 46.55 0.85 -5.24
N LYS A 351 45.95 -0.34 -5.24
CA LYS A 351 45.75 -1.16 -4.04
C LYS A 351 46.39 -2.53 -4.25
N ASN A 352 47.27 -2.95 -3.34
CA ASN A 352 47.99 -4.22 -3.42
C ASN A 352 48.73 -4.41 -4.76
N ASN A 353 49.40 -3.36 -5.25
CA ASN A 353 50.15 -3.35 -6.51
C ASN A 353 49.28 -3.61 -7.76
N LYS A 354 47.96 -3.34 -7.68
CA LYS A 354 47.03 -3.40 -8.81
C LYS A 354 46.24 -2.08 -8.93
N PRO A 355 46.07 -1.55 -10.15
CA PRO A 355 45.11 -0.51 -10.45
C PRO A 355 43.71 -0.89 -9.97
N THR A 356 43.04 0.03 -9.31
CA THR A 356 41.68 -0.15 -8.83
C THR A 356 40.98 1.19 -8.70
N GLY A 357 39.65 1.17 -8.66
CA GLY A 357 38.83 2.38 -8.59
C GLY A 357 37.67 2.33 -9.56
N TYR A 358 36.73 3.23 -9.38
CA TYR A 358 35.53 3.33 -10.21
C TYR A 358 35.86 3.50 -11.69
N SER A 359 36.75 4.45 -12.02
CA SER A 359 37.16 4.74 -13.40
C SER A 359 37.90 3.56 -14.02
N ILE A 360 38.73 2.86 -13.23
CA ILE A 360 39.52 1.70 -13.66
C ILE A 360 38.63 0.49 -13.97
N GLU A 361 37.69 0.16 -13.07
CA GLU A 361 36.79 -0.97 -13.31
C GLU A 361 35.79 -0.68 -14.43
N LEU A 362 35.33 0.56 -14.57
CA LEU A 362 34.46 0.97 -15.65
C LEU A 362 35.13 0.78 -17.02
N ILE A 363 36.33 1.34 -17.20
CA ILE A 363 37.02 1.24 -18.49
C ILE A 363 37.41 -0.20 -18.83
N GLU A 364 37.74 -1.01 -17.83
CA GLU A 364 38.04 -2.43 -18.03
C GLU A 364 36.80 -3.20 -18.49
N ILE A 365 35.62 -2.96 -17.89
CA ILE A 365 34.36 -3.57 -18.33
C ILE A 365 34.04 -3.19 -19.77
N LEU A 366 34.18 -1.91 -20.10
CA LEU A 366 33.91 -1.38 -21.44
C LEU A 366 34.81 -2.02 -22.49
N LEU A 367 36.13 -1.98 -22.29
CA LEU A 367 37.09 -2.51 -23.25
C LEU A 367 36.99 -4.03 -23.42
N LYS A 368 36.74 -4.78 -22.34
CA LYS A 368 36.47 -6.22 -22.43
C LYS A 368 35.19 -6.54 -23.17
N SER A 369 34.12 -5.75 -22.99
CA SER A 369 32.85 -5.93 -23.72
C SER A 369 32.99 -5.67 -25.23
N LEU A 370 34.00 -4.88 -25.61
CA LEU A 370 34.38 -4.60 -27.00
C LEU A 370 35.40 -5.61 -27.56
N GLY A 371 35.96 -6.48 -26.72
CA GLY A 371 36.91 -7.53 -27.12
C GLY A 371 38.40 -7.15 -27.05
N PHE A 372 38.76 -6.01 -26.46
CA PHE A 372 40.16 -5.61 -26.26
C PHE A 372 40.79 -6.30 -25.05
N ASN A 373 42.11 -6.52 -25.13
CA ASN A 373 42.94 -6.76 -23.95
C ASN A 373 43.32 -5.44 -23.29
N VAL A 374 43.39 -5.42 -21.97
CA VAL A 374 43.72 -4.21 -21.20
C VAL A 374 45.09 -4.40 -20.55
N GLU A 375 46.00 -3.46 -20.80
CA GLU A 375 47.31 -3.38 -20.16
C GLU A 375 47.38 -2.11 -19.33
N PHE A 376 47.56 -2.23 -18.01
CA PHE A 376 47.72 -1.08 -17.14
C PHE A 376 49.20 -0.76 -16.94
N LYS A 377 49.58 0.51 -17.16
CA LYS A 377 50.92 1.03 -16.86
C LYS A 377 50.91 1.85 -15.57
N ILE A 378 51.82 1.47 -14.66
CA ILE A 378 52.03 2.16 -13.38
C ILE A 378 53.19 3.14 -13.56
N ASP A 379 52.92 4.30 -14.15
CA ASP A 379 53.95 5.27 -14.58
C ASP A 379 54.27 6.37 -13.53
N GLY A 380 54.22 6.03 -12.24
CA GLY A 380 54.61 6.98 -11.19
C GLY A 380 53.59 8.11 -10.96
N ASN A 381 54.04 9.35 -10.77
CA ASN A 381 53.20 10.52 -10.48
C ASN A 381 52.47 11.04 -11.74
N TRP A 382 51.46 11.89 -11.54
CA TRP A 382 50.60 12.40 -12.61
C TRP A 382 51.36 13.05 -13.79
N ASP A 383 52.41 13.83 -13.51
CA ASP A 383 53.23 14.50 -14.53
C ASP A 383 53.87 13.52 -15.53
N ASN A 384 54.38 12.39 -15.03
CA ASN A 384 54.97 11.36 -15.88
C ASN A 384 53.92 10.69 -16.78
N GLN A 385 52.70 10.48 -16.27
CA GLN A 385 51.61 9.90 -17.06
C GLN A 385 51.20 10.83 -18.21
N ILE A 386 51.17 12.14 -17.95
CA ILE A 386 50.91 13.14 -19.00
C ILE A 386 52.03 13.15 -20.04
N GLU A 387 53.30 13.01 -19.65
CA GLU A 387 54.39 12.89 -20.61
C GLU A 387 54.31 11.60 -21.45
N SER A 388 54.07 10.46 -20.81
CA SER A 388 53.90 9.16 -21.49
C SER A 388 52.72 9.20 -22.47
N PHE A 389 51.62 9.87 -22.10
CA PHE A 389 50.45 10.05 -22.96
C PHE A 389 50.76 10.95 -24.17
N LYS A 390 51.50 12.07 -23.97
CA LYS A 390 51.96 12.94 -25.06
C LYS A 390 52.93 12.24 -26.03
N LYS A 391 53.74 11.30 -25.53
CA LYS A 391 54.70 10.50 -26.33
C LYS A 391 54.02 9.33 -27.07
N GLY A 392 52.71 9.12 -26.86
CA GLY A 392 51.98 7.99 -27.46
C GLY A 392 52.24 6.64 -26.79
N GLU A 393 52.82 6.64 -25.59
CA GLU A 393 53.11 5.41 -24.84
C GLU A 393 51.90 4.88 -24.04
N LEU A 394 50.86 5.71 -23.92
CA LEU A 394 49.57 5.45 -23.29
C LEU A 394 48.43 5.80 -24.27
N ASP A 395 47.39 4.98 -24.31
CA ASP A 395 46.26 5.14 -25.22
C ASP A 395 45.10 5.89 -24.54
N ILE A 396 44.93 5.70 -23.23
CA ILE A 396 43.84 6.27 -22.43
C ILE A 396 44.36 6.80 -21.08
N LEU A 397 43.94 8.02 -20.73
CA LEU A 397 43.96 8.53 -19.35
C LEU A 397 42.56 8.46 -18.74
N THR A 398 42.48 8.12 -17.46
CA THR A 398 41.21 8.02 -16.72
C THR A 398 40.98 9.23 -15.81
N SER A 399 39.74 9.41 -15.36
CA SER A 399 39.37 10.42 -14.35
C SER A 399 39.71 11.86 -14.76
N ILE A 400 39.51 12.20 -16.04
CA ILE A 400 39.90 13.51 -16.60
C ILE A 400 38.76 14.52 -16.51
N PHE A 401 39.08 15.70 -16.00
CA PHE A 401 38.24 16.89 -16.08
C PHE A 401 38.44 17.63 -17.41
N GLU A 402 37.37 18.20 -17.93
CA GLU A 402 37.42 19.02 -19.14
C GLU A 402 38.24 20.30 -18.91
N SER A 403 39.38 20.41 -19.59
CA SER A 403 40.24 21.61 -19.59
C SER A 403 40.70 21.96 -21.00
N ASN A 404 41.17 23.19 -21.21
CA ASN A 404 41.71 23.62 -22.52
C ASN A 404 42.86 22.71 -22.97
N PHE A 405 43.70 22.26 -22.04
CA PHE A 405 44.79 21.34 -22.31
C PHE A 405 44.29 20.00 -22.90
N TYR A 406 43.29 19.36 -22.28
CA TYR A 406 42.81 18.05 -22.75
C TYR A 406 42.00 18.15 -24.06
N LYS A 407 41.26 19.24 -24.29
CA LYS A 407 40.61 19.50 -25.58
C LYS A 407 41.62 19.62 -26.72
N GLU A 408 42.76 20.26 -26.45
CA GLU A 408 43.79 20.48 -27.44
C GLU A 408 44.71 19.27 -27.67
N ASN A 409 44.78 18.32 -26.74
CA ASN A 409 45.75 17.20 -26.80
C ASN A 409 45.15 15.78 -26.76
N SER A 410 43.84 15.63 -26.55
CA SER A 410 43.14 14.33 -26.52
C SER A 410 41.77 14.36 -27.22
N ILE A 411 41.12 13.21 -27.33
CA ILE A 411 39.69 13.07 -27.65
C ILE A 411 38.98 12.63 -26.36
N LEU A 412 38.13 13.50 -25.79
CA LEU A 412 37.35 13.17 -24.61
C LEU A 412 36.14 12.32 -24.99
N THR A 413 35.88 11.26 -24.23
CA THR A 413 34.64 10.46 -24.35
C THR A 413 33.44 11.23 -23.84
N ASN A 414 32.23 10.67 -23.96
CA ASN A 414 31.08 11.12 -23.20
C ASN A 414 31.39 11.04 -21.68
N SER A 415 30.83 11.98 -20.92
CA SER A 415 30.94 11.98 -19.45
C SER A 415 30.38 10.68 -18.89
N TYR A 416 31.14 10.03 -18.01
CA TYR A 416 30.72 8.79 -17.36
C TYR A 416 30.37 8.98 -15.88
N LEU A 417 30.78 10.09 -15.27
CA LEU A 417 30.49 10.44 -13.89
C LEU A 417 30.41 11.95 -13.74
N LYS A 418 29.33 12.43 -13.13
CA LYS A 418 29.17 13.83 -12.74
C LYS A 418 29.34 13.94 -11.24
N ALA A 419 30.28 14.76 -10.78
CA ALA A 419 30.58 14.93 -9.36
C ALA A 419 30.42 16.38 -8.93
N GLN A 420 29.95 16.57 -7.69
CA GLN A 420 29.80 17.89 -7.07
C GLN A 420 31.12 18.29 -6.42
N ASP A 421 31.52 19.55 -6.55
CA ASP A 421 32.71 20.05 -5.88
C ASP A 421 32.38 20.55 -4.47
N VAL A 422 33.36 20.43 -3.57
CA VAL A 422 33.26 20.88 -2.20
C VAL A 422 34.56 21.55 -1.74
N ILE A 423 34.43 22.62 -0.96
CA ILE A 423 35.54 23.23 -0.23
C ILE A 423 35.58 22.55 1.15
N ILE A 424 36.74 22.04 1.55
CA ILE A 424 36.94 21.47 2.88
C ILE A 424 37.64 22.48 3.76
N VAL A 425 37.07 22.72 4.94
CA VAL A 425 37.59 23.62 5.98
C VAL A 425 37.48 22.96 7.35
N ARG A 426 38.06 23.57 8.39
CA ARG A 426 37.93 23.08 9.78
C ARG A 426 36.55 23.37 10.38
N ASN A 427 36.13 22.56 11.35
CA ASN A 427 34.96 22.82 12.19
C ASN A 427 35.11 24.14 12.96
N GLY A 428 34.11 25.00 12.86
CA GLY A 428 34.14 26.37 13.42
C GLY A 428 34.77 27.44 12.52
N GLU A 429 35.30 27.09 11.34
CA GLU A 429 35.75 28.08 10.35
C GLU A 429 34.55 28.62 9.55
N ASP A 430 34.00 29.75 9.98
CA ASP A 430 32.79 30.34 9.39
C ASP A 430 33.11 31.48 8.40
N SER A 431 34.39 31.86 8.25
CA SER A 431 34.81 32.92 7.33
C SER A 431 34.88 32.48 5.87
N ILE A 432 34.93 31.17 5.60
CA ILE A 432 34.98 30.60 4.26
C ILE A 432 33.64 29.92 3.98
N GLN A 433 32.79 30.62 3.23
CA GLN A 433 31.47 30.12 2.84
C GLN A 433 31.38 29.86 1.33
N ASN A 434 32.32 30.40 0.56
CA ASN A 434 32.46 30.17 -0.87
C ASN A 434 33.90 30.37 -1.39
N ALA A 435 34.14 30.15 -2.68
CA ALA A 435 35.47 30.24 -3.28
C ALA A 435 36.03 31.67 -3.35
N TYR A 436 35.18 32.70 -3.37
CA TYR A 436 35.65 34.09 -3.32
C TYR A 436 36.22 34.45 -1.94
N ASP A 437 35.79 33.75 -0.88
CA ASP A 437 36.30 33.92 0.48
C ASP A 437 37.70 33.31 0.68
N LEU A 438 38.20 32.58 -0.32
CA LEU A 438 39.56 32.03 -0.34
C LEU A 438 40.62 33.11 -0.61
N LYS A 439 40.20 34.34 -0.89
CA LYS A 439 41.11 35.46 -1.16
C LYS A 439 42.01 35.74 0.05
N GLY A 440 43.33 35.61 -0.15
CA GLY A 440 44.34 35.80 0.88
C GLY A 440 44.49 34.65 1.88
N LYS A 441 43.78 33.53 1.67
CA LYS A 441 43.90 32.30 2.47
C LYS A 441 45.01 31.39 1.93
N ILE A 442 45.47 30.45 2.75
CA ILE A 442 46.40 29.38 2.36
C ILE A 442 45.58 28.18 1.89
N ILE A 443 45.73 27.79 0.62
CA ILE A 443 44.97 26.68 0.04
C ILE A 443 45.93 25.55 -0.33
N ALA A 444 45.66 24.35 0.17
CA ALA A 444 46.47 23.17 -0.12
C ALA A 444 46.00 22.49 -1.40
N PHE A 445 46.90 22.31 -2.36
CA PHE A 445 46.64 21.55 -3.59
C PHE A 445 47.89 20.79 -4.04
N PRO A 446 47.72 19.63 -4.68
CA PRO A 446 48.81 18.97 -5.38
C PRO A 446 49.43 19.85 -6.47
N LYS A 447 50.69 19.59 -6.80
CA LYS A 447 51.37 20.26 -7.92
C LYS A 447 50.61 20.00 -9.24
N GLY A 448 50.41 21.04 -10.05
CA GLY A 448 49.76 20.92 -11.37
C GLY A 448 48.26 20.63 -11.34
N TYR A 449 47.62 20.68 -10.17
CA TYR A 449 46.22 20.36 -9.98
C TYR A 449 45.27 21.37 -10.65
N THR A 450 44.24 20.90 -11.33
CA THR A 450 43.41 21.71 -12.27
C THR A 450 42.70 22.90 -11.60
N TYR A 451 42.35 22.78 -10.32
CA TYR A 451 41.73 23.89 -9.57
C TYR A 451 42.64 25.10 -9.39
N LEU A 452 43.97 24.93 -9.46
CA LEU A 452 44.92 26.05 -9.39
C LEU A 452 44.74 27.02 -10.56
N GLU A 453 44.60 26.49 -11.77
CA GLU A 453 44.37 27.31 -12.96
C GLU A 453 42.96 27.91 -12.96
N LEU A 454 41.95 27.14 -12.53
CA LEU A 454 40.57 27.58 -12.46
C LEU A 454 40.41 28.80 -11.54
N LEU A 455 40.96 28.73 -10.31
CA LEU A 455 40.87 29.83 -9.34
C LEU A 455 41.63 31.07 -9.81
N LYS A 456 42.81 30.89 -10.42
CA LYS A 456 43.60 32.00 -11.01
C LYS A 456 42.86 32.67 -12.16
N ASN A 457 42.27 31.90 -13.07
CA ASN A 457 41.49 32.42 -14.21
C ASN A 457 40.23 33.19 -13.76
N LYS A 458 39.69 32.85 -12.58
CA LYS A 458 38.57 33.57 -11.95
C LYS A 458 39.01 34.81 -11.15
N GLY A 459 40.30 35.14 -11.12
CA GLY A 459 40.84 36.32 -10.44
C GLY A 459 40.89 36.18 -8.91
N ILE A 460 40.83 34.96 -8.37
CA ILE A 460 40.92 34.71 -6.93
C ILE A 460 42.40 34.58 -6.56
N ASN A 461 42.88 35.50 -5.72
CA ASN A 461 44.28 35.52 -5.27
C ASN A 461 44.43 34.84 -3.91
N PHE A 462 45.21 33.77 -3.83
CA PHE A 462 45.41 32.94 -2.63
C PHE A 462 46.88 32.47 -2.56
N THR A 463 47.32 32.04 -1.38
CA THR A 463 48.64 31.43 -1.20
C THR A 463 48.52 29.92 -1.41
N HIS A 464 49.20 29.37 -2.40
CA HIS A 464 49.18 27.93 -2.67
C HIS A 464 50.20 27.21 -1.79
N LEU A 465 49.73 26.26 -0.98
CA LEU A 465 50.57 25.25 -0.32
C LEU A 465 50.63 24.01 -1.22
N GLU A 466 51.79 23.76 -1.82
CA GLU A 466 52.04 22.58 -2.65
C GLU A 466 52.20 21.34 -1.76
N VAL A 467 51.44 20.28 -2.06
CA VAL A 467 51.47 18.97 -1.39
C VAL A 467 51.64 17.85 -2.42
N GLU A 468 51.93 16.61 -1.99
CA GLU A 468 52.11 15.51 -2.96
C GLU A 468 50.78 14.95 -3.49
N ASN A 469 49.72 14.95 -2.68
CA ASN A 469 48.42 14.35 -3.02
C ASN A 469 47.26 14.96 -2.21
N MET A 470 46.02 14.57 -2.52
CA MET A 470 44.83 15.13 -1.85
C MET A 470 44.67 14.68 -0.39
N GLN A 471 45.28 13.55 0.00
CA GLN A 471 45.29 13.12 1.40
C GLN A 471 46.16 14.08 2.23
N GLU A 472 47.35 14.45 1.76
CA GLU A 472 48.19 15.47 2.40
C GLU A 472 47.54 16.87 2.40
N ALA A 473 46.72 17.19 1.38
CA ALA A 473 45.95 18.43 1.38
C ALA A 473 44.94 18.47 2.54
N LEU A 474 44.22 17.37 2.78
CA LEU A 474 43.30 17.21 3.91
C LEU A 474 44.03 17.27 5.25
N GLU A 475 45.18 16.61 5.37
CA GLU A 475 46.04 16.67 6.56
C GLU A 475 46.49 18.10 6.85
N ALA A 476 46.91 18.84 5.83
CA ALA A 476 47.33 20.23 5.97
C ALA A 476 46.18 21.14 6.47
N VAL A 477 44.94 20.91 6.01
CA VAL A 477 43.77 21.66 6.50
C VAL A 477 43.43 21.27 7.94
N SER A 478 43.50 19.97 8.26
CA SER A 478 43.28 19.44 9.61
C SER A 478 44.30 19.97 10.62
N ASP A 479 45.59 20.00 10.25
CA ASP A 479 46.73 20.42 11.07
C ASP A 479 46.90 21.95 11.18
N CYS A 480 45.98 22.74 10.64
CA CYS A 480 46.09 24.21 10.57
C CYS A 480 47.28 24.73 9.75
N LYS A 481 47.83 23.94 8.82
CA LYS A 481 48.86 24.38 7.86
C LYS A 481 48.26 25.06 6.62
N ALA A 482 47.02 24.71 6.28
CA ALA A 482 46.21 25.35 5.24
C ALA A 482 44.83 25.73 5.80
N ASP A 483 44.18 26.72 5.20
CA ASP A 483 42.85 27.18 5.58
C ASP A 483 41.75 26.36 4.89
N ALA A 484 41.99 25.91 3.66
CA ALA A 484 41.05 25.09 2.90
C ALA A 484 41.74 24.23 1.83
N THR A 485 40.97 23.30 1.26
CA THR A 485 41.26 22.62 -0.01
C THR A 485 39.95 22.43 -0.80
N ILE A 486 40.03 22.08 -2.09
CA ILE A 486 38.86 21.90 -2.97
C ILE A 486 39.01 20.62 -3.79
N GLU A 487 37.95 19.83 -3.86
CA GLU A 487 37.86 18.62 -4.69
C GLU A 487 36.40 18.18 -4.81
N SER A 488 36.13 17.21 -5.66
CA SER A 488 34.86 16.49 -5.71
C SER A 488 34.49 15.84 -4.36
N ASP A 489 33.21 15.95 -4.03
CA ASP A 489 32.62 15.44 -2.80
C ASP A 489 32.84 13.93 -2.65
N ALA A 490 32.77 13.17 -3.75
CA ALA A 490 33.00 11.73 -3.75
C ALA A 490 34.44 11.33 -3.34
N VAL A 491 35.44 12.10 -3.78
CA VAL A 491 36.85 11.87 -3.38
C VAL A 491 37.05 12.32 -1.94
N MET A 492 36.50 13.47 -1.56
CA MET A 492 36.62 14.00 -0.20
C MET A 492 35.93 13.13 0.83
N GLU A 493 34.74 12.63 0.54
CA GLU A 493 34.02 11.68 1.40
C GLU A 493 34.82 10.39 1.61
N TYR A 494 35.36 9.82 0.53
CA TYR A 494 36.19 8.62 0.63
C TYR A 494 37.44 8.85 1.51
N LEU A 495 38.17 9.95 1.30
CA LEU A 495 39.39 10.25 2.06
C LEU A 495 39.07 10.62 3.52
N MET A 496 38.00 11.37 3.75
CA MET A 496 37.55 11.74 5.09
C MET A 496 37.11 10.53 5.91
N ASP A 497 36.39 9.58 5.30
CA ASP A 497 35.96 8.35 5.95
C ASP A 497 37.12 7.38 6.21
N LYS A 498 38.05 7.26 5.25
CA LYS A 498 39.20 6.35 5.36
C LYS A 498 40.07 6.69 6.57
N ASP A 499 40.35 7.96 6.78
CA ASP A 499 41.31 8.44 7.79
C ASP A 499 40.63 9.13 8.99
N SER A 500 39.28 9.12 9.04
CA SER A 500 38.45 9.56 10.18
C SER A 500 38.66 11.02 10.62
N TYR A 501 38.70 11.95 9.66
CA TYR A 501 38.81 13.38 9.97
C TYR A 501 37.50 13.95 10.55
N VAL A 502 37.42 14.05 11.88
CA VAL A 502 36.23 14.56 12.60
C VAL A 502 36.24 16.08 12.80
N ASN A 503 37.35 16.75 12.53
CA ASN A 503 37.55 18.19 12.72
C ASN A 503 37.34 19.00 11.44
N LEU A 504 36.86 18.38 10.36
CA LEU A 504 36.67 19.02 9.06
C LEU A 504 35.17 19.08 8.70
N LYS A 505 34.77 20.13 7.98
CA LYS A 505 33.43 20.31 7.40
C LYS A 505 33.50 20.64 5.91
N LYS A 506 32.39 20.33 5.24
CA LYS A 506 32.16 20.52 3.81
C LYS A 506 31.42 21.84 3.55
N VAL A 507 31.90 22.63 2.59
CA VAL A 507 31.26 23.87 2.12
C VAL A 507 30.97 23.75 0.63
N TYR A 508 29.69 23.66 0.27
CA TYR A 508 29.22 23.29 -1.08
C TYR A 508 28.95 24.47 -2.03
N LYS A 509 29.12 25.70 -1.55
CA LYS A 509 29.01 26.90 -2.39
C LYS A 509 30.43 27.22 -2.86
N ILE A 510 30.69 27.22 -4.17
CA ILE A 510 32.03 27.51 -4.70
C ILE A 510 32.02 28.85 -5.44
N PHE A 511 31.45 28.96 -6.65
CA PHE A 511 31.57 30.19 -7.47
C PHE A 511 30.30 31.04 -7.63
N ASP A 512 29.18 30.66 -7.02
CA ASP A 512 27.92 31.42 -7.09
C ASP A 512 27.13 31.13 -5.81
N ASN A 513 26.15 31.97 -5.44
CA ASN A 513 25.25 31.74 -4.29
C ASN A 513 24.37 30.46 -4.40
N ARG A 514 24.64 29.61 -5.40
CA ARG A 514 24.02 28.31 -5.66
C ARG A 514 24.93 27.19 -5.13
N VAL A 515 24.32 26.27 -4.39
CA VAL A 515 24.95 25.00 -4.00
C VAL A 515 25.15 24.16 -5.26
N GLY A 516 26.36 23.62 -5.48
CA GLY A 516 26.60 22.61 -6.53
C GLY A 516 27.21 23.13 -7.83
N VAL A 517 28.50 23.47 -7.81
CA VAL A 517 29.32 23.38 -9.03
C VAL A 517 29.58 21.90 -9.26
N TYR A 518 29.27 21.41 -10.46
CA TYR A 518 29.48 20.02 -10.84
C TYR A 518 30.48 19.96 -11.99
N HIS A 519 31.40 19.01 -11.93
CA HIS A 519 32.28 18.68 -13.05
C HIS A 519 32.00 17.28 -13.58
N ASP A 520 32.22 17.12 -14.88
CA ASP A 520 32.08 15.87 -15.62
C ASP A 520 33.44 15.18 -15.75
N PHE A 521 33.47 13.87 -15.47
CA PHE A 521 34.62 13.00 -15.64
C PHE A 521 34.54 12.25 -16.96
N HIS A 522 35.65 12.28 -17.68
CA HIS A 522 35.82 11.70 -19.02
C HIS A 522 37.02 10.76 -19.08
N PHE A 523 37.02 9.86 -20.05
CA PHE A 523 38.24 9.21 -20.49
C PHE A 523 38.87 10.08 -21.58
N ALA A 524 40.17 10.36 -21.47
CA ALA A 524 40.91 11.05 -22.52
C ALA A 524 41.63 10.01 -23.38
N VAL A 525 41.20 9.89 -24.63
CA VAL A 525 41.79 8.97 -25.61
C VAL A 525 42.82 9.72 -26.45
N ASN A 526 43.93 9.07 -26.78
CA ASN A 526 44.95 9.67 -27.63
C ASN A 526 44.35 10.10 -29.00
N LYS A 527 44.73 11.28 -29.50
CA LYS A 527 44.20 11.84 -30.75
C LYS A 527 44.46 10.98 -31.98
N GLU A 528 45.46 10.10 -31.92
CA GLU A 528 45.76 9.14 -32.99
C GLU A 528 44.71 8.02 -33.11
N TYR A 529 43.83 7.84 -32.11
CA TYR A 529 42.83 6.76 -32.07
C TYR A 529 41.37 7.26 -31.95
N PRO A 530 40.84 8.01 -32.95
CA PRO A 530 39.45 8.47 -32.92
C PRO A 530 38.43 7.32 -32.95
N ILE A 531 38.76 6.20 -33.60
CA ILE A 531 37.90 5.00 -33.65
C ILE A 531 37.74 4.39 -32.24
N LEU A 532 38.82 4.34 -31.44
CA LEU A 532 38.78 3.84 -30.08
C LEU A 532 37.82 4.67 -29.20
N ALA A 533 37.86 6.00 -29.31
CA ALA A 533 36.94 6.88 -28.59
C ALA A 533 35.47 6.63 -28.98
N GLN A 534 35.18 6.40 -30.27
CA GLN A 534 33.84 6.04 -30.75
C GLN A 534 33.37 4.71 -30.18
N MET A 535 34.23 3.68 -30.19
CA MET A 535 33.92 2.37 -29.63
C MET A 535 33.63 2.45 -28.13
N ILE A 536 34.41 3.22 -27.37
CA ILE A 536 34.19 3.43 -25.93
C ILE A 536 32.87 4.17 -25.68
N ASN A 537 32.53 5.21 -26.46
CA ASN A 537 31.24 5.91 -26.35
C ASN A 537 30.07 4.96 -26.64
N LYS A 538 30.18 4.14 -27.68
CA LYS A 538 29.20 3.12 -28.02
C LYS A 538 29.02 2.10 -26.90
N ALA A 539 30.11 1.70 -26.23
CA ALA A 539 30.04 0.83 -25.07
C ALA A 539 29.42 1.54 -23.83
N LEU A 540 29.74 2.81 -23.59
CA LEU A 540 29.15 3.64 -22.53
C LEU A 540 27.64 3.81 -22.69
N GLU A 541 27.17 3.94 -23.95
CA GLU A 541 25.75 4.03 -24.30
C GLU A 541 25.02 2.69 -24.12
N ASN A 542 25.71 1.57 -24.36
CA ASN A 542 25.16 0.22 -24.22
C ASN A 542 25.28 -0.39 -22.81
N LEU A 543 25.95 0.29 -21.88
CA LEU A 543 25.96 -0.12 -20.48
C LEU A 543 24.55 -0.04 -19.89
N SER A 544 24.06 -1.16 -19.37
CA SER A 544 22.75 -1.20 -18.72
C SER A 544 22.71 -0.29 -17.48
N ILE A 545 21.52 0.24 -17.18
CA ILE A 545 21.28 1.05 -15.98
C ILE A 545 21.70 0.29 -14.71
N THR A 546 21.50 -1.04 -14.69
CA THR A 546 21.92 -1.91 -13.59
C THR A 546 23.44 -1.99 -13.45
N GLN A 547 24.19 -2.19 -14.54
CA GLN A 547 25.66 -2.19 -14.49
C GLN A 547 26.22 -0.84 -14.03
N LYS A 548 25.64 0.27 -14.50
CA LYS A 548 26.00 1.62 -14.05
C LYS A 548 25.72 1.80 -12.56
N ARG A 549 24.55 1.35 -12.10
CA ARG A 549 24.13 1.40 -10.68
C ARG A 549 24.98 0.52 -9.79
N ASP A 550 25.26 -0.73 -10.17
CA ASP A 550 26.01 -1.68 -9.34
C ASP A 550 27.48 -1.28 -9.23
N LEU A 551 28.08 -0.77 -10.32
CA LEU A 551 29.44 -0.25 -10.28
C LEU A 551 29.51 1.04 -9.46
N LYS A 552 28.54 1.94 -9.61
CA LYS A 552 28.45 3.14 -8.79
C LYS A 552 28.25 2.77 -7.32
N GLY A 553 27.39 1.80 -7.04
CA GLY A 553 27.11 1.33 -5.69
C GLY A 553 28.27 0.57 -5.04
N LYS A 554 29.11 -0.10 -5.82
CA LYS A 554 30.33 -0.74 -5.29
C LYS A 554 31.35 0.28 -4.79
N TRP A 555 31.48 1.41 -5.49
CA TRP A 555 32.54 2.39 -5.27
C TRP A 555 32.10 3.61 -4.45
N PHE A 556 30.84 3.98 -4.55
CA PHE A 556 30.25 5.15 -3.88
C PHE A 556 29.13 4.75 -2.91
N ASP A 557 28.36 3.67 -3.14
CA ASP A 557 27.27 3.22 -2.24
C ASP A 557 27.61 1.94 -1.46
N LYS A 558 28.86 1.78 -1.01
CA LYS A 558 29.32 0.50 -0.47
C LYS A 558 28.39 0.00 0.64
N LYS A 559 27.80 -1.18 0.38
CA LYS A 559 26.99 -1.98 1.30
C LYS A 559 27.49 -1.87 2.74
N GLU A 560 26.62 -1.33 3.59
CA GLU A 560 26.49 -1.74 4.98
C GLU A 560 26.23 -3.26 5.03
N SER A 561 27.29 -4.06 4.94
CA SER A 561 27.25 -5.40 5.50
C SER A 561 27.42 -5.24 7.01
N GLN A 562 26.30 -5.28 7.74
CA GLN A 562 26.23 -5.69 9.15
C GLN A 562 27.40 -5.25 10.04
N ASN A 563 27.71 -3.96 10.03
CA ASN A 563 28.14 -3.29 11.24
C ASN A 563 27.28 -2.04 11.29
N ILE A 564 26.31 -2.03 12.20
CA ILE A 564 25.91 -0.78 12.84
C ILE A 564 27.24 -0.05 13.09
N LYS A 565 27.52 1.08 12.41
CA LYS A 565 28.67 1.94 12.77
C LYS A 565 28.51 2.14 14.27
N THR A 566 29.30 1.42 15.07
CA THR A 566 29.05 1.33 16.50
C THR A 566 29.21 2.74 17.01
N ILE A 567 28.10 3.37 17.37
CA ILE A 567 28.13 4.69 17.97
C ILE A 567 29.08 4.56 19.15
N LEU A 568 30.16 5.34 19.16
CA LEU A 568 31.12 5.32 20.26
C LEU A 568 30.43 5.92 21.47
N LEU A 569 29.96 5.03 22.34
CA LEU A 569 29.31 5.38 23.58
C LEU A 569 30.36 5.57 24.68
N SER A 570 30.23 6.66 25.43
CA SER A 570 30.98 6.87 26.66
C SER A 570 30.58 5.83 27.72
N ASP A 571 31.41 5.64 28.73
CA ASP A 571 31.09 4.71 29.81
C ASP A 571 29.84 5.15 30.61
N GLU A 572 29.59 6.46 30.67
CA GLU A 572 28.37 7.04 31.25
C GLU A 572 27.12 6.72 30.42
N GLU A 573 27.21 6.79 29.09
CA GLU A 573 26.13 6.45 28.16
C GLU A 573 25.81 4.94 28.20
N LYS A 574 26.84 4.09 28.21
CA LYS A 574 26.66 2.63 28.36
C LYS A 574 26.01 2.28 29.69
N LYS A 575 26.44 2.94 30.77
CA LYS A 575 25.83 2.77 32.10
C LYS A 575 24.36 3.21 32.09
N PHE A 576 24.06 4.36 31.48
CA PHE A 576 22.70 4.86 31.36
C PHE A 576 21.78 3.88 30.63
N ILE A 577 22.21 3.31 29.50
CA ILE A 577 21.44 2.29 28.75
C ILE A 577 21.17 1.06 29.61
N LYS A 578 22.16 0.63 30.40
CA LYS A 578 22.02 -0.53 31.30
C LYS A 578 21.05 -0.26 32.45
N GLU A 579 21.04 0.95 32.99
CA GLU A 579 20.15 1.37 34.09
C GLU A 579 18.74 1.74 33.62
N ASN A 580 18.59 2.14 32.35
CA ASN A 580 17.33 2.55 31.73
C ASN A 580 17.07 1.72 30.46
N PRO A 581 16.83 0.40 30.60
CA PRO A 581 16.69 -0.49 29.45
C PRO A 581 15.44 -0.21 28.61
N ILE A 582 14.47 0.51 29.18
CA ILE A 582 13.21 0.90 28.54
C ILE A 582 13.08 2.41 28.71
N ILE A 583 12.84 3.10 27.59
CA ILE A 583 12.51 4.53 27.55
C ILE A 583 11.07 4.66 27.09
N LYS A 584 10.24 5.31 27.91
CA LYS A 584 8.83 5.54 27.59
C LYS A 584 8.69 6.73 26.65
N VAL A 585 7.97 6.52 25.56
CA VAL A 585 7.84 7.48 24.45
C VAL A 585 6.37 7.79 24.21
N SER A 586 6.03 9.03 23.88
CA SER A 586 4.67 9.37 23.42
C SER A 586 4.28 8.60 22.17
N ASN A 587 2.99 8.41 21.91
CA ASN A 587 2.45 8.03 20.60
C ASN A 587 1.03 8.57 20.48
N GLU A 588 0.77 9.47 19.52
CA GLU A 588 -0.60 9.92 19.25
C GLU A 588 -1.35 8.87 18.41
N THR A 589 -2.67 8.75 18.55
CA THR A 589 -3.45 7.78 17.75
C THR A 589 -3.83 8.31 16.37
N ASN A 590 -3.78 9.64 16.17
CA ASN A 590 -4.46 10.35 15.09
C ASN A 590 -3.62 11.46 14.43
N PHE A 591 -2.29 11.34 14.42
CA PHE A 591 -1.37 12.32 13.81
C PHE A 591 -0.59 11.79 12.59
N PRO A 592 -1.26 11.20 11.57
CA PRO A 592 -0.58 10.75 10.36
C PRO A 592 -0.07 11.94 9.52
N PRO A 593 1.07 11.78 8.81
CA PRO A 593 1.85 10.56 8.66
C PRO A 593 2.97 10.38 9.71
N PHE A 594 3.01 11.16 10.79
CA PHE A 594 4.16 11.16 11.72
C PHE A 594 4.03 10.16 12.86
N ASP A 595 2.90 10.16 13.57
CA ASP A 595 2.61 9.21 14.64
C ASP A 595 1.10 8.98 14.78
N PHE A 596 0.69 7.73 14.58
CA PHE A 596 -0.69 7.30 14.62
C PHE A 596 -0.74 5.81 14.93
N THR A 597 -1.92 5.29 15.24
CA THR A 597 -2.06 3.88 15.64
C THR A 597 -2.81 3.08 14.58
N ILE A 598 -2.29 1.89 14.24
CA ILE A 598 -3.00 0.86 13.46
C ILE A 598 -2.97 -0.43 14.29
N GLY A 599 -4.14 -0.98 14.63
CA GLY A 599 -4.24 -2.22 15.42
C GLY A 599 -3.49 -2.19 16.75
N ASN A 600 -3.62 -1.09 17.51
CA ASN A 600 -2.90 -0.81 18.77
C ASN A 600 -1.35 -0.78 18.68
N GLN A 601 -0.79 -0.74 17.47
CA GLN A 601 0.64 -0.54 17.27
C GLN A 601 0.94 0.89 16.77
N PRO A 602 2.02 1.52 17.25
CA PRO A 602 2.46 2.84 16.79
C PRO A 602 3.02 2.72 15.36
N TYR A 603 2.61 3.66 14.50
CA TYR A 603 3.05 3.80 13.12
C TYR A 603 3.31 5.27 12.80
N GLY A 604 4.20 5.50 11.84
CA GLY A 604 4.44 6.84 11.27
C GLY A 604 5.92 7.16 11.12
N PHE A 605 6.19 8.29 10.48
CA PHE A 605 7.55 8.74 10.19
C PHE A 605 8.42 8.89 11.44
N SER A 606 7.92 9.52 12.51
CA SER A 606 8.70 9.67 13.75
C SER A 606 8.88 8.34 14.48
N ILE A 607 7.91 7.41 14.35
CA ILE A 607 8.02 6.06 14.91
C ILE A 607 9.13 5.27 14.21
N ASP A 608 9.22 5.35 12.88
CA ASP A 608 10.28 4.68 12.13
C ASP A 608 11.67 5.27 12.41
N ILE A 609 11.77 6.59 12.59
CA ILE A 609 13.02 7.22 13.04
C ILE A 609 13.41 6.70 14.42
N LEU A 610 12.49 6.66 15.38
CA LEU A 610 12.77 6.11 16.72
C LEU A 610 13.16 4.63 16.67
N ASN A 611 12.52 3.82 15.84
CA ASN A 611 12.89 2.42 15.63
C ASN A 611 14.31 2.28 15.06
N LEU A 612 14.70 3.17 14.15
CA LEU A 612 16.05 3.20 13.59
C LEU A 612 17.07 3.63 14.65
N LEU A 613 16.77 4.67 15.42
CA LEU A 613 17.60 5.14 16.53
C LEU A 613 17.78 4.04 17.58
N SER A 614 16.71 3.33 17.94
CA SER A 614 16.74 2.20 18.87
C SER A 614 17.78 1.16 18.47
N LYS A 615 17.85 0.80 17.18
CA LYS A 615 18.85 -0.14 16.63
C LYS A 615 20.28 0.39 16.72
N LYS A 616 20.50 1.70 16.54
CA LYS A 616 21.84 2.30 16.53
C LYS A 616 22.38 2.59 17.92
N ILE A 617 21.55 3.07 18.85
CA ILE A 617 21.96 3.46 20.20
C ILE A 617 21.76 2.34 21.24
N GLY A 618 21.01 1.29 20.92
CA GLY A 618 20.80 0.13 21.81
C GLY A 618 19.78 0.35 22.93
N VAL A 619 18.88 1.34 22.79
CA VAL A 619 17.81 1.63 23.75
C VAL A 619 16.49 1.07 23.23
N LYS A 620 15.67 0.47 24.11
CA LYS A 620 14.32 0.02 23.75
C LYS A 620 13.30 1.13 24.03
N PHE A 621 12.48 1.45 23.05
CA PHE A 621 11.35 2.37 23.20
C PHE A 621 10.05 1.62 23.48
N GLU A 622 9.28 2.11 24.44
CA GLU A 622 7.92 1.64 24.76
C GLU A 622 6.95 2.81 24.63
N TYR A 623 5.86 2.63 23.89
CA TYR A 623 5.01 3.73 23.46
C TYR A 623 3.76 3.86 24.33
N GLU A 624 3.61 5.00 25.00
CA GLU A 624 2.42 5.41 25.74
C GLU A 624 1.46 6.09 24.76
N THR A 625 0.33 5.44 24.48
CA THR A 625 -0.58 5.84 23.41
C THR A 625 -1.78 6.62 23.92
N SER A 626 -2.11 7.74 23.29
CA SER A 626 -3.29 8.56 23.60
C SER A 626 -3.85 9.23 22.35
N ASP A 627 -5.14 9.56 22.35
CA ASP A 627 -5.81 10.40 21.36
C ASP A 627 -5.72 11.91 21.69
N SER A 628 -5.07 12.26 22.80
CA SER A 628 -4.92 13.63 23.26
C SER A 628 -3.45 14.02 23.47
N TRP A 629 -2.92 14.87 22.58
CA TRP A 629 -1.63 15.52 22.77
C TRP A 629 -1.48 16.18 24.15
N SER A 630 -2.51 16.86 24.65
CA SER A 630 -2.49 17.51 25.96
C SER A 630 -2.22 16.51 27.09
N GLN A 631 -2.78 15.30 26.99
CA GLN A 631 -2.54 14.24 27.96
C GLN A 631 -1.09 13.74 27.89
N LEU A 632 -0.58 13.45 26.69
CA LEU A 632 0.82 13.00 26.50
C LEU A 632 1.82 14.04 27.02
N TYR A 633 1.58 15.32 26.76
CA TYR A 633 2.42 16.41 27.26
C TYR A 633 2.39 16.50 28.79
N ASN A 634 1.22 16.35 29.42
CA ASN A 634 1.10 16.33 30.88
C ASN A 634 1.75 15.08 31.49
N ASP A 635 1.60 13.92 30.88
CA ASP A 635 2.22 12.67 31.32
C ASP A 635 3.76 12.74 31.23
N PHE A 636 4.31 13.47 30.27
CA PHE A 636 5.74 13.81 30.24
C PHE A 636 6.15 14.71 31.41
N LYS A 637 5.37 15.76 31.71
CA LYS A 637 5.64 16.65 32.87
C LYS A 637 5.55 15.92 34.21
N ASP A 638 4.63 14.96 34.32
CA ASP A 638 4.44 14.08 35.47
C ASP A 638 5.48 12.94 35.52
N LYS A 639 6.44 12.91 34.57
CA LYS A 639 7.49 11.90 34.45
C LYS A 639 6.99 10.48 34.22
N LYS A 640 5.79 10.33 33.65
CA LYS A 640 5.29 9.03 33.15
C LYS A 640 5.82 8.72 31.75
N ILE A 641 6.17 9.73 30.97
CA ILE A 641 6.81 9.63 29.66
C ILE A 641 8.21 10.25 29.73
N ASP A 642 9.20 9.58 29.15
CA ASP A 642 10.60 10.01 29.17
C ASP A 642 11.00 10.86 27.96
N LEU A 643 10.29 10.66 26.85
CA LEU A 643 10.60 11.20 25.54
C LEU A 643 9.29 11.56 24.81
N LEU A 644 9.14 12.84 24.49
CA LEU A 644 8.14 13.27 23.51
C LEU A 644 8.79 13.39 22.13
N HIS A 645 8.06 13.04 21.07
CA HIS A 645 8.45 13.31 19.68
C HIS A 645 7.45 14.24 18.98
N THR A 646 7.74 14.56 17.73
CA THR A 646 6.93 15.48 16.90
C THR A 646 6.71 16.87 17.53
N LEU A 647 7.72 17.44 18.21
CA LEU A 647 7.60 18.77 18.83
C LEU A 647 8.29 19.87 18.05
N THR A 648 7.56 20.97 17.88
CA THR A 648 8.14 22.30 17.62
C THR A 648 8.79 22.84 18.90
N LYS A 649 10.00 23.37 18.77
CA LYS A 649 10.72 24.08 19.82
C LYS A 649 10.03 25.43 20.13
N THR A 650 9.65 25.66 21.39
CA THR A 650 9.12 26.94 21.87
C THR A 650 9.83 27.36 23.16
N PRO A 651 9.97 28.67 23.46
CA PRO A 651 10.60 29.13 24.69
C PRO A 651 9.95 28.58 25.98
N GLN A 652 8.65 28.28 25.94
CA GLN A 652 7.96 27.67 27.08
C GLN A 652 8.35 26.19 27.25
N ARG A 653 8.41 25.42 26.15
CA ARG A 653 8.76 23.99 26.17
C ARG A 653 10.24 23.76 26.51
N GLU A 654 11.12 24.71 26.20
CA GLU A 654 12.52 24.70 26.67
C GLU A 654 12.65 24.77 28.20
N ASN A 655 11.64 25.26 28.90
CA ASN A 655 11.61 25.21 30.37
C ASN A 655 11.28 23.80 30.89
N ASP A 656 10.52 23.01 30.13
CA ASP A 656 10.03 21.69 30.54
C ASP A 656 11.00 20.55 30.16
N GLY A 657 11.87 20.71 29.16
CA GLY A 657 12.80 19.65 28.71
C GLY A 657 14.05 20.12 27.98
N ILE A 658 14.78 19.18 27.37
CA ILE A 658 15.96 19.39 26.52
C ILE A 658 15.61 18.89 25.11
N PHE A 659 15.73 19.76 24.11
CA PHE A 659 15.46 19.42 22.72
C PHE A 659 16.64 18.72 22.05
N SER A 660 16.36 17.79 21.13
CA SER A 660 17.35 17.22 20.23
C SER A 660 17.68 18.15 19.05
N ASP A 661 18.65 17.71 18.24
CA ASP A 661 18.82 18.14 16.87
C ASP A 661 17.55 17.84 16.04
N PRO A 662 17.26 18.64 15.01
CA PRO A 662 16.07 18.46 14.18
C PRO A 662 16.21 17.21 13.30
N TYR A 663 15.17 16.38 13.28
CA TYR A 663 15.15 15.19 12.42
C TYR A 663 14.29 15.37 11.16
N ILE A 664 13.44 16.40 11.13
CA ILE A 664 12.76 16.84 9.91
C ILE A 664 12.43 18.33 9.99
N TRP A 665 12.53 19.01 8.85
CA TRP A 665 12.16 20.41 8.68
C TRP A 665 10.84 20.52 7.92
N TYR A 666 9.98 21.44 8.32
CA TYR A 666 8.70 21.67 7.66
C TYR A 666 8.36 23.14 7.62
N GLU A 667 7.43 23.48 6.73
CA GLU A 667 6.90 24.83 6.58
C GLU A 667 5.44 24.86 7.04
N THR A 668 5.14 25.80 7.92
CA THR A 668 3.77 26.14 8.30
C THR A 668 3.18 27.14 7.32
N HIS A 669 1.93 26.92 6.95
CA HIS A 669 1.19 27.77 6.03
C HIS A 669 -0.15 28.16 6.63
N PHE A 670 -0.68 29.30 6.18
CA PHE A 670 -2.10 29.55 6.32
C PHE A 670 -2.87 28.66 5.35
N VAL A 671 -3.94 28.01 5.83
CA VAL A 671 -4.86 27.25 4.98
C VAL A 671 -6.23 27.89 5.10
N THR A 672 -6.85 28.21 3.97
CA THR A 672 -8.12 28.93 3.91
C THR A 672 -8.98 28.38 2.76
N ARG A 673 -10.23 28.82 2.65
CA ARG A 673 -11.08 28.44 1.50
C ARG A 673 -10.62 29.11 0.22
N LYS A 674 -10.85 28.47 -0.93
CA LYS A 674 -10.35 28.92 -2.23
C LYS A 674 -10.82 30.33 -2.59
N GLU A 675 -12.05 30.68 -2.22
CA GLU A 675 -12.66 31.99 -2.45
C GLU A 675 -12.08 33.12 -1.58
N ASN A 676 -11.43 32.80 -0.46
CA ASN A 676 -10.85 33.82 0.40
C ASN A 676 -9.58 34.40 -0.24
N PRO A 677 -9.29 35.70 -0.08
CA PRO A 677 -8.02 36.27 -0.54
C PRO A 677 -6.83 35.63 0.15
N GLU A 678 -5.68 35.67 -0.51
CA GLU A 678 -4.41 35.21 0.07
C GLU A 678 -4.08 36.05 1.32
N ILE A 679 -3.81 35.39 2.43
CA ILE A 679 -3.46 36.04 3.70
C ILE A 679 -2.01 36.45 3.59
N LYS A 680 -1.68 37.74 3.63
CA LYS A 680 -0.27 38.18 3.45
C LYS A 680 0.49 38.30 4.75
N ASN A 681 -0.24 38.58 5.83
CA ASN A 681 0.29 38.75 7.18
C ASN A 681 -0.80 38.32 8.16
N ILE A 682 -0.39 38.01 9.38
CA ILE A 682 -1.26 37.50 10.43
C ILE A 682 -2.25 38.56 10.94
N GLU A 683 -1.93 39.85 10.84
CA GLU A 683 -2.80 40.94 11.26
C GLU A 683 -4.10 41.05 10.45
N GLU A 684 -4.12 40.53 9.22
CA GLU A 684 -5.33 40.41 8.38
C GLU A 684 -6.39 39.44 8.94
N LEU A 685 -6.01 38.66 9.96
CA LEU A 685 -6.89 37.74 10.70
C LEU A 685 -7.52 38.39 11.94
N ASN A 686 -7.21 39.65 12.24
CA ASN A 686 -7.84 40.37 13.35
C ASN A 686 -9.36 40.37 13.22
N GLY A 687 -10.06 39.91 14.26
CA GLY A 687 -11.52 39.79 14.28
C GLY A 687 -12.10 38.60 13.51
N LYS A 688 -11.29 37.83 12.77
CA LYS A 688 -11.67 36.59 12.10
C LYS A 688 -11.42 35.39 13.02
N ILE A 689 -12.09 34.26 12.72
CA ILE A 689 -11.91 33.00 13.43
C ILE A 689 -10.75 32.24 12.77
N LEU A 690 -9.69 31.99 13.53
CA LEU A 690 -8.56 31.14 13.17
C LEU A 690 -8.68 29.83 13.95
N VAL A 691 -8.70 28.68 13.27
CA VAL A 691 -8.70 27.39 13.95
C VAL A 691 -7.27 26.92 14.22
N VAL A 692 -7.03 26.44 15.44
CA VAL A 692 -5.74 25.92 15.93
C VAL A 692 -5.96 24.63 16.70
N GLY A 693 -4.96 23.75 16.71
CA GLY A 693 -4.99 22.54 17.51
C GLY A 693 -4.76 22.83 18.99
N LYS A 694 -5.48 22.12 19.86
CA LYS A 694 -5.40 22.27 21.31
C LYS A 694 -4.03 21.86 21.85
N SER A 695 -3.46 22.72 22.69
CA SER A 695 -2.11 22.59 23.27
C SER A 695 -0.97 22.50 22.24
N TRP A 696 -1.22 22.90 20.99
CA TRP A 696 -0.20 22.97 19.95
C TRP A 696 0.59 24.28 20.01
N SER A 697 1.77 24.30 19.39
CA SER A 697 2.64 25.48 19.37
C SER A 697 1.98 26.71 18.74
N SER A 698 1.06 26.50 17.79
CA SER A 698 0.26 27.57 17.17
C SER A 698 -0.75 28.19 18.13
N GLU A 699 -1.42 27.42 18.99
CA GLU A 699 -2.33 27.98 20.01
C GLU A 699 -1.57 28.88 20.99
N GLU A 700 -0.44 28.38 21.52
CA GLU A 700 0.42 29.12 22.46
C GLU A 700 0.90 30.43 21.85
N PHE A 701 1.44 30.36 20.62
CA PHE A 701 2.02 31.49 19.93
C PHE A 701 0.98 32.57 19.59
N ILE A 702 -0.17 32.17 19.04
CA ILE A 702 -1.20 33.12 18.60
C ILE A 702 -1.88 33.78 19.80
N SER A 703 -2.18 33.00 20.85
CA SER A 703 -2.81 33.52 22.07
C SER A 703 -1.96 34.59 22.75
N LYS A 704 -0.63 34.44 22.71
CA LYS A 704 0.32 35.37 23.33
C LYS A 704 0.60 36.61 22.49
N ASN A 705 0.84 36.45 21.19
CA ASN A 705 1.32 37.53 20.33
C ASN A 705 0.20 38.26 19.57
N TYR A 706 -0.94 37.61 19.32
CA TYR A 706 -2.05 38.16 18.54
C TYR A 706 -3.41 37.99 19.24
N PRO A 707 -3.61 38.57 20.45
CA PRO A 707 -4.82 38.38 21.27
C PRO A 707 -6.11 38.95 20.63
N LYS A 708 -6.01 39.67 19.51
CA LYS A 708 -7.14 40.22 18.75
C LYS A 708 -7.74 39.23 17.73
N ILE A 709 -7.07 38.11 17.49
CA ILE A 709 -7.56 37.02 16.63
C ILE A 709 -8.45 36.11 17.47
N LYS A 710 -9.63 35.73 16.95
CA LYS A 710 -10.51 34.79 17.65
C LYS A 710 -10.05 33.37 17.33
N LEU A 711 -9.79 32.56 18.36
CA LEU A 711 -9.36 31.18 18.18
C LEU A 711 -10.55 30.22 18.29
N LEU A 712 -10.65 29.30 17.33
CA LEU A 712 -11.41 28.06 17.47
C LEU A 712 -10.39 26.96 17.79
N VAL A 713 -10.53 26.32 18.94
CA VAL A 713 -9.59 25.29 19.40
C VAL A 713 -10.23 23.92 19.19
N VAL A 714 -9.54 23.03 18.49
CA VAL A 714 -10.01 21.67 18.16
C VAL A 714 -8.99 20.62 18.57
N ASP A 715 -9.40 19.36 18.70
CA ASP A 715 -8.56 18.33 19.29
C ASP A 715 -7.62 17.64 18.28
N ASN A 716 -7.89 17.69 16.97
CA ASN A 716 -7.04 17.05 15.95
C ASN A 716 -6.94 17.83 14.62
N PHE A 717 -5.96 17.47 13.79
CA PHE A 717 -5.67 18.14 12.51
C PHE A 717 -6.82 18.04 11.50
N GLU A 718 -7.54 16.91 11.48
CA GLU A 718 -8.64 16.68 10.55
C GLU A 718 -9.79 17.66 10.82
N GLU A 719 -10.15 17.86 12.09
CA GLU A 719 -11.13 18.86 12.53
C GLU A 719 -10.75 20.28 12.13
N MET A 720 -9.46 20.64 12.14
CA MET A 720 -9.00 21.96 11.68
C MET A 720 -9.34 22.17 10.20
N LEU A 721 -9.04 21.19 9.34
CA LEU A 721 -9.34 21.27 7.92
C LEU A 721 -10.84 21.26 7.66
N GLU A 722 -11.60 20.45 8.40
CA GLU A 722 -13.06 20.44 8.32
C GLU A 722 -13.67 21.78 8.71
N ALA A 723 -13.21 22.41 9.78
CA ALA A 723 -13.71 23.72 10.23
C ALA A 723 -13.47 24.81 9.19
N VAL A 724 -12.30 24.83 8.53
CA VAL A 724 -12.04 25.75 7.41
C VAL A 724 -12.93 25.44 6.22
N SER A 725 -13.04 24.16 5.85
CA SER A 725 -13.85 23.69 4.73
C SER A 725 -15.35 24.03 4.90
N LYS A 726 -15.91 23.83 6.11
CA LYS A 726 -17.34 24.03 6.40
C LYS A 726 -17.78 25.49 6.52
N GLY A 727 -16.85 26.44 6.62
CA GLY A 727 -17.23 27.83 6.89
C GLY A 727 -16.96 28.32 8.30
N GLU A 728 -16.74 27.40 9.25
CA GLU A 728 -16.71 27.64 10.70
C GLU A 728 -15.48 28.45 11.13
N ALA A 729 -14.35 28.26 10.44
CA ALA A 729 -13.15 29.08 10.56
C ALA A 729 -12.84 29.79 9.23
N TYR A 730 -12.23 30.98 9.33
CA TYR A 730 -11.74 31.70 8.16
C TYR A 730 -10.44 31.10 7.62
N ALA A 731 -9.56 30.68 8.51
CA ALA A 731 -8.30 30.02 8.18
C ALA A 731 -7.87 29.09 9.31
N MET A 732 -6.85 28.27 9.04
CA MET A 732 -6.05 27.54 10.02
C MET A 732 -4.57 27.82 9.80
N ILE A 733 -3.75 27.52 10.82
CA ILE A 733 -2.30 27.37 10.65
C ILE A 733 -2.01 25.88 10.59
N GLY A 734 -1.55 25.41 9.43
CA GLY A 734 -1.32 24.00 9.17
C GLY A 734 0.04 23.76 8.53
N GLU A 735 0.63 22.60 8.81
CA GLU A 735 1.88 22.20 8.19
C GLU A 735 1.65 21.77 6.75
N ASN A 736 2.58 22.12 5.85
CA ASN A 736 2.42 21.86 4.41
C ASN A 736 2.27 20.36 4.11
N LEU A 737 3.12 19.52 4.72
CA LEU A 737 3.12 18.07 4.50
C LEU A 737 1.81 17.42 4.96
N MET A 738 1.34 17.75 6.17
CA MET A 738 0.07 17.25 6.69
C MET A 738 -1.13 17.75 5.90
N THR A 739 -1.16 19.05 5.59
CA THR A 739 -2.26 19.67 4.84
C THR A 739 -2.44 18.97 3.50
N ARG A 740 -1.35 18.71 2.77
CA ARG A 740 -1.39 18.00 1.49
C ARG A 740 -1.84 16.55 1.64
N TYR A 741 -1.33 15.85 2.66
CA TYR A 741 -1.73 14.49 2.97
C TYR A 741 -3.24 14.38 3.16
N PHE A 742 -3.83 15.21 4.02
CA PHE A 742 -5.26 15.17 4.31
C PHE A 742 -6.13 15.69 3.17
N ILE A 743 -5.72 16.75 2.45
CA ILE A 743 -6.43 17.20 1.23
C ILE A 743 -6.55 16.06 0.23
N LYS A 744 -5.46 15.33 -0.03
CA LYS A 744 -5.43 14.22 -0.99
C LYS A 744 -6.23 13.02 -0.50
N LYS A 745 -6.02 12.61 0.76
CA LYS A 745 -6.66 11.43 1.36
C LYS A 745 -8.17 11.57 1.48
N LYS A 746 -8.66 12.76 1.82
CA LYS A 746 -10.08 13.02 2.09
C LYS A 746 -10.82 13.69 0.93
N GLY A 747 -10.10 14.13 -0.11
CA GLY A 747 -10.69 14.72 -1.31
C GLY A 747 -11.26 16.12 -1.09
N PHE A 748 -10.66 16.94 -0.23
CA PHE A 748 -11.11 18.33 -0.04
C PHE A 748 -10.86 19.16 -1.31
N THR A 749 -11.91 19.76 -1.87
CA THR A 749 -11.84 20.52 -3.14
C THR A 749 -11.96 22.03 -2.98
N ASN A 750 -12.43 22.50 -1.83
CA ASN A 750 -12.80 23.90 -1.54
C ASN A 750 -11.76 24.66 -0.69
N ILE A 751 -10.69 24.00 -0.25
CA ILE A 751 -9.60 24.62 0.54
C ILE A 751 -8.33 24.80 -0.29
N LYS A 752 -7.49 25.77 0.10
CA LYS A 752 -6.18 26.05 -0.47
C LYS A 752 -5.14 26.34 0.62
N ILE A 753 -3.90 25.97 0.32
CA ILE A 753 -2.73 26.49 1.02
C ILE A 753 -2.52 27.92 0.52
N SER A 754 -2.46 28.89 1.43
CA SER A 754 -2.26 30.31 1.16
C SER A 754 -0.75 30.61 1.22
N SER A 755 -0.31 31.56 2.04
CA SER A 755 1.09 31.94 2.18
C SER A 755 1.78 31.17 3.32
N VAL A 756 3.12 31.20 3.31
CA VAL A 756 3.96 30.73 4.41
C VAL A 756 3.68 31.57 5.65
N PHE A 757 3.44 30.91 6.77
CA PHE A 757 3.39 31.55 8.07
C PHE A 757 4.81 31.65 8.63
N ALA A 758 5.37 32.86 8.65
CA ALA A 758 6.80 33.12 8.91
C ALA A 758 7.07 33.88 10.23
N ASP A 759 6.19 33.78 11.23
CA ASP A 759 6.21 34.70 12.37
C ASP A 759 6.66 34.10 13.72
N PHE A 760 7.27 32.90 13.73
CA PHE A 760 8.04 32.53 14.92
C PHE A 760 9.28 33.43 14.97
N ASN A 761 9.41 34.27 16.00
CA ASN A 761 10.55 35.15 16.28
C ASN A 761 11.95 34.46 16.34
N SER A 762 12.09 33.23 15.84
CA SER A 762 13.35 32.54 15.64
C SER A 762 13.86 32.76 14.22
N THR A 763 15.11 33.17 14.09
CA THR A 763 15.92 33.05 12.86
C THR A 763 16.14 31.59 12.41
N GLU A 764 15.55 30.62 13.13
CA GLU A 764 15.68 29.18 12.96
C GLU A 764 14.43 28.64 12.24
N ARG A 765 14.62 27.79 11.21
CA ARG A 765 13.52 27.14 10.49
C ARG A 765 12.66 26.27 11.44
N THR A 766 11.37 26.14 11.17
CA THR A 766 10.49 25.21 11.89
C THR A 766 10.90 23.76 11.63
N SER A 767 11.01 22.98 12.71
CA SER A 767 11.46 21.59 12.69
C SER A 767 10.76 20.78 13.77
N TYR A 768 10.65 19.47 13.53
CA TYR A 768 10.33 18.53 14.58
C TYR A 768 11.60 18.00 15.23
N ARG A 769 11.53 17.95 16.56
CA ARG A 769 12.60 17.54 17.46
C ARG A 769 12.04 16.62 18.53
N PHE A 770 12.93 15.86 19.14
CA PHE A 770 12.64 15.13 20.36
C PHE A 770 12.75 16.07 21.56
N LEU A 771 11.92 15.85 22.58
CA LEU A 771 12.02 16.51 23.87
C LEU A 771 12.22 15.45 24.95
N THR A 772 13.38 15.51 25.62
CA THR A 772 13.72 14.65 26.76
C THR A 772 13.63 15.42 28.05
N SER A 773 13.32 14.75 29.16
CA SER A 773 13.29 15.41 30.47
C SER A 773 14.69 15.91 30.91
N LYS A 774 14.71 17.01 31.67
CA LYS A 774 15.96 17.66 32.14
C LYS A 774 16.79 16.81 33.10
N ASP A 775 16.18 15.82 33.74
CA ASP A 775 16.85 14.85 34.62
C ASP A 775 17.50 13.69 33.85
N LYS A 776 17.31 13.60 32.53
CA LYS A 776 17.94 12.59 31.65
C LYS A 776 18.75 13.23 30.51
N PRO A 777 19.77 14.08 30.78
CA PRO A 777 20.56 14.72 29.73
C PRO A 777 21.35 13.73 28.86
N ILE A 778 21.71 12.57 29.42
CA ILE A 778 22.39 11.49 28.68
C ILE A 778 21.47 10.90 27.60
N LEU A 779 20.16 10.81 27.83
CA LEU A 779 19.21 10.37 26.81
C LEU A 779 19.20 11.32 25.60
N ASN A 780 19.25 12.63 25.84
CA ASN A 780 19.33 13.62 24.78
C ASN A 780 20.61 13.48 23.94
N GLN A 781 21.75 13.28 24.60
CA GLN A 781 23.04 13.06 23.95
C GLN A 781 23.03 11.79 23.09
N LEU A 782 22.44 10.69 23.60
CA LEU A 782 22.26 9.45 22.86
C LEU A 782 21.38 9.65 21.61
N LEU A 783 20.26 10.36 21.74
CA LEU A 783 19.38 10.66 20.60
C LEU A 783 20.10 11.51 19.54
N ASN A 784 20.87 12.54 19.93
CA ASN A 784 21.63 13.35 18.97
C ASN A 784 22.74 12.53 18.28
N LYS A 785 23.46 11.69 19.02
CA LYS A 785 24.44 10.76 18.42
C LYS A 785 23.78 9.80 17.44
N GLY A 786 22.59 9.29 17.78
CA GLY A 786 21.79 8.47 16.90
C GLY A 786 21.35 9.22 15.65
N LEU A 787 20.81 10.43 15.78
CA LEU A 787 20.39 11.28 14.66
C LEU A 787 21.56 11.61 13.73
N ASN A 788 22.71 11.99 14.29
CA ASN A 788 23.93 12.28 13.53
C ASN A 788 24.54 11.04 12.85
N SER A 789 24.09 9.83 13.22
CA SER A 789 24.48 8.57 12.59
C SER A 789 23.50 8.11 11.50
N LEU A 790 22.40 8.83 11.28
CA LEU A 790 21.47 8.54 10.19
C LEU A 790 22.08 8.98 8.86
N THR A 791 22.03 8.09 7.88
CA THR A 791 22.51 8.36 6.51
C THR A 791 21.43 9.07 5.70
N LEU A 792 21.84 9.81 4.66
CA LEU A 792 20.90 10.45 3.72
C LEU A 792 19.96 9.43 3.08
N LYS A 793 20.47 8.23 2.76
CA LYS A 793 19.66 7.15 2.21
C LYS A 793 18.58 6.66 3.18
N GLU A 794 18.92 6.44 4.45
CA GLU A 794 17.94 6.03 5.47
C GLU A 794 16.84 7.09 5.64
N LEU A 795 17.21 8.38 5.59
CA LEU A 795 16.25 9.48 5.64
C LEU A 795 15.40 9.55 4.37
N ASP A 796 16.00 9.46 3.19
CA ASP A 796 15.31 9.48 1.89
C ASP A 796 14.32 8.30 1.76
N GLU A 797 14.68 7.10 2.21
CA GLU A 797 13.80 5.94 2.20
C GLU A 797 12.59 6.12 3.13
N LEU A 798 12.80 6.71 4.31
CA LEU A 798 11.72 7.02 5.25
C LEU A 798 10.84 8.17 4.73
N GLU A 799 11.43 9.20 4.14
CA GLU A 799 10.69 10.32 3.55
C GLU A 799 9.87 9.85 2.33
N GLU A 800 10.45 9.04 1.44
CA GLU A 800 9.74 8.47 0.29
C GLU A 800 8.61 7.54 0.74
N LYS A 801 8.83 6.73 1.78
CA LYS A 801 7.81 5.84 2.36
C LYS A 801 6.60 6.63 2.87
N TRP A 802 6.83 7.71 3.61
CA TRP A 802 5.75 8.41 4.34
C TRP A 802 5.15 9.59 3.58
N PHE A 803 5.93 10.28 2.74
CA PHE A 803 5.52 11.47 2.01
C PHE A 803 5.45 11.26 0.49
N GLY A 804 5.96 10.14 -0.03
CA GLY A 804 6.14 9.89 -1.47
C GLY A 804 7.40 10.60 -2.01
N LYS A 805 7.73 10.39 -3.30
CA LYS A 805 8.85 11.12 -3.93
C LYS A 805 8.63 12.62 -3.80
N TYR A 806 9.50 13.26 -3.02
CA TYR A 806 9.70 14.70 -3.03
C TYR A 806 10.14 15.07 -4.44
N ASP A 807 9.27 15.73 -5.20
CA ASP A 807 9.67 16.30 -6.46
C ASP A 807 10.61 17.46 -6.09
N ILE A 808 11.92 17.31 -6.38
CA ILE A 808 12.97 18.32 -6.12
C ILE A 808 12.61 19.69 -6.76
N THR A 809 11.60 19.70 -7.63
CA THR A 809 10.99 20.87 -8.25
C THR A 809 10.17 21.75 -7.30
N ASP A 810 9.68 21.25 -6.15
CA ASP A 810 8.88 22.05 -5.20
C ASP A 810 9.74 22.97 -4.31
N LYS A 811 11.07 22.77 -4.23
CA LYS A 811 12.00 23.72 -3.57
C LYS A 811 12.44 24.88 -4.48
N ILE A 812 11.97 24.92 -5.74
CA ILE A 812 12.30 25.96 -6.74
C ILE A 812 11.26 27.11 -6.72
N ASP A 813 10.32 27.11 -5.79
CA ASP A 813 9.23 28.11 -5.75
C ASP A 813 9.67 29.54 -5.34
N GLU A 814 10.96 29.80 -5.09
CA GLU A 814 11.48 31.16 -4.80
C GLU A 814 12.54 31.71 -5.77
N LEU A 815 12.82 31.07 -6.91
CA LEU A 815 13.76 31.64 -7.87
C LEU A 815 13.10 32.74 -8.71
N ASN A 816 13.25 33.98 -8.27
CA ASN A 816 13.10 35.17 -9.11
C ASN A 816 13.86 34.96 -10.43
N ILE A 817 13.20 35.19 -11.57
CA ILE A 817 13.84 35.07 -12.89
C ILE A 817 15.00 36.07 -12.94
N LYS A 818 16.24 35.56 -12.97
CA LYS A 818 17.44 36.40 -13.07
C LYS A 818 17.62 36.83 -14.53
N LEU A 819 17.28 38.08 -14.79
CA LEU A 819 17.52 38.74 -16.06
C LEU A 819 18.94 39.31 -16.11
N ASP A 820 19.57 39.23 -17.27
CA ASP A 820 20.91 39.75 -17.50
C ASP A 820 20.88 41.29 -17.63
N ASP A 821 22.01 41.98 -17.49
CA ASP A 821 22.05 43.45 -17.50
C ASP A 821 21.51 44.06 -18.81
N ASP A 822 21.71 43.38 -19.94
CA ASP A 822 21.15 43.77 -21.24
C ASP A 822 19.63 43.56 -21.32
N GLU A 823 19.10 42.51 -20.70
CA GLU A 823 17.66 42.21 -20.58
C GLU A 823 16.96 43.20 -19.65
N LEU A 824 17.57 43.53 -18.51
CA LEU A 824 17.08 44.56 -17.58
C LEU A 824 17.10 45.95 -18.23
N SER A 825 18.18 46.28 -18.94
CA SER A 825 18.27 47.52 -19.73
C SER A 825 17.21 47.56 -20.83
N TYR A 826 16.96 46.43 -21.49
CA TYR A 826 15.92 46.32 -22.51
C TYR A 826 14.51 46.52 -21.92
N LEU A 827 14.16 45.84 -20.84
CA LEU A 827 12.84 45.99 -20.20
C LEU A 827 12.60 47.40 -19.66
N SER A 828 13.61 48.01 -19.05
CA SER A 828 13.51 49.40 -18.56
C SER A 828 13.26 50.42 -19.68
N LYS A 829 13.71 50.13 -20.91
CA LYS A 829 13.45 50.94 -22.11
C LYS A 829 12.11 50.61 -22.78
N LYS A 830 11.77 49.32 -22.90
CA LYS A 830 10.56 48.83 -23.59
C LYS A 830 9.28 49.27 -22.88
N LYS A 831 9.28 49.30 -21.53
CA LYS A 831 8.21 49.75 -20.60
C LYS A 831 6.83 49.07 -20.71
N LEU A 832 6.44 48.60 -21.89
CA LEU A 832 5.15 48.03 -22.22
C LEU A 832 5.34 46.97 -23.30
N ILE A 833 4.84 45.76 -23.07
CA ILE A 833 4.89 44.67 -24.04
C ILE A 833 3.47 44.47 -24.58
N LYS A 834 3.29 44.59 -25.90
CA LYS A 834 2.00 44.40 -26.55
C LYS A 834 1.81 42.94 -26.91
N MET A 835 0.71 42.34 -26.48
CA MET A 835 0.37 40.94 -26.76
C MET A 835 -0.87 40.84 -27.63
N CYS A 836 -0.75 40.03 -28.67
CA CYS A 836 -1.89 39.53 -29.44
C CYS A 836 -2.15 38.06 -29.05
N VAL A 837 -3.40 37.61 -29.14
CA VAL A 837 -3.85 36.26 -28.77
C VAL A 837 -4.79 35.72 -29.85
N ASP A 838 -5.15 34.43 -29.82
CA ASP A 838 -6.35 34.00 -30.54
C ASP A 838 -7.61 34.43 -29.76
N PRO A 839 -8.52 35.23 -30.35
CA PRO A 839 -9.70 35.70 -29.63
C PRO A 839 -10.76 34.61 -29.38
N ASN A 840 -10.71 33.45 -30.04
CA ASN A 840 -11.78 32.44 -30.01
C ASN A 840 -11.27 30.98 -29.96
N TRP A 841 -10.33 30.67 -29.07
CA TRP A 841 -9.65 29.36 -29.03
C TRP A 841 -9.75 28.64 -27.67
N MET A 842 -10.97 28.48 -27.15
CA MET A 842 -11.17 27.77 -25.90
C MET A 842 -10.85 26.26 -26.02
N PRO A 843 -10.35 25.61 -24.95
CA PRO A 843 -10.04 26.15 -23.63
C PRO A 843 -8.64 26.79 -23.53
N LEU A 844 -7.92 26.93 -24.65
CA LEU A 844 -6.53 27.39 -24.67
C LEU A 844 -6.41 28.90 -24.46
N GLU A 845 -7.14 29.70 -25.22
CA GLU A 845 -7.30 31.13 -24.99
C GLU A 845 -8.51 31.73 -25.69
N ARG A 846 -9.10 32.79 -25.12
CA ARG A 846 -10.04 33.69 -25.81
C ARG A 846 -9.88 35.13 -25.31
N ILE A 847 -10.53 36.05 -26.01
CA ILE A 847 -10.86 37.39 -25.46
C ILE A 847 -12.33 37.34 -25.04
N ASN A 848 -12.60 37.56 -23.76
CA ASN A 848 -13.97 37.50 -23.23
C ASN A 848 -14.77 38.77 -23.50
N GLU A 849 -16.07 38.76 -23.15
CA GLU A 849 -16.98 39.90 -23.38
C GLU A 849 -16.52 41.19 -22.70
N ASN A 850 -15.80 41.07 -21.57
CA ASN A 850 -15.22 42.19 -20.85
C ASN A 850 -13.88 42.68 -21.46
N GLY A 851 -13.40 42.02 -22.51
CA GLY A 851 -12.16 42.35 -23.19
C GLY A 851 -10.89 41.83 -22.50
N PHE A 852 -11.00 40.85 -21.61
CA PHE A 852 -9.86 40.23 -20.94
C PHE A 852 -9.42 38.93 -21.63
N HIS A 853 -8.11 38.67 -21.57
CA HIS A 853 -7.54 37.38 -21.98
C HIS A 853 -7.87 36.31 -20.94
N GLU A 854 -8.47 35.21 -21.37
CA GLU A 854 -8.81 34.08 -20.52
C GLU A 854 -8.53 32.74 -21.23
N GLY A 855 -8.46 31.64 -20.49
CA GLY A 855 -8.04 30.32 -21.00
C GLY A 855 -6.72 29.84 -20.38
N MET A 856 -6.26 28.65 -20.78
CA MET A 856 -5.03 28.06 -20.26
C MET A 856 -3.80 28.97 -20.47
N ALA A 857 -3.63 29.53 -21.66
CA ALA A 857 -2.53 30.44 -21.93
C ALA A 857 -2.64 31.75 -21.15
N ALA A 858 -3.85 32.26 -20.89
CA ALA A 858 -3.99 33.45 -20.05
C ALA A 858 -3.49 33.21 -18.62
N ASP A 859 -3.79 32.04 -18.04
CA ASP A 859 -3.30 31.68 -16.71
C ASP A 859 -1.77 31.54 -16.68
N LEU A 860 -1.18 30.97 -17.73
CA LEU A 860 0.26 30.79 -17.84
C LEU A 860 1.00 32.10 -18.17
N ILE A 861 0.47 32.94 -19.06
CA ILE A 861 1.00 34.28 -19.37
C ILE A 861 0.94 35.20 -18.15
N LYS A 862 -0.15 35.15 -17.38
CA LYS A 862 -0.25 35.90 -16.13
C LYS A 862 0.85 35.51 -15.14
N LYS A 863 1.13 34.21 -15.00
CA LYS A 863 2.26 33.73 -14.18
C LYS A 863 3.60 34.19 -14.73
N MET A 864 3.82 34.11 -16.05
CA MET A 864 5.06 34.60 -16.69
C MET A 864 5.25 36.11 -16.45
N SER A 865 4.20 36.92 -16.61
CA SER A 865 4.21 38.37 -16.38
C SER A 865 4.56 38.72 -14.94
N GLN A 866 4.00 38.00 -13.97
CA GLN A 866 4.29 38.17 -12.54
C GLN A 866 5.75 37.83 -12.22
N LYS A 867 6.25 36.70 -12.73
CA LYS A 867 7.63 36.25 -12.48
C LYS A 867 8.69 37.12 -13.17
N LEU A 868 8.35 37.69 -14.33
CA LEU A 868 9.23 38.60 -15.09
C LEU A 868 9.09 40.07 -14.65
N ASN A 869 8.11 40.39 -13.80
CA ASN A 869 7.75 41.76 -13.42
C ASN A 869 7.55 42.69 -14.62
N ILE A 870 6.81 42.23 -15.63
CA ILE A 870 6.52 42.95 -16.86
C ILE A 870 5.03 43.24 -17.02
N ASN A 871 4.71 44.42 -17.54
CA ASN A 871 3.34 44.77 -17.91
C ASN A 871 3.09 44.35 -19.36
N ILE A 872 2.09 43.49 -19.53
CA ILE A 872 1.62 43.04 -20.83
C ILE A 872 0.27 43.68 -21.10
N GLU A 873 0.16 44.42 -22.21
CA GLU A 873 -1.10 44.98 -22.69
C GLU A 873 -1.65 44.10 -23.81
N LEU A 874 -2.90 43.67 -23.65
CA LEU A 874 -3.62 42.92 -24.67
C LEU A 874 -4.11 43.86 -25.77
N ILE A 875 -3.64 43.64 -27.00
CA ILE A 875 -4.17 44.29 -28.19
C ILE A 875 -5.36 43.47 -28.69
N LYS A 876 -6.55 44.08 -28.68
CA LYS A 876 -7.79 43.40 -29.10
C LYS A 876 -7.77 43.15 -30.60
N THR A 877 -7.92 41.88 -30.97
CA THR A 877 -8.08 41.43 -32.35
C THR A 877 -9.41 40.70 -32.49
N SER A 878 -9.96 40.73 -33.70
CA SER A 878 -11.24 40.11 -34.07
C SER A 878 -11.09 38.67 -34.56
N SER A 879 -9.88 38.30 -35.00
CA SER A 879 -9.55 36.96 -35.49
C SER A 879 -8.06 36.67 -35.29
N TRP A 880 -7.71 35.39 -35.33
CA TRP A 880 -6.32 34.94 -35.34
C TRP A 880 -5.51 35.52 -36.52
N GLU A 881 -6.16 35.71 -37.68
CA GLU A 881 -5.50 36.30 -38.87
C GLU A 881 -5.06 37.74 -38.60
N GLN A 882 -5.91 38.52 -37.92
CA GLN A 882 -5.57 39.88 -37.51
C GLN A 882 -4.43 39.88 -36.48
N SER A 883 -4.41 38.92 -35.55
CA SER A 883 -3.28 38.75 -34.62
C SER A 883 -1.96 38.48 -35.34
N LEU A 884 -1.97 37.67 -36.40
CA LEU A 884 -0.79 37.42 -37.23
C LEU A 884 -0.39 38.64 -38.07
N GLU A 885 -1.34 39.40 -38.60
CA GLU A 885 -1.06 40.65 -39.32
C GLU A 885 -0.43 41.70 -38.40
N PHE A 886 -0.98 41.88 -37.20
CA PHE A 886 -0.45 42.79 -36.19
C PHE A 886 0.96 42.37 -35.74
N ALA A 887 1.24 41.06 -35.63
CA ALA A 887 2.59 40.57 -35.36
C ALA A 887 3.59 40.85 -36.50
N LYS A 888 3.15 40.76 -37.77
CA LYS A 888 3.97 41.11 -38.95
C LYS A 888 4.25 42.62 -39.03
N ASN A 889 3.22 43.42 -38.78
CA ASN A 889 3.29 44.89 -38.80
C ASN A 889 3.93 45.49 -37.54
N ARG A 890 4.35 44.65 -36.58
CA ARG A 890 4.98 45.04 -35.32
C ARG A 890 4.06 45.85 -34.39
N GLU A 891 2.76 45.68 -34.55
CA GLU A 891 1.72 46.22 -33.67
C GLU A 891 1.63 45.41 -32.36
N CYS A 892 2.00 44.13 -32.41
CA CYS A 892 2.18 43.25 -31.27
C CYS A 892 3.64 42.79 -31.13
N ASP A 893 4.14 42.78 -29.90
CA ASP A 893 5.49 42.34 -29.56
C ASP A 893 5.57 40.83 -29.34
N ILE A 894 4.49 40.24 -28.80
CA ILE A 894 4.36 38.82 -28.54
C ILE A 894 3.01 38.24 -28.99
N LEU A 895 3.02 36.95 -29.30
CA LEU A 895 1.85 36.08 -29.37
C LEU A 895 1.92 35.10 -28.20
N SER A 896 0.85 35.04 -27.40
CA SER A 896 0.72 34.13 -26.26
C SER A 896 0.93 32.68 -26.67
N LEU A 897 0.20 32.20 -27.70
CA LEU A 897 0.33 30.86 -28.27
C LEU A 897 0.56 30.94 -29.77
N ALA A 898 1.67 30.37 -30.22
CA ALA A 898 1.94 30.18 -31.64
C ALA A 898 2.82 28.94 -31.85
N MET A 899 2.52 28.19 -32.90
CA MET A 899 3.37 27.09 -33.36
C MET A 899 4.37 27.60 -34.40
N LYS A 900 5.61 27.11 -34.31
CA LYS A 900 6.68 27.41 -35.25
C LYS A 900 6.37 26.81 -36.63
N THR A 901 6.35 27.66 -37.66
CA THR A 901 6.33 27.24 -39.07
C THR A 901 7.44 27.96 -39.84
N GLU A 902 7.84 27.41 -40.98
CA GLU A 902 8.86 28.01 -41.84
C GLU A 902 8.51 29.44 -42.27
N GLU A 903 7.23 29.72 -42.54
CA GLU A 903 6.76 31.06 -42.89
C GLU A 903 6.79 32.02 -41.71
N ARG A 904 6.44 31.56 -40.51
CA ARG A 904 6.40 32.40 -39.30
C ARG A 904 7.79 32.71 -38.77
N SER A 905 8.75 31.80 -38.90
CA SER A 905 10.16 32.03 -38.54
C SER A 905 10.83 33.15 -39.33
N LYS A 906 10.23 33.64 -40.43
CA LYS A 906 10.72 34.81 -41.17
C LYS A 906 10.52 36.13 -40.40
N TYR A 907 9.54 36.19 -39.49
CA TYR A 907 9.21 37.42 -38.76
C TYR A 907 9.00 37.22 -37.24
N LEU A 908 9.07 35.99 -36.72
CA LEU A 908 8.93 35.65 -35.30
C LEU A 908 10.04 34.69 -34.83
N ASP A 909 10.47 34.89 -33.59
CA ASP A 909 11.24 33.93 -32.80
C ASP A 909 10.30 33.18 -31.84
N PHE A 910 10.65 31.95 -31.49
CA PHE A 910 9.79 31.05 -30.71
C PHE A 910 10.54 30.55 -29.50
N THR A 911 9.87 30.54 -28.35
CA THR A 911 10.37 29.83 -27.17
C THR A 911 10.28 28.32 -27.34
N SER A 912 10.81 27.56 -26.39
CA SER A 912 10.38 26.17 -26.18
C SER A 912 8.85 26.11 -25.99
N PRO A 913 8.20 25.03 -26.45
CA PRO A 913 6.76 24.87 -26.30
C PRO A 913 6.41 24.69 -24.83
N TYR A 914 5.33 25.35 -24.40
CA TYR A 914 4.86 25.31 -23.02
C TYR A 914 3.48 24.69 -22.86
N LEU A 915 2.78 24.43 -23.98
CA LEU A 915 1.61 23.57 -24.06
C LEU A 915 1.78 22.59 -25.23
N SER A 916 1.39 21.32 -25.04
CA SER A 916 1.49 20.29 -26.08
C SER A 916 0.26 19.39 -26.06
N PHE A 917 -0.45 19.31 -27.19
CA PHE A 917 -1.68 18.52 -27.29
C PHE A 917 -1.68 17.61 -28.51
N PRO A 918 -2.26 16.40 -28.42
CA PRO A 918 -2.43 15.56 -29.59
C PRO A 918 -3.50 16.15 -30.53
N PHE A 919 -3.23 16.11 -31.83
CA PHE A 919 -4.25 16.35 -32.84
C PHE A 919 -5.20 15.17 -32.95
N VAL A 920 -6.47 15.48 -33.16
CA VAL A 920 -7.51 14.48 -33.35
C VAL A 920 -8.40 14.82 -34.54
N ILE A 921 -9.05 13.79 -35.05
CA ILE A 921 -10.03 13.90 -36.13
C ILE A 921 -11.42 13.73 -35.50
N ALA A 922 -12.23 14.78 -35.50
CA ALA A 922 -13.63 14.74 -35.11
C ALA A 922 -14.51 14.33 -36.30
N THR A 923 -15.44 13.40 -36.07
CA THR A 923 -16.46 12.97 -37.04
C THR A 923 -17.80 12.73 -36.34
N LEU A 924 -18.86 12.41 -37.08
CA LEU A 924 -20.13 12.00 -36.48
C LEU A 924 -20.03 10.62 -35.81
N HIS A 925 -20.84 10.36 -34.77
CA HIS A 925 -20.80 9.11 -33.99
C HIS A 925 -20.84 7.82 -34.80
N LYS A 926 -21.50 7.84 -35.96
CA LYS A 926 -21.69 6.70 -36.86
C LYS A 926 -20.46 6.36 -37.71
N GLU A 927 -19.52 7.27 -37.88
CA GLU A 927 -18.38 7.08 -38.78
C GLU A 927 -17.32 6.17 -38.12
N LEU A 928 -16.56 5.41 -38.91
CA LEU A 928 -15.58 4.45 -38.38
C LEU A 928 -14.34 5.16 -37.78
N PHE A 929 -13.54 4.43 -37.01
CA PHE A 929 -12.25 4.91 -36.54
C PHE A 929 -11.32 5.20 -37.73
N ILE A 930 -10.60 6.32 -37.67
CA ILE A 930 -9.68 6.80 -38.69
C ILE A 930 -8.28 6.71 -38.13
N GLU A 931 -7.46 5.83 -38.71
CA GLU A 931 -6.09 5.58 -38.25
C GLU A 931 -5.14 6.71 -38.65
N ASN A 932 -5.34 7.28 -39.84
CA ASN A 932 -4.52 8.35 -40.38
C ASN A 932 -5.32 9.23 -41.36
N ILE A 933 -4.79 10.43 -41.65
CA ILE A 933 -5.50 11.41 -42.49
C ILE A 933 -5.64 10.92 -43.95
N GLU A 934 -4.74 10.06 -44.41
CA GLU A 934 -4.70 9.50 -45.76
C GLU A 934 -6.00 8.74 -46.10
N GLN A 935 -6.67 8.13 -45.11
CA GLN A 935 -7.96 7.44 -45.28
C GLN A 935 -9.13 8.35 -45.64
N ILE A 936 -9.01 9.66 -45.39
CA ILE A 936 -10.10 10.63 -45.55
C ILE A 936 -9.75 11.77 -46.50
N LEU A 937 -8.63 11.67 -47.23
CA LEU A 937 -8.19 12.69 -48.18
C LEU A 937 -9.17 12.87 -49.36
N ASP A 938 -10.04 11.91 -49.65
CA ASP A 938 -11.11 12.05 -50.63
C ASP A 938 -12.35 12.80 -50.08
N LYS A 939 -12.46 12.97 -48.75
CA LYS A 939 -13.63 13.55 -48.07
C LYS A 939 -13.49 15.05 -47.77
N GLU A 940 -14.60 15.73 -47.51
CA GLU A 940 -14.58 17.14 -47.13
C GLU A 940 -14.05 17.32 -45.70
N ILE A 941 -12.91 18.00 -45.56
CA ILE A 941 -12.23 18.24 -44.28
C ILE A 941 -12.22 19.74 -44.00
N ALA A 942 -12.79 20.14 -42.87
CA ALA A 942 -12.71 21.50 -42.36
C ALA A 942 -11.43 21.71 -41.53
N LEU A 943 -10.77 22.84 -41.75
CA LEU A 943 -9.59 23.31 -41.00
C LEU A 943 -9.77 24.79 -40.64
N VAL A 944 -9.27 25.22 -39.48
CA VAL A 944 -9.31 26.63 -39.11
C VAL A 944 -8.30 27.43 -39.95
N LYS A 945 -8.77 28.53 -40.55
CA LYS A 945 -7.96 29.40 -41.41
C LYS A 945 -6.82 30.04 -40.61
N GLY A 946 -5.62 30.05 -41.18
CA GLY A 946 -4.44 30.69 -40.56
C GLY A 946 -3.80 29.90 -39.40
N TYR A 947 -4.30 28.70 -39.06
CA TYR A 947 -3.65 27.83 -38.08
C TYR A 947 -2.43 27.11 -38.68
N ALA A 948 -1.41 26.86 -37.86
CA ALA A 948 -0.13 26.30 -38.33
C ALA A 948 -0.30 24.92 -38.99
N TYR A 949 -1.19 24.08 -38.47
CA TYR A 949 -1.48 22.79 -39.09
C TYR A 949 -2.18 22.94 -40.44
N SER A 950 -2.98 23.99 -40.65
CA SER A 950 -3.62 24.28 -41.94
C SER A 950 -2.56 24.62 -42.99
N GLU A 951 -1.51 25.35 -42.62
CA GLU A 951 -0.34 25.58 -43.48
C GLU A 951 0.40 24.27 -43.79
N ILE A 952 0.66 23.45 -42.77
CA ILE A 952 1.38 22.17 -42.91
C ILE A 952 0.61 21.18 -43.78
N LEU A 953 -0.70 21.02 -43.57
CA LEU A 953 -1.55 20.10 -44.31
C LEU A 953 -1.74 20.55 -45.76
N LYS A 954 -1.90 21.85 -46.02
CA LYS A 954 -1.94 22.38 -47.40
C LYS A 954 -0.62 22.21 -48.12
N LYS A 955 0.52 22.37 -47.43
CA LYS A 955 1.86 22.14 -48.01
C LYS A 955 2.10 20.66 -48.30
N ARG A 956 1.67 19.77 -47.39
CA ARG A 956 1.82 18.31 -47.52
C ARG A 956 0.86 17.73 -48.56
N TYR A 957 -0.34 18.29 -48.69
CA TYR A 957 -1.38 17.85 -49.62
C TYR A 957 -1.82 19.00 -50.54
N PRO A 958 -0.95 19.48 -51.45
CA PRO A 958 -1.24 20.65 -52.29
C PRO A 958 -2.42 20.46 -53.25
N ASN A 959 -2.74 19.20 -53.58
CA ASN A 959 -3.86 18.84 -54.44
C ASN A 959 -5.20 18.70 -53.69
N LYS A 960 -5.19 18.79 -52.35
CA LYS A 960 -6.38 18.69 -51.52
C LYS A 960 -6.98 20.07 -51.27
N LYS A 961 -8.24 20.27 -51.65
CA LYS A 961 -9.03 21.44 -51.26
C LYS A 961 -9.62 21.21 -49.86
N PHE A 962 -9.10 21.93 -48.87
CA PHE A 962 -9.65 21.99 -47.52
C PHE A 962 -10.71 23.09 -47.42
N ILE A 963 -11.72 22.88 -46.58
CA ILE A 963 -12.74 23.89 -46.27
C ILE A 963 -12.22 24.71 -45.10
N GLU A 964 -12.11 26.02 -45.28
CA GLU A 964 -11.57 26.90 -44.25
C GLU A 964 -12.70 27.50 -43.42
N VAL A 965 -12.59 27.38 -42.09
CA VAL A 965 -13.50 27.99 -41.12
C VAL A 965 -12.78 29.04 -40.29
N THR A 966 -13.54 29.95 -39.67
CA THR A 966 -13.00 31.06 -38.88
C THR A 966 -12.62 30.68 -37.45
N ASN A 967 -13.26 29.64 -36.89
CA ASN A 967 -13.00 29.14 -35.55
C ASN A 967 -13.46 27.67 -35.40
N ILE A 968 -13.14 27.07 -34.25
CA ILE A 968 -13.41 25.66 -33.93
C ILE A 968 -14.91 25.37 -33.87
N LYS A 969 -15.68 26.27 -33.27
CA LYS A 969 -17.14 26.15 -33.17
C LYS A 969 -17.79 26.06 -34.55
N GLU A 970 -17.44 26.94 -35.48
CA GLU A 970 -17.93 26.89 -36.87
C GLU A 970 -17.55 25.55 -37.54
N GLY A 971 -16.34 25.04 -37.31
CA GLY A 971 -15.91 23.73 -37.80
C GLY A 971 -16.77 22.58 -37.30
N LEU A 972 -17.12 22.59 -36.01
CA LEU A 972 -17.99 21.58 -35.39
C LEU A 972 -19.46 21.75 -35.77
N GLU A 973 -19.94 22.98 -35.99
CA GLU A 973 -21.28 23.25 -36.54
C GLU A 973 -21.43 22.66 -37.94
N LEU A 974 -20.47 22.93 -38.84
CA LEU A 974 -20.46 22.32 -40.18
C LEU A 974 -20.42 20.79 -40.12
N LEU A 975 -19.67 20.22 -39.17
CA LEU A 975 -19.60 18.77 -38.97
C LEU A 975 -20.93 18.20 -38.47
N SER A 976 -21.54 18.85 -37.47
CA SER A 976 -22.84 18.47 -36.91
C SER A 976 -23.96 18.52 -37.96
N GLU A 977 -23.92 19.53 -38.82
CA GLU A 977 -24.86 19.74 -39.94
C GLU A 977 -24.58 18.86 -41.15
N LYS A 978 -23.56 17.99 -41.11
CA LYS A 978 -23.13 17.11 -42.22
C LYS A 978 -22.64 17.87 -43.47
N LYS A 979 -22.20 19.13 -43.31
CA LYS A 979 -21.60 19.94 -44.38
C LYS A 979 -20.12 19.64 -44.59
N VAL A 980 -19.46 19.00 -43.61
CA VAL A 980 -18.12 18.43 -43.75
C VAL A 980 -18.09 17.04 -43.15
N PHE A 981 -17.18 16.19 -43.63
CA PHE A 981 -17.02 14.82 -43.14
C PHE A 981 -16.18 14.76 -41.86
N ALA A 982 -15.12 15.58 -41.78
CA ALA A 982 -14.22 15.61 -40.65
C ALA A 982 -13.78 17.03 -40.33
N PHE A 983 -13.52 17.26 -39.04
CA PHE A 983 -12.88 18.47 -38.53
C PHE A 983 -11.62 18.07 -37.73
N ILE A 984 -10.51 18.77 -37.93
CA ILE A 984 -9.21 18.41 -37.33
C ILE A 984 -8.74 19.55 -36.44
N ASP A 985 -8.53 19.26 -35.15
CA ASP A 985 -7.98 20.22 -34.18
C ASP A 985 -7.41 19.47 -32.96
N THR A 986 -7.06 20.17 -31.87
CA THR A 986 -6.62 19.53 -30.62
C THR A 986 -7.73 18.74 -29.96
N LEU A 987 -7.34 17.66 -29.27
CA LEU A 987 -8.23 16.91 -28.38
C LEU A 987 -8.94 17.82 -27.35
N VAL A 988 -8.21 18.79 -26.80
CA VAL A 988 -8.72 19.64 -25.72
C VAL A 988 -9.74 20.67 -26.21
N SER A 989 -9.52 21.29 -27.37
CA SER A 989 -10.46 22.26 -27.93
C SER A 989 -11.70 21.59 -28.49
N ILE A 990 -11.56 20.46 -29.19
CA ILE A 990 -12.73 19.68 -29.64
C ILE A 990 -13.54 19.17 -28.45
N GLY A 991 -12.88 18.62 -27.42
CA GLY A 991 -13.55 18.13 -26.23
C GLY A 991 -14.32 19.22 -25.47
N TYR A 992 -13.73 20.41 -25.33
CA TYR A 992 -14.37 21.57 -24.70
C TYR A 992 -15.60 22.04 -25.49
N GLU A 993 -15.47 22.26 -26.80
CA GLU A 993 -16.57 22.77 -27.62
C GLU A 993 -17.73 21.77 -27.73
N ILE A 994 -17.44 20.47 -27.76
CA ILE A 994 -18.46 19.41 -27.70
C ILE A 994 -19.28 19.51 -26.40
N GLN A 995 -18.62 19.74 -25.27
CA GLN A 995 -19.27 19.86 -23.97
C GLN A 995 -20.05 21.16 -23.83
N GLU A 996 -19.42 22.30 -24.11
CA GLU A 996 -19.99 23.63 -23.91
C GLU A 996 -21.19 23.91 -24.83
N ASN A 997 -21.12 23.47 -26.09
CA ASN A 997 -22.18 23.71 -27.09
C ASN A 997 -23.08 22.49 -27.34
N ASN A 998 -22.94 21.42 -26.55
CA ASN A 998 -23.80 20.23 -26.60
C ASN A 998 -23.81 19.50 -27.97
N PHE A 999 -22.64 19.33 -28.60
CA PHE A 999 -22.51 18.56 -29.85
C PHE A 999 -22.55 17.04 -29.62
N TYR A 1000 -23.67 16.52 -29.10
CA TYR A 1000 -23.83 15.10 -28.74
C TYR A 1000 -23.77 14.11 -29.91
N ASN A 1001 -23.78 14.58 -31.15
CA ASN A 1001 -23.69 13.76 -32.36
C ASN A 1001 -22.24 13.61 -32.87
N ILE A 1002 -21.26 14.27 -32.26
CA ILE A 1002 -19.86 14.28 -32.67
C ILE A 1002 -19.02 13.41 -31.74
N LYS A 1003 -18.08 12.66 -32.30
CA LYS A 1003 -17.06 11.90 -31.58
C LYS A 1003 -15.67 12.17 -32.11
N ILE A 1004 -14.68 11.78 -31.32
CA ILE A 1004 -13.29 11.71 -31.75
C ILE A 1004 -13.06 10.35 -32.40
N ALA A 1005 -12.72 10.36 -33.69
CA ALA A 1005 -12.59 9.15 -34.49
C ALA A 1005 -11.14 8.75 -34.78
N GLY A 1006 -10.16 9.59 -34.49
CA GLY A 1006 -8.75 9.28 -34.75
C GLY A 1006 -7.83 10.25 -34.03
N LYS A 1007 -6.60 9.81 -33.77
CA LYS A 1007 -5.51 10.64 -33.24
C LYS A 1007 -4.36 10.63 -34.25
N LEU A 1008 -3.83 11.80 -34.57
CA LEU A 1008 -2.68 11.93 -35.46
C LEU A 1008 -1.37 11.78 -34.66
N ASP A 1009 -0.34 11.20 -35.26
CA ASP A 1009 1.00 10.98 -34.67
C ASP A 1009 1.81 12.28 -34.47
N VAL A 1010 1.19 13.43 -34.65
CA VAL A 1010 1.81 14.75 -34.49
C VAL A 1010 1.22 15.42 -33.26
N LYS A 1011 2.11 15.87 -32.37
CA LYS A 1011 1.75 16.73 -31.24
C LYS A 1011 1.79 18.19 -31.67
N TRP A 1012 0.83 18.95 -31.17
CA TRP A 1012 0.78 20.39 -31.34
C TRP A 1012 1.59 21.07 -30.24
N ASP A 1013 2.86 21.32 -30.52
CA ASP A 1013 3.76 22.04 -29.63
C ASP A 1013 3.54 23.55 -29.78
N LEU A 1014 2.96 24.17 -28.75
CA LEU A 1014 2.60 25.58 -28.70
C LEU A 1014 3.61 26.36 -27.88
N SER A 1015 4.23 27.34 -28.52
CA SER A 1015 5.24 28.22 -27.93
C SER A 1015 4.69 29.64 -27.74
N LEU A 1016 5.40 30.44 -26.95
CA LEU A 1016 5.26 31.88 -27.00
C LEU A 1016 6.10 32.38 -28.18
N ALA A 1017 5.53 33.23 -29.03
CA ALA A 1017 6.28 33.83 -30.13
C ALA A 1017 6.55 35.31 -29.87
N THR A 1018 7.76 35.75 -30.16
CA THR A 1018 8.19 37.13 -30.05
C THR A 1018 8.62 37.63 -31.42
N ARG A 1019 8.60 38.93 -31.65
CA ARG A 1019 9.19 39.51 -32.86
C ARG A 1019 10.69 39.21 -32.99
N ASN A 1020 11.13 38.84 -34.19
CA ASN A 1020 12.52 38.42 -34.44
C ASN A 1020 13.54 39.55 -34.61
N ASP A 1021 13.06 40.80 -34.70
CA ASP A 1021 13.90 42.01 -34.65
C ASP A 1021 14.28 42.42 -33.21
N GLU A 1022 13.74 41.72 -32.20
CA GLU A 1022 14.06 41.91 -30.78
C GLU A 1022 14.40 40.56 -30.10
N PRO A 1023 15.54 39.92 -30.43
CA PRO A 1023 15.91 38.61 -29.89
C PRO A 1023 16.10 38.59 -28.36
N ILE A 1024 16.37 39.75 -27.75
CA ILE A 1024 16.42 39.90 -26.29
C ILE A 1024 15.04 39.64 -25.67
N LEU A 1025 13.96 40.06 -26.33
CA LEU A 1025 12.59 39.78 -25.89
C LEU A 1025 12.32 38.26 -25.88
N ASN A 1026 12.83 37.54 -26.88
CA ASN A 1026 12.71 36.09 -26.93
C ASN A 1026 13.44 35.41 -25.76
N ARG A 1027 14.69 35.83 -25.47
CA ARG A 1027 15.46 35.33 -24.32
C ARG A 1027 14.73 35.54 -22.99
N ILE A 1028 14.13 36.71 -22.80
CA ILE A 1028 13.35 37.04 -21.60
C ILE A 1028 12.16 36.10 -21.46
N PHE A 1029 11.36 35.92 -22.51
CA PHE A 1029 10.23 35.00 -22.48
C PHE A 1029 10.64 33.53 -22.47
N GLN A 1030 11.83 33.17 -22.97
CA GLN A 1030 12.39 31.83 -22.82
C GLN A 1030 12.70 31.53 -21.35
N LYS A 1031 13.26 32.50 -20.61
CA LYS A 1031 13.40 32.40 -19.14
C LYS A 1031 12.02 32.35 -18.46
N GLY A 1032 11.05 33.12 -18.96
CA GLY A 1032 9.64 33.07 -18.53
C GLY A 1032 9.01 31.69 -18.69
N VAL A 1033 9.10 31.08 -19.88
CA VAL A 1033 8.58 29.75 -20.17
C VAL A 1033 9.28 28.68 -19.34
N ASN A 1034 10.61 28.75 -19.20
CA ASN A 1034 11.37 27.82 -18.36
C ASN A 1034 10.98 27.90 -16.87
N SER A 1035 10.38 29.01 -16.45
CA SER A 1035 9.88 29.19 -15.07
C SER A 1035 8.48 28.64 -14.84
N ILE A 1036 7.76 28.21 -15.89
CA ILE A 1036 6.42 27.62 -15.78
C ILE A 1036 6.53 26.14 -15.45
N LEU A 1037 6.02 25.75 -14.27
CA LEU A 1037 6.11 24.39 -13.77
C LEU A 1037 5.10 23.47 -14.46
N GLU A 1038 5.37 22.17 -14.44
CA GLU A 1038 4.44 21.19 -15.01
C GLU A 1038 3.10 21.17 -14.24
N ASN A 1039 3.13 21.46 -12.93
CA ASN A 1039 1.92 21.66 -12.13
C ASN A 1039 1.13 22.89 -12.57
N ASP A 1040 1.78 23.97 -13.02
CA ASP A 1040 1.08 25.16 -13.53
C ASP A 1040 0.31 24.84 -14.81
N LYS A 1041 0.94 24.09 -15.71
CA LYS A 1041 0.31 23.60 -16.95
C LYS A 1041 -0.83 22.63 -16.63
N GLN A 1042 -0.65 21.72 -15.68
CA GLN A 1042 -1.68 20.77 -15.28
C GLN A 1042 -2.85 21.44 -14.56
N ASN A 1043 -2.60 22.49 -13.78
CA ASN A 1043 -3.65 23.27 -13.13
C ASN A 1043 -4.44 24.10 -14.14
N ALA A 1044 -3.77 24.73 -15.10
CA ALA A 1044 -4.43 25.38 -16.24
C ALA A 1044 -5.27 24.36 -17.01
N TYR A 1045 -4.71 23.18 -17.31
CA TYR A 1045 -5.43 22.09 -17.97
C TYR A 1045 -6.68 21.66 -17.20
N ASN A 1046 -6.54 21.33 -15.92
CA ASN A 1046 -7.65 20.86 -15.08
C ASN A 1046 -8.72 21.92 -14.86
N LYS A 1047 -8.33 23.20 -14.73
CA LYS A 1047 -9.28 24.31 -14.55
C LYS A 1047 -10.19 24.48 -15.76
N TRP A 1048 -9.64 24.37 -16.96
CA TRP A 1048 -10.37 24.67 -18.19
C TRP A 1048 -10.91 23.43 -18.93
N PHE A 1049 -10.41 22.22 -18.63
CA PHE A 1049 -10.79 20.97 -19.31
C PHE A 1049 -11.34 19.87 -18.36
N SER A 1050 -11.63 20.20 -17.09
CA SER A 1050 -12.31 19.23 -16.21
C SER A 1050 -13.76 18.99 -16.65
N ILE A 1051 -14.11 17.72 -16.85
CA ILE A 1051 -15.48 17.29 -17.20
C ILE A 1051 -16.39 17.63 -16.03
N LYS A 1052 -17.13 18.74 -16.13
CA LYS A 1052 -18.20 19.06 -15.17
C LYS A 1052 -19.47 18.33 -15.58
N PHE A 1053 -19.81 17.29 -14.83
CA PHE A 1053 -21.14 16.70 -14.89
C PHE A 1053 -22.11 17.58 -14.10
N GLU A 1054 -22.72 18.57 -14.76
CA GLU A 1054 -23.94 19.19 -14.25
C GLU A 1054 -25.14 18.32 -14.66
N GLN A 1055 -25.53 17.37 -13.80
CA GLN A 1055 -26.83 16.74 -13.91
C GLN A 1055 -27.85 17.58 -13.12
N SER A 1056 -28.72 18.28 -13.84
CA SER A 1056 -29.96 18.79 -13.26
C SER A 1056 -30.88 17.59 -12.97
N VAL A 1057 -31.11 17.30 -11.69
CA VAL A 1057 -31.95 16.18 -11.26
C VAL A 1057 -33.41 16.60 -11.33
N ASP A 1058 -34.20 15.88 -12.12
CA ASP A 1058 -35.66 15.97 -12.11
C ASP A 1058 -36.20 15.38 -10.79
N TYR A 1059 -36.45 16.26 -9.82
CA TYR A 1059 -36.93 15.90 -8.47
C TYR A 1059 -38.27 15.16 -8.47
N MET A 1060 -39.02 15.16 -9.59
CA MET A 1060 -40.29 14.45 -9.67
C MET A 1060 -40.11 12.92 -9.71
N ILE A 1061 -38.98 12.43 -10.22
CA ILE A 1061 -38.63 11.00 -10.19
C ILE A 1061 -38.22 10.57 -8.78
N LEU A 1062 -37.51 11.44 -8.05
CA LEU A 1062 -37.09 11.19 -6.66
C LEU A 1062 -38.31 10.95 -5.75
N TRP A 1063 -39.34 11.79 -5.86
CA TRP A 1063 -40.57 11.66 -5.07
C TRP A 1063 -41.35 10.38 -5.38
N LYS A 1064 -41.32 9.88 -6.62
CA LYS A 1064 -41.97 8.60 -7.00
C LYS A 1064 -41.31 7.39 -6.35
N ILE A 1065 -40.04 7.49 -5.95
CA ILE A 1065 -39.29 6.40 -5.31
C ILE A 1065 -39.31 6.53 -3.78
N ILE A 1066 -39.17 7.75 -3.27
CA ILE A 1066 -39.11 8.03 -1.83
C ILE A 1066 -40.44 7.71 -1.13
N VAL A 1067 -41.59 8.06 -1.73
CA VAL A 1067 -42.90 7.83 -1.10
C VAL A 1067 -43.20 6.33 -0.86
N PRO A 1068 -43.02 5.42 -1.84
CA PRO A 1068 -43.16 3.98 -1.61
C PRO A 1068 -42.19 3.44 -0.55
N ILE A 1069 -40.94 3.92 -0.53
CA ILE A 1069 -39.94 3.49 0.45
C ILE A 1069 -40.35 3.92 1.86
N PHE A 1070 -40.82 5.15 2.03
CA PHE A 1070 -41.34 5.62 3.32
C PHE A 1070 -42.55 4.82 3.78
N ILE A 1071 -43.48 4.48 2.88
CA ILE A 1071 -44.62 3.62 3.19
C ILE A 1071 -44.14 2.22 3.61
N LEU A 1072 -43.15 1.65 2.91
CA LEU A 1072 -42.58 0.35 3.23
C LEU A 1072 -41.87 0.35 4.58
N ILE A 1073 -41.10 1.40 4.89
CA ILE A 1073 -40.44 1.60 6.18
C ILE A 1073 -41.49 1.75 7.29
N PHE A 1074 -42.55 2.52 7.06
CA PHE A 1074 -43.61 2.71 8.05
C PHE A 1074 -44.37 1.41 8.34
N ILE A 1075 -44.67 0.63 7.30
CA ILE A 1075 -45.24 -0.72 7.41
C ILE A 1075 -44.27 -1.62 8.19
N THR A 1076 -42.98 -1.61 7.86
CA THR A 1076 -41.97 -2.44 8.53
C THR A 1076 -41.82 -2.07 10.00
N ILE A 1077 -41.78 -0.78 10.34
CA ILE A 1077 -41.73 -0.28 11.72
C ILE A 1077 -43.01 -0.67 12.46
N TYR A 1078 -44.18 -0.51 11.84
CA TYR A 1078 -45.46 -0.92 12.42
C TYR A 1078 -45.50 -2.42 12.72
N TRP A 1079 -45.08 -3.27 11.77
CA TRP A 1079 -45.00 -4.72 11.96
C TRP A 1079 -43.94 -5.11 12.99
N ASN A 1080 -42.79 -4.45 13.01
CA ASN A 1080 -41.77 -4.69 14.03
C ASN A 1080 -42.26 -4.32 15.44
N ARG A 1081 -42.98 -3.19 15.60
CA ARG A 1081 -43.60 -2.83 16.87
C ARG A 1081 -44.70 -3.81 17.27
N LYS A 1082 -45.54 -4.23 16.32
CA LYS A 1082 -46.58 -5.25 16.55
C LYS A 1082 -45.97 -6.59 16.96
N LEU A 1083 -44.96 -7.07 16.25
CA LEU A 1083 -44.24 -8.31 16.53
C LEU A 1083 -43.50 -8.25 17.87
N TYR A 1084 -42.89 -7.11 18.20
CA TYR A 1084 -42.24 -6.91 19.49
C TYR A 1084 -43.25 -7.00 20.64
N ASN A 1085 -44.39 -6.33 20.51
CA ASN A 1085 -45.46 -6.38 21.52
C ASN A 1085 -46.06 -7.78 21.67
N GLU A 1086 -46.24 -8.53 20.57
CA GLU A 1086 -46.71 -9.91 20.62
C GLU A 1086 -45.66 -10.87 21.23
N LYS A 1087 -44.36 -10.66 20.94
CA LYS A 1087 -43.27 -11.40 21.61
C LYS A 1087 -43.23 -11.15 23.12
N GLU A 1088 -43.42 -9.90 23.55
CA GLU A 1088 -43.50 -9.53 24.97
C GLU A 1088 -44.69 -10.20 25.67
N LYS A 1089 -45.87 -10.18 25.05
CA LYS A 1089 -47.06 -10.90 25.58
C LYS A 1089 -46.82 -12.40 25.67
N THR A 1090 -46.21 -12.98 24.63
CA THR A 1090 -45.92 -14.42 24.59
C THR A 1090 -44.88 -14.81 25.64
N LYS A 1091 -43.85 -13.99 25.85
CA LYS A 1091 -42.82 -14.22 26.89
C LYS A 1091 -43.40 -14.12 28.30
N LYS A 1092 -44.30 -13.16 28.54
CA LYS A 1092 -45.02 -13.06 29.82
C LYS A 1092 -45.95 -14.25 30.04
N ALA A 1093 -46.70 -14.66 29.03
CA ALA A 1093 -47.55 -15.85 29.09
C ALA A 1093 -46.73 -17.13 29.33
N LEU A 1094 -45.59 -17.29 28.67
CA LEU A 1094 -44.70 -18.43 28.83
C LEU A 1094 -44.12 -18.51 30.25
N ASN A 1095 -43.71 -17.38 30.82
CA ASN A 1095 -43.24 -17.32 32.21
C ASN A 1095 -44.35 -17.63 33.22
N SER A 1096 -45.58 -17.16 32.98
CA SER A 1096 -46.74 -17.51 33.81
C SER A 1096 -47.09 -19.01 33.72
N LEU A 1097 -46.94 -19.62 32.54
CA LEU A 1097 -47.20 -21.04 32.33
C LEU A 1097 -46.17 -21.93 33.04
N LYS A 1098 -44.90 -21.53 33.01
CA LYS A 1098 -43.82 -22.20 33.74
C LYS A 1098 -44.02 -22.16 35.26
N ASN A 1099 -44.36 -21.00 35.81
CA ASN A 1099 -44.66 -20.88 37.24
C ASN A 1099 -45.90 -21.69 37.65
N LEU A 1100 -46.91 -21.82 36.78
CA LEU A 1100 -48.06 -22.70 37.04
C LEU A 1100 -47.68 -24.18 37.07
N GLN A 1101 -46.74 -24.58 36.21
CA GLN A 1101 -46.28 -25.96 36.12
C GLN A 1101 -45.51 -26.39 37.38
N ASP A 1102 -44.63 -25.52 37.89
CA ASP A 1102 -43.90 -25.77 39.14
C ASP A 1102 -44.86 -25.85 40.36
N ILE A 1103 -45.90 -25.01 40.38
CA ILE A 1103 -46.94 -25.06 41.43
C ILE A 1103 -47.78 -26.33 41.32
N LEU A 1104 -48.09 -26.79 40.10
CA LEU A 1104 -48.84 -28.02 39.87
C LEU A 1104 -48.06 -29.26 40.30
N GLU A 1105 -46.75 -29.31 40.06
CA GLU A 1105 -45.91 -30.42 40.51
C GLU A 1105 -45.84 -30.50 42.04
N ILE A 1106 -45.66 -29.38 42.72
CA ILE A 1106 -45.66 -29.31 44.20
C ILE A 1106 -47.04 -29.73 44.75
N LYS A 1107 -48.12 -29.24 44.14
CA LYS A 1107 -49.50 -29.62 44.52
C LYS A 1107 -49.79 -31.10 44.27
N ASN A 1108 -49.29 -31.67 43.17
CA ASN A 1108 -49.47 -33.09 42.86
C ASN A 1108 -48.72 -33.98 43.86
N PHE A 1109 -47.51 -33.60 44.27
CA PHE A 1109 -46.77 -34.31 45.31
C PHE A 1109 -47.49 -34.27 46.67
N GLU A 1110 -48.06 -33.12 47.05
CA GLU A 1110 -48.87 -33.01 48.28
C GLU A 1110 -50.18 -33.81 48.18
N LEU A 1111 -50.83 -33.83 47.01
CA LEU A 1111 -52.04 -34.61 46.76
C LEU A 1111 -51.79 -36.11 46.83
N GLU A 1112 -50.68 -36.61 46.26
CA GLU A 1112 -50.31 -38.03 46.33
C GLU A 1112 -50.07 -38.48 47.77
N LYS A 1113 -49.45 -37.63 48.61
CA LYS A 1113 -49.23 -37.92 50.02
C LYS A 1113 -50.55 -37.91 50.80
N MET A 1114 -51.42 -36.92 50.57
CA MET A 1114 -52.74 -36.84 51.21
C MET A 1114 -53.71 -37.95 50.75
N SER A 1115 -53.53 -38.45 49.53
CA SER A 1115 -54.40 -39.48 48.94
C SER A 1115 -54.03 -40.90 49.37
N ASN A 1116 -52.78 -41.16 49.79
CA ASN A 1116 -52.27 -42.52 50.02
C ASN A 1116 -51.90 -42.84 51.49
N THR A 1117 -51.93 -41.86 52.40
CA THR A 1117 -51.67 -42.09 53.83
C THR A 1117 -52.86 -41.74 54.71
N ASP A 1118 -52.97 -42.42 55.86
CA ASP A 1118 -53.94 -42.11 56.91
C ASP A 1118 -53.47 -40.88 57.70
N LYS A 1119 -54.36 -39.91 57.90
CA LYS A 1119 -53.99 -38.61 58.51
C LYS A 1119 -53.58 -38.72 59.98
N LEU A 1120 -54.07 -39.73 60.70
CA LEU A 1120 -53.79 -39.91 62.13
C LEU A 1120 -52.50 -40.70 62.34
N THR A 1121 -52.37 -41.85 61.66
CA THR A 1121 -51.27 -42.80 61.90
C THR A 1121 -50.09 -42.62 60.95
N ASN A 1122 -50.28 -41.86 59.86
CA ASN A 1122 -49.32 -41.68 58.78
C ASN A 1122 -48.88 -42.98 58.07
N LEU A 1123 -49.55 -44.10 58.35
CA LEU A 1123 -49.42 -45.35 57.60
C LEU A 1123 -50.18 -45.25 56.27
N HIS A 1124 -50.06 -46.26 55.40
CA HIS A 1124 -50.90 -46.36 54.22
C HIS A 1124 -52.38 -46.40 54.60
N ASN A 1125 -53.21 -45.66 53.87
CA ASN A 1125 -54.66 -45.72 54.04
C ASN A 1125 -55.23 -46.91 53.27
N ARG A 1126 -56.51 -47.19 53.50
CA ARG A 1126 -57.25 -48.28 52.83
C ARG A 1126 -57.11 -48.26 51.30
N HIS A 1127 -57.19 -47.08 50.66
CA HIS A 1127 -57.03 -46.96 49.22
C HIS A 1127 -55.67 -47.50 48.74
N LYS A 1128 -54.58 -47.10 49.42
CA LYS A 1128 -53.23 -47.58 49.08
C LYS A 1128 -53.04 -49.07 49.38
N LEU A 1129 -53.74 -49.61 50.38
CA LEU A 1129 -53.75 -51.05 50.67
C LEU A 1129 -54.49 -51.85 49.60
N ASP A 1130 -55.63 -51.35 49.11
CA ASP A 1130 -56.38 -51.97 48.01
C ASP A 1130 -55.52 -52.05 46.73
N ASP A 1131 -54.83 -50.96 46.38
CA ASP A 1131 -53.92 -50.93 45.23
C ASP A 1131 -52.73 -51.89 45.39
N SER A 1132 -52.20 -51.97 46.61
CA SER A 1132 -51.10 -52.87 46.93
C SER A 1132 -51.54 -54.34 46.87
N LEU A 1133 -52.75 -54.64 47.35
CA LEU A 1133 -53.32 -55.99 47.29
C LEU A 1133 -53.58 -56.43 45.85
N LYS A 1134 -54.09 -55.55 44.99
CA LYS A 1134 -54.22 -55.78 43.53
C LYS A 1134 -52.90 -56.14 42.87
N TYR A 1135 -51.85 -55.39 43.22
CA TYR A 1135 -50.52 -55.62 42.70
C TYR A 1135 -49.99 -57.00 43.13
N GLU A 1136 -50.14 -57.35 44.40
CA GLU A 1136 -49.67 -58.62 44.97
C GLU A 1136 -50.43 -59.83 44.40
N LEU A 1137 -51.74 -59.72 44.20
CA LEU A 1137 -52.55 -60.74 43.50
C LEU A 1137 -52.10 -60.92 42.05
N SER A 1138 -51.88 -59.82 41.32
CA SER A 1138 -51.38 -59.86 39.95
C SER A 1138 -49.99 -60.50 39.88
N ARG A 1139 -49.13 -60.23 40.87
CA ARG A 1139 -47.81 -60.88 40.98
C ARG A 1139 -47.97 -62.38 41.25
N PHE A 1140 -48.80 -62.76 42.21
CA PHE A 1140 -49.07 -64.15 42.55
C PHE A 1140 -49.59 -64.95 41.35
N HIS A 1141 -50.56 -64.44 40.60
CA HIS A 1141 -51.06 -65.12 39.39
C HIS A 1141 -49.99 -65.31 38.32
N ARG A 1142 -48.99 -64.42 38.26
CA ARG A 1142 -47.89 -64.49 37.28
C ARG A 1142 -46.75 -65.40 37.73
N THR A 1143 -46.37 -65.37 39.01
CA THR A 1143 -45.16 -66.05 39.51
C THR A 1143 -45.47 -67.32 40.30
N ASN A 1144 -46.72 -67.53 40.70
CA ASN A 1144 -47.17 -68.57 41.62
C ASN A 1144 -46.47 -68.56 42.99
N ILE A 1145 -45.88 -67.42 43.38
CA ILE A 1145 -45.24 -67.22 44.69
C ILE A 1145 -46.23 -66.53 45.62
N GLY A 1146 -46.68 -67.26 46.64
CA GLY A 1146 -47.73 -66.81 47.56
C GLY A 1146 -47.33 -65.60 48.40
N PHE A 1147 -48.34 -64.83 48.83
CA PHE A 1147 -48.21 -63.77 49.82
C PHE A 1147 -49.23 -63.96 50.95
N GLY A 1148 -48.90 -63.45 52.12
CA GLY A 1148 -49.71 -63.51 53.32
C GLY A 1148 -50.49 -62.22 53.53
N LEU A 1149 -51.68 -62.36 54.10
CA LEU A 1149 -52.50 -61.23 54.53
C LEU A 1149 -52.81 -61.39 56.03
N ILE A 1150 -52.55 -60.33 56.78
CA ILE A 1150 -52.86 -60.23 58.21
C ILE A 1150 -53.83 -59.07 58.38
N ILE A 1151 -54.97 -59.32 59.02
CA ILE A 1151 -55.85 -58.30 59.55
C ILE A 1151 -55.81 -58.40 61.06
N LEU A 1152 -55.58 -57.27 61.73
CA LEU A 1152 -55.56 -57.20 63.18
C LEU A 1152 -56.46 -56.08 63.69
N ASP A 1153 -57.01 -56.30 64.88
CA ASP A 1153 -57.93 -55.38 65.54
C ASP A 1153 -57.63 -55.33 67.04
N ILE A 1154 -57.72 -54.13 67.60
CA ILE A 1154 -57.38 -53.85 69.00
C ILE A 1154 -58.50 -54.33 69.91
N ASP A 1155 -58.19 -55.26 70.81
CA ASP A 1155 -59.19 -55.83 71.69
C ASP A 1155 -59.75 -54.78 72.65
N PHE A 1156 -61.09 -54.66 72.69
CA PHE A 1156 -61.80 -53.74 73.56
C PHE A 1156 -61.39 -52.26 73.39
N PHE A 1157 -61.05 -51.84 72.17
CA PHE A 1157 -60.66 -50.45 71.90
C PHE A 1157 -61.78 -49.44 72.19
N LYS A 1158 -63.04 -49.83 71.98
CA LYS A 1158 -64.19 -49.02 72.39
C LYS A 1158 -64.14 -48.65 73.87
N ASP A 1159 -63.75 -49.58 74.75
CA ASP A 1159 -63.64 -49.31 76.19
C ASP A 1159 -62.54 -48.29 76.49
N VAL A 1160 -61.49 -48.20 75.65
CA VAL A 1160 -60.46 -47.16 75.75
C VAL A 1160 -61.06 -45.79 75.43
N ASN A 1161 -61.79 -45.69 74.32
CA ASN A 1161 -62.44 -44.45 73.93
C ASN A 1161 -63.50 -44.01 74.95
N ASP A 1162 -64.30 -44.95 75.44
CA ASP A 1162 -65.38 -44.68 76.39
C ASP A 1162 -64.83 -44.29 77.78
N THR A 1163 -63.65 -44.82 78.18
CA THR A 1163 -63.04 -44.54 79.50
C THR A 1163 -62.12 -43.32 79.50
N PHE A 1164 -61.30 -43.16 78.47
CA PHE A 1164 -60.22 -42.16 78.43
C PHE A 1164 -60.42 -41.06 77.38
N GLY A 1165 -61.47 -41.16 76.56
CA GLY A 1165 -61.78 -40.23 75.48
C GLY A 1165 -61.01 -40.54 74.18
N HIS A 1166 -61.58 -40.09 73.06
CA HIS A 1166 -61.05 -40.34 71.72
C HIS A 1166 -59.60 -39.89 71.52
N ASN A 1167 -59.17 -38.79 72.17
CA ASN A 1167 -57.78 -38.32 72.06
C ASN A 1167 -56.78 -39.35 72.60
N ILE A 1168 -57.13 -40.08 73.67
CA ILE A 1168 -56.27 -41.15 74.21
C ILE A 1168 -56.36 -42.40 73.34
N GLY A 1169 -57.52 -42.69 72.76
CA GLY A 1169 -57.64 -43.74 71.74
C GLY A 1169 -56.75 -43.47 70.52
N ASP A 1170 -56.69 -42.22 70.07
CA ASP A 1170 -55.82 -41.79 68.97
C ASP A 1170 -54.33 -41.94 69.31
N GLU A 1171 -53.92 -41.59 70.54
CA GLU A 1171 -52.56 -41.86 71.05
C GLU A 1171 -52.25 -43.37 71.01
N VAL A 1172 -53.18 -44.22 71.44
CA VAL A 1172 -53.02 -45.69 71.40
C VAL A 1172 -52.88 -46.21 69.97
N LEU A 1173 -53.64 -45.67 69.01
CA LEU A 1173 -53.52 -46.03 67.60
C LEU A 1173 -52.14 -45.66 67.02
N ILE A 1174 -51.62 -44.50 67.39
CA ILE A 1174 -50.28 -44.04 66.98
C ILE A 1174 -49.19 -44.93 67.60
N GLU A 1175 -49.33 -45.31 68.88
CA GLU A 1175 -48.40 -46.20 69.57
C GLU A 1175 -48.40 -47.61 68.95
N ILE A 1176 -49.58 -48.18 68.64
CA ILE A 1176 -49.69 -49.47 67.94
C ILE A 1176 -49.06 -49.39 66.55
N CYS A 1177 -49.31 -48.32 65.81
CA CYS A 1177 -48.65 -48.06 64.53
C CYS A 1177 -47.12 -48.08 64.69
N SER A 1178 -46.57 -47.42 65.73
CA SER A 1178 -45.13 -47.42 66.00
C SER A 1178 -44.58 -48.83 66.28
N VAL A 1179 -45.30 -49.64 67.06
CA VAL A 1179 -44.93 -51.03 67.36
C VAL A 1179 -44.95 -51.90 66.11
N LEU A 1180 -46.00 -51.80 65.29
CA LEU A 1180 -46.13 -52.53 64.03
C LEU A 1180 -45.06 -52.10 63.03
N ASN A 1181 -44.88 -50.79 62.82
CA ASN A 1181 -43.96 -50.25 61.82
C ASN A 1181 -42.48 -50.58 62.12
N LYS A 1182 -42.11 -50.74 63.40
CA LYS A 1182 -40.77 -51.20 63.81
C LYS A 1182 -40.52 -52.68 63.53
N ASN A 1183 -41.58 -53.48 63.42
CA ASN A 1183 -41.50 -54.93 63.33
C ASN A 1183 -41.80 -55.49 61.94
N VAL A 1184 -42.41 -54.70 61.05
CA VAL A 1184 -42.60 -55.04 59.63
C VAL A 1184 -41.32 -54.76 58.82
N ARG A 1185 -41.10 -55.51 57.75
CA ARG A 1185 -39.97 -55.33 56.84
C ARG A 1185 -40.26 -54.19 55.86
N SER A 1186 -39.22 -53.65 55.23
CA SER A 1186 -39.38 -52.66 54.15
C SER A 1186 -40.17 -53.18 52.94
N SER A 1187 -40.25 -54.50 52.77
CA SER A 1187 -41.06 -55.17 51.74
C SER A 1187 -42.53 -55.34 52.14
N ASP A 1188 -42.85 -55.25 53.43
CA ASP A 1188 -44.19 -55.50 53.94
C ASP A 1188 -45.00 -54.20 53.87
N ILE A 1189 -46.27 -54.34 53.52
CA ILE A 1189 -47.15 -53.18 53.30
C ILE A 1189 -48.11 -53.10 54.47
N LEU A 1190 -47.80 -52.19 55.40
CA LEU A 1190 -48.59 -51.91 56.59
C LEU A 1190 -49.48 -50.68 56.35
N GLY A 1191 -50.76 -50.80 56.68
CA GLY A 1191 -51.66 -49.67 56.67
C GLY A 1191 -52.85 -49.81 57.61
N ARG A 1192 -53.53 -48.68 57.83
CA ARG A 1192 -54.76 -48.63 58.61
C ARG A 1192 -55.95 -48.96 57.71
N TRP A 1193 -56.60 -50.08 58.00
CA TRP A 1193 -57.71 -50.61 57.21
C TRP A 1193 -59.06 -49.99 57.61
N GLY A 1194 -59.22 -49.72 58.90
CA GLY A 1194 -60.44 -49.21 59.51
C GLY A 1194 -60.18 -48.49 60.84
N GLY A 1195 -61.25 -48.15 61.57
CA GLY A 1195 -61.17 -47.35 62.81
C GLY A 1195 -60.10 -47.83 63.79
N GLU A 1196 -60.14 -49.11 64.16
CA GLU A 1196 -59.15 -49.75 65.05
C GLU A 1196 -58.47 -50.97 64.39
N GLU A 1197 -58.59 -51.07 63.07
CA GLU A 1197 -58.15 -52.22 62.27
C GLU A 1197 -56.94 -51.86 61.41
N PHE A 1198 -55.95 -52.75 61.41
CA PHE A 1198 -54.77 -52.65 60.56
C PHE A 1198 -54.67 -53.87 59.65
N LEU A 1199 -54.12 -53.65 58.46
CA LEU A 1199 -53.88 -54.71 57.48
C LEU A 1199 -52.42 -54.69 57.07
N ILE A 1200 -51.83 -55.87 57.02
CA ILE A 1200 -50.44 -56.10 56.62
C ILE A 1200 -50.43 -57.10 55.48
N ILE A 1201 -49.83 -56.69 54.37
CA ILE A 1201 -49.55 -57.57 53.24
C ILE A 1201 -48.09 -57.99 53.32
N VAL A 1202 -47.83 -59.29 53.35
CA VAL A 1202 -46.50 -59.88 53.55
C VAL A 1202 -46.12 -60.66 52.30
N PRO A 1203 -45.31 -60.09 51.39
CA PRO A 1203 -44.87 -60.77 50.19
C PRO A 1203 -44.02 -62.00 50.47
N ASN A 1204 -44.11 -63.02 49.62
CA ASN A 1204 -43.20 -64.18 49.58
C ASN A 1204 -43.06 -64.90 50.93
N VAL A 1205 -44.19 -65.36 51.48
CA VAL A 1205 -44.25 -65.96 52.82
C VAL A 1205 -45.01 -67.28 52.79
N THR A 1206 -44.55 -68.26 53.55
CA THR A 1206 -45.26 -69.52 53.79
C THR A 1206 -46.29 -69.38 54.92
N LYS A 1207 -47.17 -70.37 55.08
CA LYS A 1207 -48.16 -70.37 56.15
C LYS A 1207 -47.49 -70.31 57.53
N GLU A 1208 -46.48 -71.15 57.75
CA GLU A 1208 -45.79 -71.28 59.02
C GLU A 1208 -45.01 -70.00 59.37
N GLU A 1209 -44.38 -69.37 58.38
CA GLU A 1209 -43.70 -68.08 58.55
C GLU A 1209 -44.67 -66.94 58.85
N LEU A 1210 -45.84 -66.93 58.21
CA LEU A 1210 -46.86 -65.91 58.44
C LEU A 1210 -47.48 -66.04 59.84
N GLU A 1211 -47.76 -67.26 60.28
CA GLU A 1211 -48.24 -67.53 61.64
C GLU A 1211 -47.21 -67.12 62.69
N ALA A 1212 -45.92 -67.46 62.49
CA ALA A 1212 -44.84 -67.06 63.38
C ALA A 1212 -44.66 -65.52 63.43
N PHE A 1213 -44.78 -64.86 62.27
CA PHE A 1213 -44.68 -63.41 62.17
C PHE A 1213 -45.84 -62.69 62.88
N ALA A 1214 -47.07 -63.14 62.69
CA ALA A 1214 -48.22 -62.58 63.38
C ALA A 1214 -48.16 -62.83 64.90
N GLU A 1215 -47.71 -64.02 65.33
CA GLU A 1215 -47.56 -64.31 66.76
C GLU A 1215 -46.47 -63.46 67.41
N LYS A 1216 -45.40 -63.15 66.68
CA LYS A 1216 -44.41 -62.16 67.11
C LYS A 1216 -45.07 -60.78 67.30
N LEU A 1217 -45.78 -60.26 66.29
CA LEU A 1217 -46.45 -58.96 66.39
C LEU A 1217 -47.45 -58.91 67.55
N ARG A 1218 -48.21 -59.98 67.76
CA ARG A 1218 -49.16 -60.10 68.87
C ARG A 1218 -48.46 -59.99 70.22
N LYS A 1219 -47.35 -60.70 70.42
CA LYS A 1219 -46.57 -60.64 71.66
C LYS A 1219 -45.95 -59.27 71.90
N GLU A 1220 -45.38 -58.65 70.86
CA GLU A 1220 -44.82 -57.30 70.95
C GLU A 1220 -45.88 -56.28 71.40
N ILE A 1221 -47.11 -56.39 70.91
CA ILE A 1221 -48.23 -55.55 71.35
C ILE A 1221 -48.66 -55.87 72.78
N GLU A 1222 -48.79 -57.16 73.14
CA GLU A 1222 -49.17 -57.60 74.50
C GLU A 1222 -48.16 -57.18 75.58
N GLU A 1223 -46.88 -57.17 75.24
CA GLU A 1223 -45.79 -56.75 76.12
C GLU A 1223 -45.61 -55.22 76.15
N HIS A 1224 -46.10 -54.51 75.13
CA HIS A 1224 -46.02 -53.05 75.06
C HIS A 1224 -46.85 -52.38 76.16
N HIS A 1225 -46.23 -51.41 76.84
CA HIS A 1225 -46.91 -50.59 77.83
C HIS A 1225 -47.38 -49.29 77.20
N PHE A 1226 -48.67 -49.21 76.90
CA PHE A 1226 -49.28 -48.04 76.30
C PHE A 1226 -49.41 -46.92 77.33
N PHE A 1227 -49.02 -45.72 76.93
CA PHE A 1227 -49.09 -44.56 77.80
C PHE A 1227 -50.55 -44.33 78.24
N LYS A 1228 -50.77 -44.13 79.55
CA LYS A 1228 -52.08 -43.91 80.23
C LYS A 1228 -53.06 -45.10 80.26
N VAL A 1229 -53.05 -46.04 79.31
CA VAL A 1229 -54.04 -47.14 79.26
C VAL A 1229 -53.49 -48.51 79.69
N GLY A 1230 -52.18 -48.60 79.95
CA GLY A 1230 -51.54 -49.82 80.44
C GLY A 1230 -51.34 -50.86 79.33
N LYS A 1231 -51.70 -52.12 79.58
CA LYS A 1231 -51.53 -53.20 78.58
C LYS A 1231 -52.75 -53.29 77.67
N LYS A 1232 -52.50 -53.46 76.37
CA LYS A 1232 -53.54 -53.76 75.36
C LYS A 1232 -53.12 -54.95 74.52
N THR A 1233 -54.11 -55.65 74.01
CA THR A 1233 -53.93 -56.84 73.18
C THR A 1233 -54.62 -56.63 71.84
N CYS A 1234 -54.20 -57.39 70.84
CA CYS A 1234 -54.83 -57.41 69.53
C CYS A 1234 -55.17 -58.84 69.15
N SER A 1235 -56.29 -59.00 68.45
CA SER A 1235 -56.67 -60.24 67.80
C SER A 1235 -56.20 -60.19 66.34
N PHE A 1236 -55.71 -61.31 65.82
CA PHE A 1236 -55.13 -61.40 64.47
C PHE A 1236 -55.83 -62.48 63.64
N GLY A 1237 -56.26 -62.11 62.44
CA GLY A 1237 -56.79 -62.99 61.41
C GLY A 1237 -55.86 -63.10 60.21
N LEU A 1238 -55.47 -64.32 59.86
CA LEU A 1238 -54.45 -64.58 58.85
C LEU A 1238 -54.99 -65.42 57.71
N THR A 1239 -54.44 -65.18 56.52
CA THR A 1239 -54.58 -66.11 55.41
C THR A 1239 -53.41 -65.99 54.44
N ILE A 1240 -53.26 -67.00 53.57
CA ILE A 1240 -52.33 -67.00 52.44
C ILE A 1240 -53.12 -66.93 51.13
N SER A 1241 -52.54 -66.31 50.11
CA SER A 1241 -53.12 -66.24 48.76
C SER A 1241 -53.38 -67.64 48.17
N LYS A 1242 -54.56 -67.83 47.57
CA LYS A 1242 -55.01 -69.05 46.87
C LYS A 1242 -55.31 -68.72 45.40
N GLU A 1243 -55.23 -69.71 44.52
CA GLU A 1243 -55.31 -69.54 43.06
C GLU A 1243 -56.56 -68.79 42.56
N LEU A 1244 -57.70 -68.98 43.23
CA LEU A 1244 -58.98 -68.34 42.88
C LEU A 1244 -59.28 -67.06 43.67
N ASP A 1245 -58.29 -66.49 44.37
CA ASP A 1245 -58.51 -65.28 45.15
C ASP A 1245 -58.64 -64.02 44.29
N ASN A 1246 -59.55 -63.16 44.73
CA ASN A 1246 -59.59 -61.75 44.40
C ASN A 1246 -59.46 -60.92 45.69
N GLU A 1247 -59.34 -59.61 45.55
CA GLU A 1247 -59.17 -58.67 46.68
C GLU A 1247 -60.18 -58.91 47.80
N ASN A 1248 -61.45 -59.09 47.45
CA ASN A 1248 -62.52 -59.29 48.43
C ASN A 1248 -62.47 -60.68 49.08
N SER A 1249 -62.13 -61.74 48.33
CA SER A 1249 -62.13 -63.10 48.87
C SER A 1249 -61.00 -63.32 49.86
N ILE A 1250 -59.81 -62.76 49.61
CA ILE A 1250 -58.66 -62.90 50.51
C ILE A 1250 -58.85 -62.07 51.78
N VAL A 1251 -59.32 -60.82 51.67
CA VAL A 1251 -59.65 -59.96 52.82
C VAL A 1251 -60.77 -60.59 53.65
N SER A 1252 -61.86 -61.05 53.01
CA SER A 1252 -62.97 -61.70 53.72
C SER A 1252 -62.52 -62.97 54.46
N ARG A 1253 -61.53 -63.69 53.94
CA ARG A 1253 -60.99 -64.87 54.61
C ARG A 1253 -60.13 -64.50 55.83
N ALA A 1254 -59.28 -63.48 55.73
CA ALA A 1254 -58.55 -62.95 56.87
C ALA A 1254 -59.49 -62.38 57.96
N ASP A 1255 -60.55 -61.67 57.56
CA ASP A 1255 -61.57 -61.13 58.47
C ASP A 1255 -62.34 -62.24 59.21
N LYS A 1256 -62.74 -63.30 58.51
CA LYS A 1256 -63.33 -64.49 59.16
C LYS A 1256 -62.37 -65.12 60.17
N ALA A 1257 -61.07 -65.12 59.90
CA ALA A 1257 -60.07 -65.62 60.82
C ALA A 1257 -59.95 -64.70 62.05
N LEU A 1258 -60.00 -63.38 61.85
CA LEU A 1258 -60.01 -62.39 62.93
C LEU A 1258 -61.25 -62.54 63.82
N TYR A 1259 -62.43 -62.70 63.22
CA TYR A 1259 -63.67 -62.94 63.95
C TYR A 1259 -63.60 -64.22 64.81
N LYS A 1260 -62.96 -65.27 64.28
CA LYS A 1260 -62.70 -66.51 65.02
C LYS A 1260 -61.73 -66.28 66.18
N ALA A 1261 -60.72 -65.43 66.03
CA ALA A 1261 -59.81 -65.04 67.12
C ALA A 1261 -60.58 -64.31 68.24
N LYS A 1262 -61.46 -63.37 67.88
CA LYS A 1262 -62.30 -62.63 68.83
C LYS A 1262 -63.25 -63.56 69.63
N ASN A 1263 -63.84 -64.56 68.98
CA ASN A 1263 -64.76 -65.50 69.64
C ASN A 1263 -64.07 -66.58 70.50
N LYS A 1264 -62.81 -66.90 70.21
CA LYS A 1264 -62.02 -67.89 70.98
C LYS A 1264 -61.21 -67.26 72.13
N GLY A 1265 -61.65 -66.13 72.65
CA GLY A 1265 -61.06 -65.49 73.83
C GLY A 1265 -60.13 -64.32 73.56
N ARG A 1266 -60.01 -63.83 72.31
CA ARG A 1266 -59.16 -62.68 71.91
C ARG A 1266 -57.67 -62.88 72.19
N ASN A 1267 -56.85 -61.85 71.96
CA ASN A 1267 -55.39 -61.87 72.13
C ASN A 1267 -54.73 -63.12 71.53
N ARG A 1268 -55.06 -63.43 70.27
CA ARG A 1268 -54.59 -64.64 69.59
C ARG A 1268 -54.55 -64.49 68.08
N VAL A 1269 -53.80 -65.39 67.47
CA VAL A 1269 -53.66 -65.59 66.03
C VAL A 1269 -54.58 -66.73 65.60
N GLU A 1270 -55.42 -66.50 64.58
CA GLU A 1270 -56.18 -67.56 63.89
C GLU A 1270 -55.96 -67.48 62.38
N PHE A 1271 -55.81 -68.64 61.74
CA PHE A 1271 -55.56 -68.78 60.30
C PHE A 1271 -56.73 -69.48 59.60
N LEU A 1272 -57.05 -69.08 58.35
CA LEU A 1272 -58.04 -69.72 57.46
C LEU A 1272 -57.59 -69.83 55.99
#